data_AF-A0A964D7C5-F1
#
_entry.id   AF-A0A964D7C5-F1
#
_cell.length_a   1.000
_cell.length_b   1.000
_cell.length_c   1.000
_cell.angle_alpha   90.00
_cell.angle_beta   90.00
_cell.angle_gamma   90.00
#
_symmetry.space_group_name_H-M   'P 1'
#
loop_
_entity.id
_entity.type
_entity.pdbx_description
1 polymer ?
#
loop_
_entity_poly.entity_id
_entity_poly.type
_entity_poly.pdbx_seq_one_letter_code
_entity_poly.pdbx_strand_id
1 'polypeptide(L)'
;MTREELLQLIDKAASEGSKVLDLSGLGLEELPPEIGKCTQLQRLILGKWIDEYEGLGNKLTALPPEIGKLTNLKILQLGFNALSSLPDEMSQLVNLKALHLPQNQFTQLPDCIFQLHQLVFLGCRDNQIFILPPQIQNLKLLETLGLGGNQLQCLPDEIGTLQYLKGFHLWGNPIESLPESFGKLENLRTFSLSKMVLREIPEIISKFSKLRCLHIWDSQITEIPEKLSNLTQLHLWNNQITEIPEVVGKLSNLTQLHLRSNQIAKIPKVLGKLLNLTQLYLRDNQIAEIPESLGQLSNLTQLDLRDNQIAEIPESLGQLSNLIQLDLCNNQIAEIPQSLGKFPQSLGKLSNLIGINLSGNKIAEIPESLGQLSNLTQLDLSRNQIPEISEALGQLSNLTQLDLSGNRIAEISEVLGQLSNLTGINLIDNKIAEIPKFLGQLSNLTHLDLSKNQITEIPEILGQLSNLIHLNIWKNQIAEIPESLGQLSNLTHLNLSDNRIAEIPEVLGKMENLTWLELQNNQIAEIPEVLGKMENLKLLGLRNNQIAEIPESLGKMEKLQQLNLQGNPIPIPPEILGRKEFFYAPGDLRTILDFYFQTRDPNATEELNEAKLLIVGEGEAGKTTLANKLLNPNYELKEREPSTEGIDVMRWEFPQPNGKPFRVHLWDFGGQEIYHATHQFFLTERSLYVLLVDNRRQNPNLCYWLSIIELLSKGSPVFLVQNEKQDIRCEISLSQQRRDFRNLEKDFPTNLATNRGLADLQRALQNRIATLEHISTPIPKRWANVRYVLENYSQRQTHIEVGEFFNICVSQGFKKSDKTAMLSLSKYLHDLGIILHFQKDPILKNIVILRPELATNAVYKLIGNKKVTDNGEVTDNAEIIANCGYFTRENLKQIWGDTQYRDLHDELLHLMKHFKLCYEIPCKSGQYIAPQLLPLETPDYEWDDSDNLILRYEYDFMPKGIITRFIVEMHLLIYRPQSDLPKGRGDIVWRDGVILTDKYAKAEVIENYHQREIRIRVSGNHKKSLLDRIRHELWKIHATYDDRLKYQEFIPCNCQQCQGSQDPHLYDFEKLRRRLANHRYEVECDKSYQMVQVRRLMEDFPDNLQQWEEKERLSGINQLDSGDTSSIQLNINIDGKKMTQNYPQNNNFPGAQIGSVAIANEVKDSAQQTASGGIHIDNANTVELLKLISSMRETAMQFPEDIREDIIIDIQDVETEINKPKDQWDRPRLKKCLKGIVAGAAAIGVGISGAVDLANSTIDLGEKVGIEIQVPWAR
;
A
#
# COMPACT_ATOMS: atom_id res chain seq x y z
N MET A 1 -20.59 -24.30 -4.47
CA MET A 1 -21.51 -25.47 -4.36
C MET A 1 -22.24 -25.64 -5.68
N THR A 2 -22.47 -26.87 -6.14
CA THR A 2 -23.25 -27.13 -7.36
C THR A 2 -24.76 -27.08 -7.09
N ARG A 3 -25.58 -26.88 -8.14
CA ARG A 3 -27.05 -26.81 -8.02
C ARG A 3 -27.65 -28.12 -7.50
N GLU A 4 -27.10 -29.27 -7.88
CA GLU A 4 -27.56 -30.58 -7.43
C GLU A 4 -27.31 -30.80 -5.93
N GLU A 5 -26.12 -30.44 -5.44
CA GLU A 5 -25.79 -30.49 -4.00
C GLU A 5 -26.71 -29.57 -3.19
N LEU A 6 -27.01 -28.38 -3.71
CA LEU A 6 -27.93 -27.44 -3.06
C LEU A 6 -29.36 -28.01 -2.98
N LEU A 7 -29.85 -28.63 -4.06
CA LEU A 7 -31.18 -29.26 -4.06
C LEU A 7 -31.26 -30.43 -3.08
N GLN A 8 -30.23 -31.28 -3.01
CA GLN A 8 -30.16 -32.37 -2.03
C GLN A 8 -30.19 -31.83 -0.59
N LEU A 9 -29.48 -30.73 -0.33
CA LEU A 9 -29.42 -30.11 0.98
C LEU A 9 -30.77 -29.47 1.38
N ILE A 10 -31.46 -28.84 0.43
CA ILE A 10 -32.81 -28.31 0.62
C ILE A 10 -33.82 -29.43 0.86
N ASP A 11 -33.79 -30.50 0.06
CA ASP A 11 -34.70 -31.64 0.22
C ASP A 11 -34.46 -32.35 1.56
N LYS A 12 -33.19 -32.48 1.98
CA LYS A 12 -32.82 -32.99 3.30
C LYS A 12 -33.41 -32.11 4.40
N ALA A 13 -33.18 -30.80 4.35
CA ALA A 13 -33.71 -29.85 5.33
C ALA A 13 -35.25 -29.86 5.40
N ALA A 14 -35.92 -30.02 4.27
CA ALA A 14 -37.37 -30.16 4.20
C ALA A 14 -37.84 -31.48 4.85
N SER A 15 -37.18 -32.60 4.57
CA SER A 15 -37.53 -33.91 5.13
C SER A 15 -37.29 -34.03 6.64
N GLU A 16 -36.25 -33.37 7.14
CA GLU A 16 -35.87 -33.35 8.56
C GLU A 16 -36.67 -32.32 9.37
N GLY A 17 -37.47 -31.46 8.70
CA GLY A 17 -38.21 -30.39 9.37
C GLY A 17 -37.29 -29.36 10.02
N SER A 18 -36.14 -29.07 9.40
CA SER A 18 -35.12 -28.16 9.94
C SER A 18 -35.68 -26.78 10.22
N LYS A 19 -35.39 -26.25 11.42
CA LYS A 19 -35.78 -24.89 11.85
C LYS A 19 -34.80 -23.82 11.42
N VAL A 20 -33.55 -24.19 11.12
CA VAL A 20 -32.49 -23.27 10.71
C VAL A 20 -31.82 -23.84 9.47
N LEU A 21 -31.60 -22.99 8.48
CA LEU A 21 -30.84 -23.33 7.27
C LEU A 21 -29.85 -22.22 6.97
N ASP A 22 -28.57 -22.58 6.92
CA ASP A 22 -27.47 -21.67 6.60
C ASP A 22 -26.86 -22.05 5.26
N LEU A 23 -26.96 -21.14 4.30
CA LEU A 23 -26.49 -21.23 2.94
C LEU A 23 -25.49 -20.10 2.61
N SER A 24 -25.00 -19.38 3.61
CA SER A 24 -24.01 -18.29 3.41
C SER A 24 -22.65 -18.82 2.94
N GLY A 25 -21.96 -18.08 2.06
CA GLY A 25 -20.58 -18.38 1.66
C GLY A 25 -20.42 -19.50 0.64
N LEU A 26 -21.52 -20.02 0.09
CA LEU A 26 -21.50 -21.17 -0.80
C LEU A 26 -21.27 -20.80 -2.28
N GLY A 27 -21.18 -19.50 -2.57
CA GLY A 27 -20.99 -18.94 -3.91
C GLY A 27 -22.23 -19.06 -4.79
N LEU A 28 -23.44 -19.05 -4.20
CA LEU A 28 -24.69 -19.24 -4.92
C LEU A 28 -25.02 -18.05 -5.82
N GLU A 29 -25.30 -18.30 -7.10
CA GLU A 29 -25.76 -17.27 -8.05
C GLU A 29 -27.29 -17.16 -8.07
N GLU A 30 -27.99 -18.25 -7.75
CA GLU A 30 -29.45 -18.31 -7.63
C GLU A 30 -29.88 -19.14 -6.41
N LEU A 31 -31.03 -18.81 -5.82
CA LEU A 31 -31.71 -19.63 -4.83
C LEU A 31 -32.87 -20.38 -5.53
N PRO A 32 -32.88 -21.71 -5.57
CA PRO A 32 -33.87 -22.46 -6.33
C PRO A 32 -35.28 -22.40 -5.67
N PRO A 33 -36.36 -22.42 -6.47
CA PRO A 33 -37.76 -22.41 -5.97
C PRO A 33 -38.09 -23.49 -4.94
N GLU A 34 -37.38 -24.61 -4.98
CA GLU A 34 -37.52 -25.75 -4.07
C GLU A 34 -37.28 -25.37 -2.61
N ILE A 35 -36.65 -24.22 -2.32
CA ILE A 35 -36.55 -23.68 -0.96
C ILE A 35 -37.93 -23.56 -0.29
N GLY A 36 -38.99 -23.31 -1.07
CA GLY A 36 -40.37 -23.25 -0.58
C GLY A 36 -40.92 -24.56 0.01
N LYS A 37 -40.22 -25.69 -0.16
CA LYS A 37 -40.54 -26.97 0.52
C LYS A 37 -40.22 -26.92 2.02
N CYS A 38 -39.27 -26.08 2.43
CA CYS A 38 -38.76 -26.03 3.80
C CYS A 38 -39.66 -25.23 4.77
N THR A 39 -40.97 -25.51 4.78
CA THR A 39 -42.01 -24.72 5.48
C THR A 39 -41.85 -24.63 7.01
N GLN A 40 -41.02 -25.48 7.61
CA GLN A 40 -40.72 -25.48 9.06
C GLN A 40 -39.60 -24.50 9.45
N LEU A 41 -38.94 -23.86 8.48
CA LEU A 41 -37.84 -22.92 8.75
C LEU A 41 -38.30 -21.73 9.57
N GLN A 42 -37.55 -21.43 10.62
CA GLN A 42 -37.65 -20.24 11.46
C GLN A 42 -36.49 -19.27 11.20
N ARG A 43 -35.34 -19.76 10.73
CA ARG A 43 -34.19 -18.92 10.36
C ARG A 43 -33.57 -19.39 9.04
N LEU A 44 -33.42 -18.45 8.11
CA LEU A 44 -32.74 -18.67 6.83
C LEU A 44 -31.60 -17.67 6.70
N ILE A 45 -30.40 -18.18 6.43
CA ILE A 45 -29.18 -17.39 6.30
C ILE A 45 -28.62 -17.59 4.90
N LEU A 46 -28.65 -16.54 4.08
CA LEU A 46 -28.11 -16.49 2.72
C LEU A 46 -26.93 -15.51 2.64
N GLY A 47 -26.71 -14.73 3.68
CA GLY A 47 -25.45 -14.08 3.98
C GLY A 47 -25.46 -13.44 5.36
N LYS A 48 -24.31 -13.46 6.02
CA LYS A 48 -24.13 -13.06 7.42
C LYS A 48 -22.77 -12.39 7.62
N TRP A 49 -22.64 -11.66 8.72
CA TRP A 49 -21.34 -11.22 9.21
C TRP A 49 -20.65 -12.39 9.91
N ILE A 50 -19.35 -12.59 9.63
CA ILE A 50 -18.50 -13.52 10.39
C ILE A 50 -17.95 -12.78 11.62
N ASP A 51 -17.50 -11.54 11.40
CA ASP A 51 -17.05 -10.60 12.43
C ASP A 51 -17.45 -9.15 12.06
N GLU A 52 -16.84 -8.13 12.67
CA GLU A 52 -17.16 -6.71 12.43
C GLU A 52 -16.79 -6.21 11.02
N TYR A 53 -15.90 -6.89 10.29
CA TYR A 53 -15.32 -6.43 9.03
C TYR A 53 -15.54 -7.40 7.86
N GLU A 54 -15.72 -8.68 8.13
CA GLU A 54 -15.87 -9.72 7.12
C GLU A 54 -17.30 -10.22 6.99
N GLY A 55 -17.78 -10.16 5.76
CA GLY A 55 -19.06 -10.69 5.34
C GLY A 55 -18.97 -11.99 4.60
N LEU A 56 -19.78 -12.94 5.02
CA LEU A 56 -19.99 -14.19 4.29
C LEU A 56 -21.28 -14.12 3.52
N GLY A 57 -21.16 -13.96 2.21
CA GLY A 57 -22.27 -13.73 1.30
C GLY A 57 -22.43 -14.79 0.23
N ASN A 58 -23.29 -14.49 -0.74
CA ASN A 58 -23.43 -15.22 -1.99
C ASN A 58 -23.42 -14.21 -3.16
N LYS A 59 -23.76 -14.66 -4.36
CA LYS A 59 -23.86 -13.82 -5.57
C LYS A 59 -25.32 -13.67 -6.02
N LEU A 60 -26.28 -13.76 -5.10
CA LEU A 60 -27.69 -13.74 -5.44
C LEU A 60 -28.09 -12.36 -5.96
N THR A 61 -28.73 -12.33 -7.13
CA THR A 61 -29.29 -11.10 -7.73
C THR A 61 -30.80 -10.95 -7.52
N ALA A 62 -31.49 -12.07 -7.23
CA ALA A 62 -32.91 -12.11 -6.90
C ALA A 62 -33.24 -13.28 -5.94
N LEU A 63 -34.44 -13.24 -5.35
CA LEU A 63 -35.02 -14.35 -4.59
C LEU A 63 -36.24 -14.93 -5.32
N PRO A 64 -36.48 -16.25 -5.25
CA PRO A 64 -37.66 -16.87 -5.84
C PRO A 64 -38.94 -16.47 -5.07
N PRO A 65 -40.09 -16.32 -5.75
CA PRO A 65 -41.39 -16.06 -5.12
C PRO A 65 -41.77 -17.08 -4.04
N GLU A 66 -41.31 -18.33 -4.18
CA GLU A 66 -41.53 -19.42 -3.25
C GLU A 66 -40.99 -19.15 -1.83
N ILE A 67 -40.14 -18.13 -1.66
CA ILE A 67 -39.73 -17.67 -0.33
C ILE A 67 -40.95 -17.30 0.54
N GLY A 68 -42.04 -16.79 -0.07
CA GLY A 68 -43.29 -16.45 0.63
C GLY A 68 -43.99 -17.66 1.29
N LYS A 69 -43.68 -18.89 0.84
CA LYS A 69 -44.24 -20.12 1.44
C LYS A 69 -43.65 -20.43 2.81
N LEU A 70 -42.53 -19.80 3.19
CA LEU A 70 -41.83 -20.02 4.46
C LEU A 70 -42.49 -19.25 5.62
N THR A 71 -43.81 -19.39 5.81
CA THR A 71 -44.61 -18.56 6.74
C THR A 71 -44.19 -18.65 8.21
N ASN A 72 -43.42 -19.67 8.62
CA ASN A 72 -42.86 -19.81 9.97
C ASN A 72 -41.56 -19.04 10.19
N LEU A 73 -41.02 -18.38 9.15
CA LEU A 73 -39.74 -17.71 9.19
C LEU A 73 -39.81 -16.50 10.13
N LYS A 74 -38.88 -16.45 11.10
CA LYS A 74 -38.71 -15.37 12.08
C LYS A 74 -37.48 -14.52 11.78
N ILE A 75 -36.43 -15.11 11.21
CA ILE A 75 -35.17 -14.41 10.91
C ILE A 75 -34.77 -14.71 9.47
N LEU A 76 -34.53 -13.66 8.69
CA LEU A 76 -34.03 -13.78 7.33
C LEU A 76 -32.78 -12.90 7.17
N GLN A 77 -31.65 -13.54 6.83
CA GLN A 77 -30.37 -12.85 6.62
C GLN A 77 -29.96 -12.96 5.15
N LEU A 78 -29.94 -11.82 4.47
CA LEU A 78 -29.70 -11.66 3.03
C LEU A 78 -28.49 -10.76 2.75
N GLY A 79 -27.61 -10.57 3.73
CA GLY A 79 -26.46 -9.67 3.59
C GLY A 79 -25.47 -10.15 2.53
N PHE A 80 -24.61 -9.24 2.04
CA PHE A 80 -23.48 -9.60 1.16
C PHE A 80 -23.91 -10.34 -0.11
N ASN A 81 -24.87 -9.78 -0.82
CA ASN A 81 -25.37 -10.31 -2.08
C ASN A 81 -25.44 -9.18 -3.11
N ALA A 82 -26.02 -9.46 -4.27
CA ALA A 82 -26.24 -8.47 -5.33
C ALA A 82 -27.75 -8.18 -5.51
N LEU A 83 -28.55 -8.29 -4.45
CA LEU A 83 -29.99 -8.08 -4.52
C LEU A 83 -30.32 -6.60 -4.75
N SER A 84 -31.16 -6.33 -5.74
CA SER A 84 -31.70 -4.98 -6.00
C SER A 84 -33.21 -4.88 -5.73
N SER A 85 -33.89 -6.01 -5.55
CA SER A 85 -35.33 -6.11 -5.25
C SER A 85 -35.64 -7.34 -4.38
N LEU A 86 -36.84 -7.36 -3.80
CA LEU A 86 -37.40 -8.51 -3.08
C LEU A 86 -38.76 -8.87 -3.71
N PRO A 87 -39.13 -10.16 -3.79
CA PRO A 87 -40.40 -10.58 -4.36
C PRO A 87 -41.58 -10.11 -3.50
N ASP A 88 -42.72 -9.80 -4.13
CA ASP A 88 -43.93 -9.31 -3.45
C ASP A 88 -44.50 -10.35 -2.49
N GLU A 89 -44.35 -11.64 -2.81
CA GLU A 89 -44.76 -12.78 -1.98
C GLU A 89 -44.06 -12.80 -0.63
N MET A 90 -42.94 -12.09 -0.47
CA MET A 90 -42.28 -11.92 0.82
C MET A 90 -43.20 -11.26 1.87
N SER A 91 -44.21 -10.50 1.45
CA SER A 91 -45.26 -9.96 2.32
C SER A 91 -46.03 -11.04 3.11
N GLN A 92 -46.02 -12.29 2.64
CA GLN A 92 -46.68 -13.43 3.30
C GLN A 92 -45.93 -13.92 4.55
N LEU A 93 -44.68 -13.46 4.77
CA LEU A 93 -43.86 -13.81 5.92
C LEU A 93 -44.26 -13.05 7.19
N VAL A 94 -45.54 -13.12 7.55
CA VAL A 94 -46.16 -12.32 8.63
C VAL A 94 -45.56 -12.56 10.02
N ASN A 95 -44.80 -13.64 10.21
CA ASN A 95 -44.11 -13.98 11.46
C ASN A 95 -42.65 -13.47 11.52
N LEU A 96 -42.17 -12.80 10.47
CA LEU A 96 -40.79 -12.35 10.38
C LEU A 96 -40.52 -11.24 11.42
N LYS A 97 -39.54 -11.47 12.30
CA LYS A 97 -39.11 -10.55 13.36
C LYS A 97 -37.81 -9.83 13.04
N ALA A 98 -36.90 -10.43 12.28
CA ALA A 98 -35.63 -9.81 11.91
C ALA A 98 -35.32 -10.00 10.43
N LEU A 99 -35.00 -8.89 9.76
CA LEU A 99 -34.60 -8.85 8.37
C LEU A 99 -33.26 -8.12 8.24
N HIS A 100 -32.26 -8.81 7.68
CA HIS A 100 -30.93 -8.25 7.42
C HIS A 100 -30.68 -8.21 5.92
N LEU A 101 -30.41 -7.02 5.39
CA LEU A 101 -30.13 -6.71 3.99
C LEU A 101 -28.80 -5.94 3.78
N PRO A 102 -27.75 -6.05 4.65
CA PRO A 102 -26.56 -5.23 4.50
C PRO A 102 -25.77 -5.57 3.22
N GLN A 103 -25.04 -4.62 2.63
CA GLN A 103 -24.19 -4.86 1.45
C GLN A 103 -24.93 -5.56 0.30
N ASN A 104 -25.88 -4.84 -0.28
CA ASN A 104 -26.65 -5.22 -1.46
C ASN A 104 -26.74 -4.02 -2.42
N GLN A 105 -27.64 -4.07 -3.42
CA GLN A 105 -27.80 -3.05 -4.45
C GLN A 105 -29.18 -2.36 -4.39
N PHE A 106 -29.81 -2.30 -3.21
CA PHE A 106 -31.11 -1.65 -3.06
C PHE A 106 -30.98 -0.12 -3.22
N THR A 107 -31.73 0.45 -4.15
CA THR A 107 -31.85 1.91 -4.33
C THR A 107 -33.03 2.50 -3.53
N GLN A 108 -33.97 1.65 -3.11
CA GLN A 108 -35.11 1.97 -2.25
C GLN A 108 -35.47 0.73 -1.41
N LEU A 109 -36.15 0.91 -0.28
CA LEU A 109 -36.71 -0.22 0.46
C LEU A 109 -37.90 -0.83 -0.30
N PRO A 110 -37.93 -2.15 -0.57
CA PRO A 110 -39.05 -2.82 -1.23
C PRO A 110 -40.37 -2.71 -0.45
N ASP A 111 -41.48 -2.48 -1.16
CA ASP A 111 -42.80 -2.24 -0.56
C ASP A 111 -43.31 -3.41 0.28
N CYS A 112 -42.94 -4.65 -0.07
CA CYS A 112 -43.33 -5.85 0.66
C CYS A 112 -42.84 -5.84 2.12
N ILE A 113 -41.76 -5.12 2.45
CA ILE A 113 -41.23 -5.00 3.82
C ILE A 113 -42.26 -4.29 4.72
N PHE A 114 -42.97 -3.29 4.23
CA PHE A 114 -43.91 -2.50 5.03
C PHE A 114 -45.19 -3.25 5.41
N GLN A 115 -45.38 -4.47 4.90
CA GLN A 115 -46.47 -5.38 5.29
C GLN A 115 -46.05 -6.36 6.40
N LEU A 116 -44.77 -6.38 6.79
CA LEU A 116 -44.21 -7.25 7.82
C LEU A 116 -44.39 -6.63 9.22
N HIS A 117 -45.63 -6.53 9.69
CA HIS A 117 -45.99 -5.82 10.93
C HIS A 117 -45.37 -6.37 12.23
N GLN A 118 -44.80 -7.58 12.21
CA GLN A 118 -44.12 -8.22 13.35
C GLN A 118 -42.61 -7.93 13.41
N LEU A 119 -42.09 -7.12 12.49
CA LEU A 119 -40.66 -6.85 12.40
C LEU A 119 -40.17 -6.01 13.60
N VAL A 120 -39.16 -6.54 14.29
CA VAL A 120 -38.47 -5.95 15.44
C VAL A 120 -37.11 -5.39 15.04
N PHE A 121 -36.45 -6.02 14.06
CA PHE A 121 -35.15 -5.61 13.55
C PHE A 121 -35.18 -5.47 12.02
N LEU A 122 -34.76 -4.32 11.51
CA LEU A 122 -34.54 -4.06 10.08
C LEU A 122 -33.15 -3.47 9.89
N GLY A 123 -32.26 -4.20 9.23
CA GLY A 123 -30.92 -3.72 8.91
C GLY A 123 -30.68 -3.67 7.41
N CYS A 124 -30.49 -2.48 6.86
CA CYS A 124 -30.29 -2.21 5.43
C CYS A 124 -29.03 -1.37 5.18
N ARG A 125 -27.97 -1.58 5.98
CA ARG A 125 -26.73 -0.82 5.85
C ARG A 125 -26.00 -1.09 4.52
N ASP A 126 -25.15 -0.16 4.09
CA ASP A 126 -24.28 -0.32 2.91
C ASP A 126 -25.06 -0.72 1.65
N ASN A 127 -26.02 0.13 1.27
CA ASN A 127 -26.83 0.00 0.06
C ASN A 127 -26.81 1.34 -0.71
N GLN A 128 -27.73 1.54 -1.64
CA GLN A 128 -27.86 2.78 -2.42
C GLN A 128 -29.20 3.47 -2.14
N ILE A 129 -29.76 3.27 -0.94
CA ILE A 129 -31.10 3.77 -0.59
C ILE A 129 -31.05 5.30 -0.51
N PHE A 130 -31.77 5.98 -1.40
CA PHE A 130 -31.80 7.45 -1.43
C PHE A 130 -33.03 8.06 -0.76
N ILE A 131 -34.08 7.27 -0.52
CA ILE A 131 -35.32 7.71 0.13
C ILE A 131 -35.86 6.65 1.10
N LEU A 132 -36.35 7.11 2.27
CA LEU A 132 -37.11 6.30 3.22
C LEU A 132 -38.59 6.71 3.11
N PRO A 133 -39.51 5.83 2.67
CA PRO A 133 -40.89 6.22 2.41
C PRO A 133 -41.73 6.32 3.70
N PRO A 134 -42.83 7.12 3.72
CA PRO A 134 -43.72 7.29 4.87
C PRO A 134 -44.30 5.99 5.44
N GLN A 135 -44.41 4.95 4.60
CA GLN A 135 -44.90 3.61 4.94
C GLN A 135 -44.09 2.93 6.06
N ILE A 136 -42.91 3.45 6.41
CA ILE A 136 -42.13 2.98 7.56
C ILE A 136 -42.94 2.98 8.88
N GLN A 137 -43.94 3.87 9.02
CA GLN A 137 -44.86 3.89 10.19
C GLN A 137 -45.64 2.59 10.40
N ASN A 138 -45.74 1.74 9.39
CA ASN A 138 -46.45 0.46 9.51
C ASN A 138 -45.69 -0.54 10.39
N LEU A 139 -44.37 -0.39 10.53
CA LEU A 139 -43.50 -1.28 11.33
C LEU A 139 -43.53 -0.91 12.82
N LYS A 140 -44.71 -0.94 13.44
CA LYS A 140 -44.94 -0.40 14.79
C LYS A 140 -44.15 -1.09 15.91
N LEU A 141 -43.70 -2.33 15.70
CA LEU A 141 -42.95 -3.12 16.68
C LEU A 141 -41.42 -3.00 16.51
N LEU A 142 -40.96 -2.14 15.59
CA LEU A 142 -39.54 -2.03 15.27
C LEU A 142 -38.75 -1.46 16.46
N GLU A 143 -37.80 -2.23 16.96
CA GLU A 143 -36.90 -1.84 18.05
C GLU A 143 -35.54 -1.39 17.53
N THR A 144 -35.09 -1.89 16.38
CA THR A 144 -33.80 -1.48 15.78
C THR A 144 -33.94 -1.26 14.29
N LEU A 145 -33.48 -0.09 13.84
CA LEU A 145 -33.42 0.30 12.43
C LEU A 145 -31.99 0.68 12.06
N GLY A 146 -31.39 -0.06 11.13
CA GLY A 146 -30.07 0.21 10.59
C GLY A 146 -30.13 0.67 9.14
N LEU A 147 -29.75 1.91 8.88
CA LEU A 147 -29.76 2.54 7.55
C LEU A 147 -28.40 3.17 7.18
N GLY A 148 -27.33 2.86 7.92
CA GLY A 148 -26.02 3.45 7.67
C GLY A 148 -25.41 3.09 6.29
N GLY A 149 -24.54 3.92 5.74
CA GLY A 149 -23.89 3.67 4.44
C GLY A 149 -24.85 3.68 3.26
N ASN A 150 -25.78 4.64 3.22
CA ASN A 150 -26.78 4.80 2.15
C ASN A 150 -26.70 6.23 1.56
N GLN A 151 -27.67 6.61 0.73
CA GLN A 151 -27.73 7.90 0.05
C GLN A 151 -28.91 8.77 0.55
N LEU A 152 -29.40 8.53 1.78
CA LEU A 152 -30.54 9.24 2.33
C LEU A 152 -30.22 10.73 2.50
N GLN A 153 -31.04 11.59 1.90
CA GLN A 153 -30.92 13.05 2.05
C GLN A 153 -31.80 13.61 3.17
N CYS A 154 -32.93 12.96 3.43
CA CYS A 154 -33.88 13.34 4.47
C CYS A 154 -34.58 12.11 5.06
N LEU A 155 -35.29 12.31 6.18
CA LEU A 155 -36.13 11.31 6.82
C LEU A 155 -37.58 11.79 6.86
N PRO A 156 -38.56 10.89 6.67
CA PRO A 156 -39.99 11.21 6.73
C PRO A 156 -40.43 11.50 8.17
N ASP A 157 -41.47 12.33 8.35
CA ASP A 157 -42.01 12.67 9.68
C ASP A 157 -42.59 11.47 10.43
N GLU A 158 -43.09 10.51 9.66
CA GLU A 158 -43.67 9.25 10.09
C GLU A 158 -42.72 8.41 10.95
N ILE A 159 -41.40 8.63 10.86
CA ILE A 159 -40.41 7.95 11.69
C ILE A 159 -40.65 8.20 13.19
N GLY A 160 -41.19 9.37 13.57
CA GLY A 160 -41.53 9.71 14.96
C GLY A 160 -42.67 8.87 15.54
N THR A 161 -43.35 8.06 14.73
CA THR A 161 -44.42 7.14 15.17
C THR A 161 -43.88 5.80 15.70
N LEU A 162 -42.59 5.50 15.47
CA LEU A 162 -41.95 4.23 15.87
C LEU A 162 -41.60 4.21 17.37
N GLN A 163 -42.60 4.20 18.23
CA GLN A 163 -42.46 4.36 19.69
C GLN A 163 -41.66 3.26 20.39
N TYR A 164 -41.45 2.10 19.76
CA TYR A 164 -40.65 0.99 20.30
C TYR A 164 -39.17 1.07 19.92
N LEU A 165 -38.77 2.03 19.09
CA LEU A 165 -37.40 2.12 18.58
C LEU A 165 -36.41 2.40 19.73
N LYS A 166 -35.46 1.49 19.93
CA LYS A 166 -34.37 1.54 20.92
C LYS A 166 -33.02 1.83 20.27
N GLY A 167 -32.79 1.33 19.06
CA GLY A 167 -31.55 1.51 18.30
C GLY A 167 -31.81 2.12 16.93
N PHE A 168 -31.10 3.19 16.61
CA PHE A 168 -31.18 3.81 15.29
C PHE A 168 -29.79 4.17 14.76
N HIS A 169 -29.43 3.62 13.59
CA HIS A 169 -28.12 3.82 12.97
C HIS A 169 -28.26 4.45 11.59
N LEU A 170 -27.80 5.70 11.43
CA LEU A 170 -27.92 6.51 10.22
C LEU A 170 -26.57 6.93 9.61
N TRP A 171 -25.46 6.39 10.12
CA TRP A 171 -24.13 6.87 9.74
C TRP A 171 -23.89 6.82 8.23
N GLY A 172 -23.06 7.70 7.66
CA GLY A 172 -22.68 7.65 6.25
C GLY A 172 -23.83 7.93 5.28
N ASN A 173 -24.79 8.78 5.69
CA ASN A 173 -25.83 9.32 4.82
C ASN A 173 -25.67 10.84 4.69
N PRO A 174 -25.94 11.44 3.52
CA PRO A 174 -25.88 12.89 3.30
C PRO A 174 -27.11 13.63 3.87
N ILE A 175 -27.51 13.32 5.11
CA ILE A 175 -28.64 13.98 5.78
C ILE A 175 -28.15 15.29 6.40
N GLU A 176 -28.81 16.39 6.05
CA GLU A 176 -28.47 17.73 6.56
C GLU A 176 -29.22 18.08 7.85
N SER A 177 -30.40 17.52 8.08
CA SER A 177 -31.22 17.80 9.27
C SER A 177 -32.12 16.62 9.67
N LEU A 178 -32.54 16.61 10.94
CA LEU A 178 -33.50 15.64 11.48
C LEU A 178 -34.88 16.31 11.61
N PRO A 179 -35.99 15.62 11.27
CA PRO A 179 -37.33 16.21 11.33
C PRO A 179 -37.77 16.44 12.79
N GLU A 180 -38.64 17.42 13.05
CA GLU A 180 -39.06 17.73 14.45
C GLU A 180 -39.77 16.56 15.14
N SER A 181 -40.49 15.76 14.36
CA SER A 181 -41.19 14.54 14.78
C SER A 181 -40.27 13.51 15.44
N PHE A 182 -38.95 13.53 15.15
CA PHE A 182 -37.97 12.62 15.74
C PHE A 182 -37.93 12.70 17.28
N GLY A 183 -38.20 13.87 17.84
CA GLY A 183 -38.18 14.09 19.29
C GLY A 183 -39.20 13.27 20.07
N LYS A 184 -40.13 12.59 19.38
CA LYS A 184 -41.13 11.69 19.96
C LYS A 184 -40.60 10.27 20.24
N LEU A 185 -39.37 9.95 19.85
CA LEU A 185 -38.75 8.63 20.05
C LEU A 185 -38.20 8.47 21.49
N GLU A 186 -39.09 8.41 22.48
CA GLU A 186 -38.72 8.43 23.90
C GLU A 186 -37.95 7.18 24.38
N ASN A 187 -38.02 6.07 23.64
CA ASN A 187 -37.39 4.80 24.00
C ASN A 187 -35.99 4.61 23.40
N LEU A 188 -35.49 5.59 22.64
CA LEU A 188 -34.19 5.50 21.99
C LEU A 188 -33.06 5.42 23.02
N ARG A 189 -32.23 4.38 22.91
CA ARG A 189 -31.09 4.09 23.79
C ARG A 189 -29.76 4.24 23.08
N THR A 190 -29.70 3.88 21.79
CA THR A 190 -28.50 3.96 20.97
C THR A 190 -28.81 4.74 19.70
N PHE A 191 -27.99 5.76 19.44
CA PHE A 191 -28.13 6.59 18.26
C PHE A 191 -26.78 6.84 17.58
N SER A 192 -26.72 6.59 16.28
CA SER A 192 -25.51 6.77 15.47
C SER A 192 -25.76 7.68 14.28
N LEU A 193 -25.07 8.82 14.26
CA LEU A 193 -25.16 9.89 13.27
C LEU A 193 -23.80 10.21 12.61
N SER A 194 -22.91 9.23 12.57
CA SER A 194 -21.51 9.43 12.15
C SER A 194 -21.38 9.58 10.62
N LYS A 195 -20.27 10.14 10.10
CA LYS A 195 -20.08 10.38 8.65
C LYS A 195 -21.25 11.15 7.99
N MET A 196 -21.87 12.07 8.73
CA MET A 196 -22.91 12.95 8.19
C MET A 196 -22.33 14.34 7.90
N VAL A 197 -23.07 15.17 7.16
CA VAL A 197 -22.67 16.55 6.83
C VAL A 197 -23.06 17.54 7.95
N LEU A 198 -23.20 17.02 9.18
CA LEU A 198 -23.56 17.85 10.33
C LEU A 198 -22.38 18.76 10.69
N ARG A 199 -22.66 19.98 11.15
CA ARG A 199 -21.65 20.87 11.76
C ARG A 199 -21.83 21.00 13.26
N GLU A 200 -23.04 20.70 13.73
CA GLU A 200 -23.46 20.80 15.12
C GLU A 200 -24.23 19.54 15.50
N ILE A 201 -24.18 19.19 16.79
CA ILE A 201 -24.96 18.09 17.34
C ILE A 201 -26.42 18.58 17.45
N PRO A 202 -27.39 17.96 16.76
CA PRO A 202 -28.76 18.45 16.71
C PRO A 202 -29.40 18.60 18.10
N GLU A 203 -30.00 19.76 18.39
CA GLU A 203 -30.64 20.04 19.70
C GLU A 203 -31.69 18.98 20.09
N ILE A 204 -32.31 18.33 19.10
CA ILE A 204 -33.31 17.28 19.30
C ILE A 204 -32.78 16.08 20.11
N ILE A 205 -31.46 15.86 20.13
CA ILE A 205 -30.81 14.82 20.94
C ILE A 205 -31.12 15.01 22.43
N SER A 206 -31.28 16.25 22.89
CA SER A 206 -31.66 16.56 24.28
C SER A 206 -33.04 16.05 24.69
N LYS A 207 -33.92 15.72 23.73
CA LYS A 207 -35.26 15.17 24.00
C LYS A 207 -35.22 13.67 24.33
N PHE A 208 -34.14 12.95 23.99
CA PHE A 208 -34.03 11.51 24.20
C PHE A 208 -33.61 11.16 25.64
N SER A 209 -34.57 11.19 26.56
CA SER A 209 -34.32 10.99 28.00
C SER A 209 -33.72 9.62 28.36
N LYS A 210 -33.91 8.59 27.53
CA LYS A 210 -33.38 7.22 27.73
C LYS A 210 -32.10 6.93 26.92
N LEU A 211 -31.55 7.93 26.22
CA LEU A 211 -30.36 7.76 25.40
C LEU A 211 -29.16 7.44 26.29
N ARG A 212 -28.49 6.33 26.00
CA ARG A 212 -27.30 5.85 26.71
C ARG A 212 -26.05 5.92 25.86
N CYS A 213 -26.19 5.70 24.55
CA CYS A 213 -25.08 5.61 23.63
C CYS A 213 -25.27 6.56 22.45
N LEU A 214 -24.30 7.45 22.25
CA LEU A 214 -24.31 8.42 21.16
C LEU A 214 -23.00 8.33 20.36
N HIS A 215 -23.11 8.02 19.08
CA HIS A 215 -21.99 7.96 18.15
C HIS A 215 -22.11 9.04 17.08
N ILE A 216 -21.20 10.01 17.09
CA ILE A 216 -21.11 11.07 16.09
C ILE A 216 -19.65 11.27 15.74
N TRP A 217 -19.10 10.35 14.97
CA TRP A 217 -17.73 10.44 14.49
C TRP A 217 -17.65 10.82 13.02
N ASP A 218 -16.50 11.28 12.54
CA ASP A 218 -16.29 11.70 11.13
C ASP A 218 -17.34 12.73 10.66
N SER A 219 -17.78 13.68 11.49
CA SER A 219 -18.99 14.49 11.23
C SER A 219 -18.82 15.99 11.41
N GLN A 220 -17.64 16.57 11.11
CA GLN A 220 -17.33 18.01 11.13
C GLN A 220 -17.86 18.80 12.36
N ILE A 221 -18.13 18.13 13.49
CA ILE A 221 -18.74 18.76 14.66
C ILE A 221 -17.74 19.70 15.31
N THR A 222 -18.16 20.94 15.60
CA THR A 222 -17.29 21.94 16.24
C THR A 222 -17.47 22.03 17.76
N GLU A 223 -18.64 21.64 18.29
CA GLU A 223 -18.96 21.81 19.71
C GLU A 223 -19.83 20.67 20.28
N ILE A 224 -19.71 20.48 21.61
CA ILE A 224 -20.55 19.58 22.39
C ILE A 224 -21.66 20.41 23.06
N PRO A 225 -22.96 20.10 22.87
CA PRO A 225 -24.04 20.97 23.36
C PRO A 225 -24.26 20.84 24.87
N GLU A 226 -24.73 21.92 25.50
CA GLU A 226 -24.96 22.00 26.95
C GLU A 226 -26.07 21.09 27.50
N LYS A 227 -26.95 20.56 26.63
CA LYS A 227 -28.18 19.85 27.06
C LYS A 227 -28.08 18.32 27.05
N LEU A 228 -26.89 17.73 26.98
CA LEU A 228 -26.72 16.27 27.03
C LEU A 228 -26.99 15.71 28.44
N SER A 229 -27.66 14.56 28.51
CA SER A 229 -27.96 13.88 29.77
C SER A 229 -28.01 12.35 29.60
N ASN A 230 -27.85 11.62 30.71
CA ASN A 230 -28.06 10.16 30.83
C ASN A 230 -27.17 9.22 29.99
N LEU A 231 -26.16 9.74 29.29
CA LEU A 231 -25.23 8.93 28.49
C LEU A 231 -24.30 8.07 29.37
N THR A 232 -24.10 6.83 28.93
CA THR A 232 -23.06 5.91 29.41
C THR A 232 -21.87 5.86 28.44
N GLN A 233 -22.12 6.08 27.14
CA GLN A 233 -21.09 6.10 26.11
C GLN A 233 -21.26 7.32 25.20
N LEU A 234 -20.18 8.07 25.02
CA LEU A 234 -20.14 9.23 24.13
C LEU A 234 -18.91 9.12 23.22
N HIS A 235 -19.15 8.89 21.93
CA HIS A 235 -18.09 8.74 20.93
C HIS A 235 -18.20 9.86 19.89
N LEU A 236 -17.20 10.75 19.91
CA LEU A 236 -17.14 11.99 19.12
C LEU A 236 -15.79 12.12 18.39
N TRP A 237 -15.16 11.01 18.02
CA TRP A 237 -13.84 11.04 17.39
C TRP A 237 -13.87 11.60 15.95
N ASN A 238 -12.73 12.08 15.46
CA ASN A 238 -12.55 12.61 14.10
C ASN A 238 -13.57 13.71 13.76
N ASN A 239 -13.60 14.75 14.58
CA ASN A 239 -14.41 15.96 14.39
C ASN A 239 -13.51 17.21 14.51
N GLN A 240 -14.11 18.38 14.69
CA GLN A 240 -13.43 19.68 14.82
C GLN A 240 -13.66 20.30 16.20
N ILE A 241 -13.87 19.47 17.24
CA ILE A 241 -14.20 19.94 18.58
C ILE A 241 -12.97 20.61 19.20
N THR A 242 -13.13 21.84 19.68
CA THR A 242 -12.04 22.65 20.27
C THR A 242 -12.01 22.60 21.80
N GLU A 243 -13.13 22.29 22.45
CA GLU A 243 -13.23 22.25 23.90
C GLU A 243 -14.19 21.17 24.42
N ILE A 244 -13.93 20.70 25.64
CA ILE A 244 -14.84 19.85 26.40
C ILE A 244 -15.59 20.77 27.38
N PRO A 245 -16.90 20.99 27.22
CA PRO A 245 -17.65 21.90 28.07
C PRO A 245 -17.90 21.32 29.46
N GLU A 246 -18.15 22.19 30.44
CA GLU A 246 -18.35 21.77 31.83
C GLU A 246 -19.51 20.79 32.03
N VAL A 247 -20.51 20.82 31.13
CA VAL A 247 -21.66 19.90 31.17
C VAL A 247 -21.25 18.43 31.07
N VAL A 248 -20.13 18.10 30.40
CA VAL A 248 -19.67 16.71 30.29
C VAL A 248 -19.40 16.13 31.68
N GLY A 249 -18.93 16.95 32.63
CA GLY A 249 -18.76 16.56 34.03
C GLY A 249 -20.07 16.27 34.79
N LYS A 250 -21.24 16.57 34.23
CA LYS A 250 -22.57 16.21 34.78
C LYS A 250 -23.04 14.82 34.34
N LEU A 251 -22.41 14.21 33.33
CA LEU A 251 -22.74 12.89 32.79
C LEU A 251 -22.21 11.77 33.72
N SER A 252 -22.65 11.73 34.97
CA SER A 252 -22.12 10.84 36.02
C SER A 252 -22.21 9.33 35.72
N ASN A 253 -23.05 8.91 34.78
CA ASN A 253 -23.17 7.52 34.33
C ASN A 253 -22.17 7.15 33.21
N LEU A 254 -21.37 8.10 32.73
CA LEU A 254 -20.46 7.90 31.60
C LEU A 254 -19.35 6.92 31.98
N THR A 255 -19.27 5.81 31.24
CA THR A 255 -18.23 4.79 31.36
C THR A 255 -17.19 4.91 30.25
N GLN A 256 -17.57 5.43 29.08
CA GLN A 256 -16.67 5.63 27.94
C GLN A 256 -16.82 7.02 27.35
N LEU A 257 -15.70 7.72 27.21
CA LEU A 257 -15.60 9.01 26.52
C LEU A 257 -14.50 8.95 25.46
N HIS A 258 -14.88 8.96 24.19
CA HIS A 258 -13.94 8.91 23.07
C HIS A 258 -14.00 10.20 22.26
N LEU A 259 -12.89 10.93 22.25
CA LEU A 259 -12.73 12.27 21.66
C LEU A 259 -11.46 12.36 20.80
N ARG A 260 -10.91 11.23 20.34
CA ARG A 260 -9.68 11.20 19.53
C ARG A 260 -9.82 11.99 18.21
N SER A 261 -8.73 12.50 17.66
CA SER A 261 -8.70 13.25 16.39
C SER A 261 -9.66 14.43 16.41
N ASN A 262 -9.40 15.39 17.29
CA ASN A 262 -10.13 16.65 17.42
C ASN A 262 -9.12 17.80 17.60
N GLN A 263 -9.59 19.00 17.98
CA GLN A 263 -8.77 20.19 18.21
C GLN A 263 -8.78 20.61 19.69
N ILE A 264 -8.99 19.67 20.61
CA ILE A 264 -9.18 19.96 22.04
C ILE A 264 -7.87 20.44 22.65
N ALA A 265 -7.86 21.65 23.19
CA ALA A 265 -6.66 22.24 23.79
C ALA A 265 -6.49 21.93 25.29
N LYS A 266 -7.59 21.63 26.01
CA LYS A 266 -7.58 21.47 27.47
C LYS A 266 -8.56 20.40 27.95
N ILE A 267 -8.14 19.65 28.97
CA ILE A 267 -8.99 18.75 29.75
C ILE A 267 -9.57 19.57 30.92
N PRO A 268 -10.90 19.77 31.02
CA PRO A 268 -11.49 20.58 32.06
C PRO A 268 -11.50 19.82 33.39
N LYS A 269 -11.28 20.54 34.51
CA LYS A 269 -11.20 19.93 35.85
C LYS A 269 -12.45 19.13 36.23
N VAL A 270 -13.60 19.49 35.66
CA VAL A 270 -14.88 18.81 35.92
C VAL A 270 -14.90 17.35 35.48
N LEU A 271 -14.03 16.91 34.56
CA LEU A 271 -13.98 15.49 34.15
C LEU A 271 -13.59 14.57 35.31
N GLY A 272 -12.84 15.05 36.30
CA GLY A 272 -12.52 14.29 37.51
C GLY A 272 -13.74 13.85 38.33
N LYS A 273 -14.93 14.40 38.05
CA LYS A 273 -16.20 14.00 38.70
C LYS A 273 -16.83 12.73 38.10
N LEU A 274 -16.33 12.24 36.96
CA LEU A 274 -16.90 11.10 36.23
C LEU A 274 -16.41 9.76 36.82
N LEU A 275 -16.76 9.47 38.06
CA LEU A 275 -16.21 8.32 38.82
C LEU A 275 -16.50 6.95 38.20
N ASN A 276 -17.48 6.83 37.30
CA ASN A 276 -17.80 5.59 36.58
C ASN A 276 -16.99 5.41 35.29
N LEU A 277 -16.15 6.38 34.91
CA LEU A 277 -15.40 6.36 33.67
C LEU A 277 -14.32 5.27 33.72
N THR A 278 -14.39 4.31 32.78
CA THR A 278 -13.43 3.21 32.65
C THR A 278 -12.48 3.41 31.46
N GLN A 279 -12.92 4.16 30.44
CA GLN A 279 -12.14 4.49 29.24
C GLN A 279 -12.22 5.97 28.89
N LEU A 280 -11.06 6.59 28.72
CA LEU A 280 -10.92 7.96 28.25
C LEU A 280 -9.90 8.04 27.10
N TYR A 281 -10.38 8.35 25.89
CA TYR A 281 -9.55 8.45 24.70
C TYR A 281 -9.55 9.88 24.15
N LEU A 282 -8.37 10.50 24.17
CA LEU A 282 -8.12 11.90 23.80
C LEU A 282 -6.94 12.05 22.83
N ARG A 283 -6.53 10.94 22.19
CA ARG A 283 -5.46 10.92 21.18
C ARG A 283 -5.64 11.98 20.09
N ASP A 284 -4.56 12.50 19.53
CA ASP A 284 -4.58 13.36 18.33
C ASP A 284 -5.44 14.61 18.57
N ASN A 285 -4.96 15.43 19.51
CA ASN A 285 -5.58 16.68 19.95
C ASN A 285 -4.47 17.71 20.26
N GLN A 286 -4.83 18.84 20.88
CA GLN A 286 -3.91 19.94 21.20
C GLN A 286 -3.69 20.08 22.72
N ILE A 287 -3.87 19.01 23.49
CA ILE A 287 -3.85 19.05 24.96
C ILE A 287 -2.43 19.30 25.45
N ALA A 288 -2.25 20.36 26.25
CA ALA A 288 -0.95 20.73 26.82
C ALA A 288 -0.77 20.30 28.30
N GLU A 289 -1.86 20.08 29.03
CA GLU A 289 -1.87 19.85 30.48
C GLU A 289 -2.84 18.71 30.84
N ILE A 290 -2.40 17.82 31.74
CA ILE A 290 -3.28 16.88 32.45
C ILE A 290 -3.65 17.51 33.81
N PRO A 291 -4.93 17.78 34.10
CA PRO A 291 -5.34 18.40 35.35
C PRO A 291 -5.25 17.43 36.53
N GLU A 292 -4.89 17.93 37.71
CA GLU A 292 -4.81 17.15 38.96
C GLU A 292 -6.11 16.40 39.31
N SER A 293 -7.27 16.90 38.88
CA SER A 293 -8.54 16.22 39.13
C SER A 293 -8.71 14.94 38.35
N LEU A 294 -7.93 14.69 37.29
CA LEU A 294 -8.03 13.46 36.51
C LEU A 294 -7.63 12.22 37.34
N GLY A 295 -6.73 12.38 38.32
CA GLY A 295 -6.36 11.31 39.26
C GLY A 295 -7.51 10.80 40.14
N GLN A 296 -8.65 11.50 40.18
CA GLN A 296 -9.85 11.08 40.94
C GLN A 296 -10.63 9.95 40.25
N LEU A 297 -10.33 9.65 38.98
CA LEU A 297 -11.04 8.64 38.19
C LEU A 297 -10.63 7.21 38.58
N SER A 298 -10.96 6.78 39.79
CA SER A 298 -10.48 5.52 40.37
C SER A 298 -10.89 4.26 39.59
N ASN A 299 -11.93 4.31 38.77
CA ASN A 299 -12.38 3.18 37.92
C ASN A 299 -11.75 3.18 36.52
N LEU A 300 -10.88 4.15 36.21
CA LEU A 300 -10.27 4.26 34.89
C LEU A 300 -9.28 3.10 34.69
N THR A 301 -9.50 2.35 33.61
CA THR A 301 -8.67 1.19 33.24
C THR A 301 -7.78 1.49 32.04
N GLN A 302 -8.23 2.40 31.16
CA GLN A 302 -7.52 2.77 29.93
C GLN A 302 -7.55 4.29 29.74
N LEU A 303 -6.37 4.87 29.57
CA LEU A 303 -6.16 6.30 29.29
C LEU A 303 -5.26 6.46 28.06
N ASP A 304 -5.82 7.02 26.98
CA ASP A 304 -5.08 7.29 25.73
C ASP A 304 -4.99 8.81 25.51
N LEU A 305 -3.76 9.33 25.62
CA LEU A 305 -3.41 10.75 25.49
C LEU A 305 -2.34 10.96 24.40
N ARG A 306 -2.22 10.03 23.46
CA ARG A 306 -1.23 10.09 22.37
C ARG A 306 -1.36 11.32 21.49
N ASP A 307 -0.27 11.67 20.79
CA ASP A 307 -0.29 12.68 19.73
C ASP A 307 -0.91 14.00 20.24
N ASN A 308 -0.36 14.53 21.33
CA ASN A 308 -0.80 15.76 22.00
C ASN A 308 0.41 16.67 22.29
N GLN A 309 0.23 17.70 23.13
CA GLN A 309 1.26 18.67 23.50
C GLN A 309 1.64 18.61 24.98
N ILE A 310 1.38 17.48 25.65
CA ILE A 310 1.52 17.34 27.10
C ILE A 310 2.99 17.45 27.48
N ALA A 311 3.32 18.38 28.39
CA ALA A 311 4.69 18.59 28.86
C ALA A 311 5.00 17.91 30.21
N GLU A 312 3.98 17.71 31.05
CA GLU A 312 4.13 17.23 32.44
C GLU A 312 3.04 16.21 32.80
N ILE A 313 3.40 15.26 33.67
CA ILE A 313 2.47 14.28 34.26
C ILE A 313 2.25 14.66 35.74
N PRO A 314 1.00 14.91 36.20
CA PRO A 314 0.73 15.31 37.57
C PRO A 314 0.89 14.14 38.57
N GLU A 315 1.27 14.46 39.82
CA GLU A 315 1.40 13.47 40.91
C GLU A 315 0.06 12.78 41.25
N SER A 316 -1.09 13.40 40.99
CA SER A 316 -2.38 12.71 41.17
C SER A 316 -2.60 11.54 40.21
N LEU A 317 -1.91 11.45 39.07
CA LEU A 317 -2.15 10.38 38.10
C LEU A 317 -1.83 8.99 38.69
N GLY A 318 -0.89 8.92 39.64
CA GLY A 318 -0.61 7.70 40.41
C GLY A 318 -1.74 7.22 41.33
N GLN A 319 -2.85 7.95 41.45
CA GLN A 319 -4.04 7.53 42.20
C GLN A 319 -4.97 6.61 41.39
N LEU A 320 -4.73 6.46 40.08
CA LEU A 320 -5.52 5.62 39.18
C LEU A 320 -5.23 4.13 39.36
N SER A 321 -5.51 3.60 40.56
CA SER A 321 -5.12 2.23 40.97
C SER A 321 -5.65 1.09 40.09
N ASN A 322 -6.72 1.30 39.31
CA ASN A 322 -7.26 0.31 38.37
C ASN A 322 -6.73 0.45 36.93
N LEU A 323 -5.78 1.36 36.69
CA LEU A 323 -5.23 1.60 35.36
C LEU A 323 -4.38 0.41 34.90
N ILE A 324 -4.76 -0.16 33.76
CA ILE A 324 -4.09 -1.30 33.13
C ILE A 324 -3.15 -0.83 32.03
N GLN A 325 -3.56 0.22 31.31
CA GLN A 325 -2.82 0.77 30.18
C GLN A 325 -2.79 2.30 30.21
N LEU A 326 -1.60 2.85 30.04
CA LEU A 326 -1.35 4.29 29.93
C LEU A 326 -0.56 4.56 28.65
N ASP A 327 -1.16 5.32 27.73
CA ASP A 327 -0.51 5.69 26.46
C ASP A 327 -0.34 7.21 26.36
N LEU A 328 0.93 7.65 26.32
CA LEU A 328 1.39 9.04 26.29
C LEU A 328 2.37 9.27 25.13
N CYS A 329 2.37 8.39 24.12
CA CYS A 329 3.24 8.51 22.94
C CYS A 329 3.08 9.86 22.20
N ASN A 330 4.16 10.36 21.61
CA ASN A 330 4.22 11.59 20.82
C ASN A 330 3.65 12.81 21.55
N ASN A 331 4.23 13.12 22.71
CA ASN A 331 3.93 14.33 23.48
C ASN A 331 5.21 15.18 23.63
N GLN A 332 5.22 16.11 24.58
CA GLN A 332 6.35 16.98 24.89
C GLN A 332 6.95 16.70 26.26
N ILE A 333 6.70 15.51 26.81
CA ILE A 333 7.08 15.16 28.19
C ILE A 333 8.60 15.18 28.29
N ALA A 334 9.12 16.08 29.12
CA ALA A 334 10.53 16.16 29.45
C ALA A 334 10.68 15.96 30.96
N GLU A 335 11.78 15.36 31.41
CA GLU A 335 12.18 15.57 32.79
C GLU A 335 12.72 17.00 32.95
N ILE A 336 11.85 17.85 33.53
CA ILE A 336 12.13 19.14 34.18
C ILE A 336 12.36 20.38 33.28
N PRO A 337 11.52 21.42 33.37
CA PRO A 337 11.97 22.80 33.55
C PRO A 337 12.19 23.07 35.05
N GLN A 338 13.33 23.67 35.40
CA GLN A 338 13.95 23.79 36.75
C GLN A 338 13.08 24.31 37.92
N SER A 339 11.79 24.55 37.75
CA SER A 339 10.93 25.14 38.78
C SER A 339 10.09 24.17 39.62
N LEU A 340 9.83 22.90 39.25
CA LEU A 340 8.77 22.13 39.96
C LEU A 340 8.88 20.58 40.09
N GLY A 341 10.05 19.95 39.94
CA GLY A 341 10.27 18.59 40.46
C GLY A 341 10.25 17.44 39.44
N LYS A 342 10.78 16.31 39.89
CA LYS A 342 11.12 15.07 39.15
C LYS A 342 9.89 14.39 38.52
N PHE A 343 10.10 13.38 37.66
CA PHE A 343 9.03 12.48 37.22
C PHE A 343 8.19 11.99 38.44
N PRO A 344 6.85 11.95 38.35
CA PRO A 344 6.00 11.79 39.52
C PRO A 344 6.27 10.48 40.25
N GLN A 345 6.56 10.59 41.55
CA GLN A 345 6.86 9.41 42.37
C GLN A 345 5.64 8.52 42.52
N SER A 346 4.44 9.11 42.49
CA SER A 346 3.19 8.37 42.61
C SER A 346 2.92 7.38 41.48
N LEU A 347 3.51 7.54 40.28
CA LEU A 347 3.26 6.60 39.17
C LEU A 347 3.69 5.18 39.52
N GLY A 348 4.72 5.02 40.36
CA GLY A 348 5.14 3.71 40.89
C GLY A 348 4.06 2.98 41.71
N LYS A 349 2.96 3.65 42.09
CA LYS A 349 1.82 3.06 42.81
C LYS A 349 0.80 2.39 41.89
N LEU A 350 0.93 2.50 40.58
CA LEU A 350 0.02 1.90 39.60
C LEU A 350 0.27 0.40 39.46
N SER A 351 -0.06 -0.36 40.50
CA SER A 351 0.28 -1.78 40.60
C SER A 351 -0.42 -2.68 39.58
N ASN A 352 -1.50 -2.22 38.92
CA ASN A 352 -2.21 -2.98 37.89
C ASN A 352 -1.74 -2.68 36.46
N LEU A 353 -0.75 -1.78 36.29
CA LEU A 353 -0.28 -1.35 34.99
C LEU A 353 0.53 -2.47 34.31
N ILE A 354 0.09 -2.90 33.14
CA ILE A 354 0.73 -3.99 32.37
C ILE A 354 1.57 -3.42 31.22
N GLY A 355 1.12 -2.32 30.62
CA GLY A 355 1.79 -1.68 29.49
C GLY A 355 1.82 -0.16 29.64
N ILE A 356 2.98 0.42 29.32
CA ILE A 356 3.17 1.88 29.28
C ILE A 356 3.87 2.26 27.97
N ASN A 357 3.31 3.26 27.29
CA ASN A 357 3.95 3.86 26.11
C ASN A 357 4.29 5.32 26.36
N LEU A 358 5.59 5.62 26.33
CA LEU A 358 6.17 6.95 26.51
C LEU A 358 7.01 7.37 25.29
N SER A 359 6.83 6.72 24.14
CA SER A 359 7.65 6.99 22.96
C SER A 359 7.44 8.39 22.39
N GLY A 360 8.42 8.91 21.64
CA GLY A 360 8.28 10.19 20.92
C GLY A 360 8.16 11.41 21.83
N ASN A 361 8.75 11.36 23.03
CA ASN A 361 8.77 12.45 24.01
C ASN A 361 10.17 13.09 24.09
N LYS A 362 10.44 13.84 25.16
CA LYS A 362 11.72 14.50 25.44
C LYS A 362 12.37 13.94 26.73
N ILE A 363 12.08 12.68 27.06
CA ILE A 363 12.59 12.04 28.29
C ILE A 363 14.11 11.89 28.18
N ALA A 364 14.84 12.35 29.19
CA ALA A 364 16.29 12.37 29.22
C ALA A 364 16.90 11.36 30.20
N GLU A 365 16.13 10.84 31.15
CA GLU A 365 16.55 9.82 32.11
C GLU A 365 15.36 8.90 32.42
N ILE A 366 15.65 7.65 32.81
CA ILE A 366 14.62 6.69 33.22
C ILE A 366 14.44 6.79 34.73
N PRO A 367 13.28 7.25 35.22
CA PRO A 367 13.08 7.61 36.62
C PRO A 367 12.98 6.38 37.53
N GLU A 368 13.49 6.48 38.76
CA GLU A 368 13.44 5.40 39.76
C GLU A 368 12.03 4.86 40.04
N SER A 369 11.00 5.72 39.98
CA SER A 369 9.62 5.31 40.21
C SER A 369 9.08 4.37 39.14
N LEU A 370 9.65 4.35 37.93
CA LEU A 370 9.28 3.38 36.89
C LEU A 370 9.58 1.95 37.36
N GLY A 371 10.69 1.74 38.06
CA GLY A 371 11.11 0.43 38.59
C GLY A 371 10.13 -0.18 39.61
N GLN A 372 9.25 0.62 40.20
CA GLN A 372 8.24 0.17 41.15
C GLN A 372 7.02 -0.50 40.49
N LEU A 373 6.89 -0.41 39.16
CA LEU A 373 5.80 -1.00 38.38
C LEU A 373 5.99 -2.50 38.16
N SER A 374 5.93 -3.29 39.24
CA SER A 374 6.33 -4.70 39.24
C SER A 374 5.53 -5.61 38.31
N ASN A 375 4.31 -5.22 37.90
CA ASN A 375 3.46 -6.00 36.99
C ASN A 375 3.62 -5.59 35.51
N LEU A 376 4.52 -4.65 35.21
CA LEU A 376 4.75 -4.18 33.85
C LEU A 376 5.38 -5.29 33.00
N THR A 377 4.75 -5.60 31.87
CA THR A 377 5.23 -6.61 30.92
C THR A 377 5.72 -5.98 29.61
N GLN A 378 5.29 -4.74 29.32
CA GLN A 378 5.59 -4.03 28.07
C GLN A 378 5.94 -2.57 28.37
N LEU A 379 7.09 -2.13 27.86
CA LEU A 379 7.60 -0.77 28.05
C LEU A 379 8.15 -0.21 26.73
N ASP A 380 7.53 0.88 26.27
CA ASP A 380 8.01 1.66 25.12
C ASP A 380 8.57 3.01 25.58
N LEU A 381 9.88 3.20 25.39
CA LEU A 381 10.62 4.43 25.64
C LEU A 381 11.31 4.94 24.36
N SER A 382 10.89 4.47 23.18
CA SER A 382 11.52 4.81 21.91
C SER A 382 11.41 6.30 21.54
N ARG A 383 12.29 6.81 20.68
CA ARG A 383 12.30 8.19 20.17
C ARG A 383 12.31 9.25 21.28
N ASN A 384 13.13 9.04 22.30
CA ASN A 384 13.37 9.98 23.40
C ASN A 384 14.82 10.51 23.37
N GLN A 385 15.33 11.02 24.49
CA GLN A 385 16.68 11.58 24.61
C GLN A 385 17.54 10.84 25.64
N ILE A 386 17.20 9.59 25.96
CA ILE A 386 17.81 8.79 27.02
C ILE A 386 19.27 8.44 26.64
N PRO A 387 20.29 8.82 27.44
CA PRO A 387 21.69 8.52 27.17
C PRO A 387 22.15 7.18 27.76
N GLU A 388 21.45 6.65 28.77
CA GLU A 388 21.85 5.43 29.48
C GLU A 388 20.65 4.65 30.05
N ILE A 389 20.85 3.35 30.26
CA ILE A 389 19.88 2.43 30.85
C ILE A 389 20.13 2.41 32.37
N SER A 390 19.24 3.04 33.15
CA SER A 390 19.40 3.18 34.61
C SER A 390 19.04 1.89 35.38
N GLU A 391 19.49 1.79 36.65
CA GLU A 391 19.18 0.65 37.54
C GLU A 391 17.68 0.45 37.78
N ALA A 392 16.86 1.48 37.61
CA ALA A 392 15.41 1.42 37.78
C ALA A 392 14.78 0.34 36.88
N LEU A 393 15.30 0.14 35.66
CA LEU A 393 14.78 -0.88 34.75
C LEU A 393 14.93 -2.30 35.29
N GLY A 394 16.01 -2.61 36.03
CA GLY A 394 16.29 -3.96 36.53
C GLY A 394 15.25 -4.48 37.52
N GLN A 395 14.44 -3.59 38.11
CA GLN A 395 13.37 -3.95 39.05
C GLN A 395 12.12 -4.49 38.35
N LEU A 396 11.99 -4.31 37.02
CA LEU A 396 10.84 -4.71 36.22
C LEU A 396 10.89 -6.20 35.83
N SER A 397 10.97 -7.09 36.82
CA SER A 397 11.20 -8.53 36.62
C SER A 397 10.17 -9.26 35.73
N ASN A 398 8.96 -8.72 35.55
CA ASN A 398 7.92 -9.28 34.67
C ASN A 398 7.99 -8.74 33.23
N LEU A 399 8.96 -7.89 32.90
CA LEU A 399 9.09 -7.28 31.59
C LEU A 399 9.43 -8.32 30.52
N THR A 400 8.62 -8.35 29.47
CA THR A 400 8.75 -9.28 28.33
C THR A 400 9.13 -8.57 27.03
N GLN A 401 8.77 -7.30 26.88
CA GLN A 401 9.04 -6.48 25.70
C GLN A 401 9.56 -5.11 26.12
N LEU A 402 10.68 -4.71 25.53
CA LEU A 402 11.34 -3.42 25.79
C LEU A 402 11.77 -2.77 24.48
N ASP A 403 11.33 -1.53 24.25
CA ASP A 403 11.82 -0.71 23.13
C ASP A 403 12.44 0.59 23.64
N LEU A 404 13.68 0.78 23.24
CA LEU A 404 14.52 1.92 23.54
C LEU A 404 15.11 2.51 22.23
N SER A 405 14.52 2.22 21.08
CA SER A 405 14.99 2.69 19.78
C SER A 405 14.95 4.21 19.63
N GLY A 406 15.78 4.81 18.78
CA GLY A 406 15.79 6.25 18.52
C GLY A 406 16.16 7.11 19.74
N ASN A 407 17.04 6.62 20.62
CA ASN A 407 17.54 7.31 21.80
C ASN A 407 19.02 7.71 21.61
N ARG A 408 19.72 8.00 22.71
CA ARG A 408 21.15 8.38 22.72
C ARG A 408 22.02 7.36 23.46
N ILE A 409 21.54 6.13 23.62
CA ILE A 409 22.16 5.09 24.44
C ILE A 409 23.50 4.69 23.84
N ALA A 410 24.57 4.82 24.62
CA ALA A 410 25.93 4.46 24.20
C ALA A 410 26.34 3.04 24.61
N GLU A 411 25.75 2.51 25.68
CA GLU A 411 26.12 1.21 26.25
C GLU A 411 24.86 0.44 26.69
N ILE A 412 24.87 -0.88 26.44
CA ILE A 412 23.86 -1.79 26.94
C ILE A 412 24.28 -2.20 28.37
N SER A 413 23.60 -1.63 29.38
CA SER A 413 23.92 -1.83 30.80
C SER A 413 23.65 -3.27 31.29
N GLU A 414 24.50 -3.78 32.20
CA GLU A 414 24.34 -5.10 32.87
C GLU A 414 22.99 -5.27 33.57
N VAL A 415 22.32 -4.15 33.89
CA VAL A 415 20.96 -4.11 34.43
C VAL A 415 19.97 -4.91 33.58
N LEU A 416 20.10 -4.92 32.24
CA LEU A 416 19.22 -5.73 31.38
C LEU A 416 19.37 -7.23 31.62
N GLY A 417 20.52 -7.70 32.12
CA GLY A 417 20.73 -9.10 32.51
C GLY A 417 19.81 -9.57 33.64
N GLN A 418 19.23 -8.64 34.43
CA GLN A 418 18.29 -8.95 35.50
C GLN A 418 16.88 -9.27 34.98
N LEU A 419 16.58 -8.93 33.72
CA LEU A 419 15.26 -9.04 33.11
C LEU A 419 15.09 -10.37 32.37
N SER A 420 15.13 -11.47 33.11
CA SER A 420 15.16 -12.84 32.55
C SER A 420 13.90 -13.23 31.75
N ASN A 421 12.79 -12.49 31.90
CA ASN A 421 11.54 -12.73 31.17
C ASN A 421 11.47 -12.01 29.81
N LEU A 422 12.51 -11.25 29.44
CA LEU A 422 12.54 -10.57 28.15
C LEU A 422 12.50 -11.55 26.99
N THR A 423 11.57 -11.31 26.09
CA THR A 423 11.36 -12.05 24.84
C THR A 423 11.63 -11.18 23.61
N GLY A 424 11.56 -9.85 23.73
CA GLY A 424 11.90 -8.90 22.67
C GLY A 424 12.60 -7.65 23.19
N ILE A 425 13.69 -7.26 22.53
CA ILE A 425 14.45 -6.03 22.79
C ILE A 425 14.67 -5.28 21.49
N ASN A 426 14.27 -4.01 21.45
CA ASN A 426 14.53 -3.10 20.33
C ASN A 426 15.41 -1.92 20.78
N LEU A 427 16.57 -1.79 20.15
CA LEU A 427 17.59 -0.77 20.41
C LEU A 427 18.04 -0.06 19.11
N ILE A 428 17.20 -0.07 18.07
CA ILE A 428 17.50 0.55 16.77
C ILE A 428 17.87 2.04 16.94
N ASP A 429 18.79 2.55 16.13
CA ASP A 429 19.08 4.00 16.02
C ASP A 429 19.50 4.62 17.36
N ASN A 430 20.56 4.06 17.94
CA ASN A 430 21.22 4.51 19.15
C ASN A 430 22.72 4.77 18.88
N LYS A 431 23.55 4.83 19.92
CA LYS A 431 25.01 5.03 19.83
C LYS A 431 25.80 3.83 20.36
N ILE A 432 25.20 2.64 20.36
CA ILE A 432 25.78 1.44 20.97
C ILE A 432 27.03 1.01 20.19
N ALA A 433 28.16 0.84 20.87
CA ALA A 433 29.42 0.43 20.26
C ALA A 433 29.73 -1.07 20.42
N GLU A 434 29.20 -1.71 21.45
CA GLU A 434 29.52 -3.10 21.82
C GLU A 434 28.27 -3.86 22.28
N ILE A 435 28.22 -5.16 22.00
CA ILE A 435 27.22 -6.08 22.54
C ILE A 435 27.84 -6.76 23.77
N PRO A 436 27.30 -6.55 24.98
CA PRO A 436 27.92 -7.04 26.20
C PRO A 436 27.66 -8.54 26.42
N LYS A 437 28.57 -9.19 27.15
CA LYS A 437 28.55 -10.66 27.29
C LYS A 437 27.31 -11.20 28.01
N PHE A 438 26.75 -10.44 28.96
CA PHE A 438 25.57 -10.88 29.70
C PHE A 438 24.34 -11.05 28.82
N LEU A 439 24.28 -10.43 27.63
CA LEU A 439 23.11 -10.52 26.75
C LEU A 439 22.81 -11.97 26.35
N GLY A 440 23.85 -12.81 26.22
CA GLY A 440 23.70 -14.25 25.96
C GLY A 440 23.02 -15.04 27.09
N GLN A 441 22.82 -14.46 28.28
CA GLN A 441 22.11 -15.07 29.41
C GLN A 441 20.58 -14.89 29.32
N LEU A 442 20.08 -14.02 28.44
CA LEU A 442 18.65 -13.78 28.25
C LEU A 442 18.01 -14.88 27.41
N SER A 443 17.97 -16.10 27.95
CA SER A 443 17.58 -17.32 27.21
C SER A 443 16.15 -17.31 26.65
N ASN A 444 15.26 -16.46 27.17
CA ASN A 444 13.89 -16.31 26.66
C ASN A 444 13.79 -15.37 25.45
N LEU A 445 14.89 -14.72 25.05
CA LEU A 445 14.89 -13.75 23.96
C LEU A 445 14.59 -14.43 22.63
N THR A 446 13.55 -13.94 21.95
CA THR A 446 13.10 -14.40 20.63
C THR A 446 13.36 -13.35 19.54
N HIS A 447 13.38 -12.06 19.91
CA HIS A 447 13.60 -10.95 18.98
C HIS A 447 14.64 -9.99 19.56
N LEU A 448 15.65 -9.67 18.75
CA LEU A 448 16.68 -8.69 19.09
C LEU A 448 16.97 -7.81 17.88
N ASP A 449 16.74 -6.50 18.04
CA ASP A 449 17.11 -5.50 17.03
C ASP A 449 18.11 -4.48 17.58
N LEU A 450 19.28 -4.42 16.94
CA LEU A 450 20.42 -3.57 17.25
C LEU A 450 20.83 -2.71 16.05
N SER A 451 19.92 -2.52 15.09
CA SER A 451 20.24 -1.84 13.83
C SER A 451 20.56 -0.35 13.99
N LYS A 452 21.24 0.26 13.03
CA LYS A 452 21.61 1.68 13.04
C LYS A 452 22.38 2.09 14.30
N ASN A 453 23.35 1.29 14.72
CA ASN A 453 24.24 1.59 15.84
C ASN A 453 25.70 1.74 15.36
N GLN A 454 26.65 1.66 16.28
CA GLN A 454 28.09 1.76 16.01
C GLN A 454 28.81 0.44 16.36
N ILE A 455 28.09 -0.68 16.34
CA ILE A 455 28.61 -1.99 16.78
C ILE A 455 29.70 -2.46 15.84
N THR A 456 30.83 -2.91 16.40
CA THR A 456 32.00 -3.36 15.65
C THR A 456 32.16 -4.88 15.62
N GLU A 457 31.61 -5.60 16.59
CA GLU A 457 31.73 -7.05 16.70
C GLU A 457 30.44 -7.71 17.22
N ILE A 458 30.23 -8.96 16.82
CA ILE A 458 29.21 -9.85 17.40
C ILE A 458 29.96 -10.82 18.35
N PRO A 459 29.70 -10.80 19.67
CA PRO A 459 30.40 -11.65 20.61
C PRO A 459 29.93 -13.10 20.51
N GLU A 460 30.82 -14.06 20.79
CA GLU A 460 30.51 -15.49 20.67
C GLU A 460 29.33 -15.95 21.54
N ILE A 461 29.11 -15.27 22.66
CA ILE A 461 28.03 -15.59 23.59
C ILE A 461 26.64 -15.39 22.98
N LEU A 462 26.50 -14.58 21.93
CA LEU A 462 25.21 -14.36 21.27
C LEU A 462 24.65 -15.66 20.67
N GLY A 463 25.53 -16.59 20.29
CA GLY A 463 25.14 -17.93 19.84
C GLY A 463 24.41 -18.78 20.88
N GLN A 464 24.43 -18.40 22.16
CA GLN A 464 23.72 -19.11 23.24
C GLN A 464 22.22 -18.80 23.31
N LEU A 465 21.74 -17.79 22.57
CA LEU A 465 20.33 -17.40 22.54
C LEU A 465 19.47 -18.37 21.71
N SER A 466 19.37 -19.63 22.14
CA SER A 466 18.75 -20.71 21.35
C SER A 466 17.29 -20.48 20.98
N ASN A 467 16.56 -19.61 21.69
CA ASN A 467 15.18 -19.25 21.39
C ASN A 467 15.03 -18.08 20.40
N LEU A 468 16.14 -17.49 19.95
CA LEU A 468 16.12 -16.35 19.03
C LEU A 468 15.56 -16.77 17.67
N ILE A 469 14.53 -16.06 17.24
CA ILE A 469 13.81 -16.25 15.97
C ILE A 469 14.20 -15.15 14.98
N HIS A 470 14.39 -13.93 15.46
CA HIS A 470 14.73 -12.76 14.65
C HIS A 470 15.93 -12.01 15.25
N LEU A 471 16.96 -11.81 14.43
CA LEU A 471 18.13 -11.02 14.76
C LEU A 471 18.40 -10.00 13.67
N ASN A 472 18.38 -8.73 14.04
CA ASN A 472 18.67 -7.63 13.13
C ASN A 472 19.79 -6.75 13.68
N ILE A 473 20.88 -6.63 12.92
CA ILE A 473 22.04 -5.79 13.24
C ILE A 473 22.43 -4.96 12.02
N TRP A 474 21.43 -4.61 11.20
CA TRP A 474 21.60 -3.80 9.99
C TRP A 474 22.24 -2.44 10.27
N LYS A 475 23.06 -1.92 9.35
CA LYS A 475 23.67 -0.58 9.42
C LYS A 475 24.50 -0.37 10.69
N ASN A 476 25.54 -1.17 10.82
CA ASN A 476 26.55 -1.12 11.88
C ASN A 476 27.97 -1.10 11.26
N GLN A 477 29.00 -1.48 12.02
CA GLN A 477 30.40 -1.51 11.57
C GLN A 477 31.04 -2.90 11.72
N ILE A 478 30.22 -3.96 11.70
CA ILE A 478 30.64 -5.34 11.93
C ILE A 478 31.54 -5.83 10.79
N ALA A 479 32.70 -6.39 11.12
CA ALA A 479 33.65 -6.92 10.15
C ALA A 479 33.55 -8.44 9.96
N GLU A 480 33.10 -9.18 10.98
CA GLU A 480 33.11 -10.65 10.99
C GLU A 480 31.84 -11.22 11.62
N ILE A 481 31.43 -12.40 11.14
CA ILE A 481 30.34 -13.19 11.73
C ILE A 481 30.99 -14.31 12.55
N PRO A 482 30.79 -14.41 13.87
CA PRO A 482 31.41 -15.45 14.69
C PRO A 482 30.80 -16.83 14.39
N GLU A 483 31.62 -17.89 14.46
CA GLU A 483 31.17 -19.26 14.23
C GLU A 483 30.00 -19.69 15.13
N SER A 484 30.00 -19.20 16.38
CA SER A 484 28.94 -19.42 17.36
C SER A 484 27.54 -19.01 16.89
N LEU A 485 27.40 -18.08 15.94
CA LEU A 485 26.09 -17.63 15.44
C LEU A 485 25.33 -18.76 14.75
N GLY A 486 26.04 -19.74 14.18
CA GLY A 486 25.44 -20.93 13.59
C GLY A 486 24.79 -21.88 14.61
N GLN A 487 24.90 -21.61 15.93
CA GLN A 487 24.21 -22.35 16.99
C GLN A 487 22.75 -21.91 17.19
N LEU A 488 22.34 -20.78 16.59
CA LEU A 488 20.98 -20.23 16.69
C LEU A 488 19.98 -21.04 15.83
N SER A 489 19.66 -22.25 16.26
CA SER A 489 18.87 -23.21 15.47
C SER A 489 17.43 -22.79 15.21
N ASN A 490 16.84 -21.92 16.03
CA ASN A 490 15.47 -21.42 15.85
C ASN A 490 15.40 -20.12 15.02
N LEU A 491 16.55 -19.57 14.61
CA LEU A 491 16.58 -18.31 13.88
C LEU A 491 15.98 -18.51 12.50
N THR A 492 15.00 -17.68 12.17
CA THR A 492 14.31 -17.67 10.87
C THR A 492 14.72 -16.47 10.03
N HIS A 493 15.09 -15.37 10.68
CA HIS A 493 15.50 -14.13 10.02
C HIS A 493 16.82 -13.61 10.60
N LEU A 494 17.78 -13.36 9.71
CA LEU A 494 19.04 -12.71 10.04
C LEU A 494 19.30 -11.57 9.06
N ASN A 495 19.39 -10.33 9.59
CA ASN A 495 19.79 -9.17 8.81
C ASN A 495 21.09 -8.56 9.32
N LEU A 496 22.09 -8.57 8.45
CA LEU A 496 23.44 -8.07 8.66
C LEU A 496 23.85 -7.09 7.54
N SER A 497 22.87 -6.54 6.81
CA SER A 497 23.14 -5.62 5.71
C SER A 497 23.77 -4.31 6.18
N ASP A 498 24.43 -3.57 5.28
CA ASP A 498 25.13 -2.30 5.56
C ASP A 498 26.16 -2.40 6.70
N ASN A 499 27.07 -3.36 6.59
CA ASN A 499 28.18 -3.57 7.52
C ASN A 499 29.52 -3.60 6.74
N ARG A 500 30.57 -4.18 7.34
CA ARG A 500 31.90 -4.35 6.74
C ARG A 500 32.30 -5.82 6.65
N ILE A 501 31.32 -6.72 6.57
CA ILE A 501 31.53 -8.18 6.60
C ILE A 501 32.27 -8.62 5.33
N ALA A 502 33.39 -9.31 5.48
CA ALA A 502 34.21 -9.79 4.36
C ALA A 502 33.92 -11.25 3.97
N GLU A 503 33.45 -12.07 4.92
CA GLU A 503 33.27 -13.52 4.72
C GLU A 503 32.00 -14.04 5.39
N ILE A 504 31.40 -15.06 4.79
CA ILE A 504 30.27 -15.83 5.34
C ILE A 504 30.86 -17.13 5.92
N PRO A 505 30.83 -17.36 7.24
CA PRO A 505 31.42 -18.56 7.83
C PRO A 505 30.60 -19.81 7.47
N GLU A 506 31.27 -20.94 7.28
CA GLU A 506 30.63 -22.21 6.89
C GLU A 506 29.56 -22.68 7.89
N VAL A 507 29.68 -22.26 9.16
CA VAL A 507 28.80 -22.67 10.25
C VAL A 507 27.37 -22.14 10.06
N LEU A 508 27.15 -21.06 9.29
CA LEU A 508 25.80 -20.57 8.96
C LEU A 508 24.97 -21.59 8.17
N GLY A 509 25.64 -22.50 7.43
CA GLY A 509 24.96 -23.59 6.74
C GLY A 509 24.28 -24.60 7.67
N LYS A 510 24.53 -24.54 9.00
CA LYS A 510 23.86 -25.39 10.01
C LYS A 510 22.53 -24.82 10.51
N MET A 511 22.15 -23.61 10.10
CA MET A 511 20.94 -22.94 10.58
C MET A 511 19.71 -23.45 9.82
N GLU A 512 19.17 -24.59 10.25
CA GLU A 512 18.13 -25.34 9.53
C GLU A 512 16.81 -24.57 9.35
N ASN A 513 16.47 -23.67 10.28
CA ASN A 513 15.21 -22.92 10.24
C ASN A 513 15.32 -21.55 9.55
N LEU A 514 16.52 -21.15 9.10
CA LEU A 514 16.71 -19.82 8.51
C LEU A 514 16.01 -19.74 7.15
N THR A 515 15.07 -18.80 7.03
CA THR A 515 14.29 -18.54 5.81
C THR A 515 14.73 -17.27 5.11
N TRP A 516 15.21 -16.28 5.86
CA TRP A 516 15.66 -14.98 5.36
C TRP A 516 17.08 -14.66 5.84
N LEU A 517 18.00 -14.50 4.88
CA LEU A 517 19.37 -14.05 5.12
C LEU A 517 19.68 -12.80 4.27
N GLU A 518 19.90 -11.68 4.94
CA GLU A 518 20.24 -10.41 4.30
C GLU A 518 21.65 -9.94 4.68
N LEU A 519 22.50 -9.77 3.67
CA LEU A 519 23.92 -9.44 3.74
C LEU A 519 24.30 -8.36 2.71
N GLN A 520 23.36 -7.47 2.38
CA GLN A 520 23.53 -6.47 1.34
C GLN A 520 24.52 -5.38 1.79
N ASN A 521 25.18 -4.67 0.86
CA ASN A 521 26.11 -3.58 1.16
C ASN A 521 27.20 -3.99 2.17
N ASN A 522 27.94 -5.05 1.86
CA ASN A 522 29.06 -5.56 2.65
C ASN A 522 30.30 -5.70 1.74
N GLN A 523 31.33 -6.43 2.20
CA GLN A 523 32.58 -6.66 1.49
C GLN A 523 32.77 -8.13 1.10
N ILE A 524 31.67 -8.89 1.00
CA ILE A 524 31.71 -10.35 0.80
C ILE A 524 32.25 -10.69 -0.59
N ALA A 525 33.30 -11.51 -0.66
CA ALA A 525 33.90 -11.93 -1.93
C ALA A 525 33.37 -13.29 -2.43
N GLU A 526 32.97 -14.19 -1.54
CA GLU A 526 32.61 -15.56 -1.87
C GLU A 526 31.32 -16.01 -1.17
N ILE A 527 30.52 -16.82 -1.86
CA ILE A 527 29.35 -17.51 -1.31
C ILE A 527 29.79 -18.97 -1.02
N PRO A 528 29.82 -19.42 0.24
CA PRO A 528 30.33 -20.75 0.56
C PRO A 528 29.34 -21.85 0.14
N GLU A 529 29.86 -22.99 -0.32
CA GLU A 529 29.07 -24.16 -0.79
C GLU A 529 28.08 -24.70 0.25
N VAL A 530 28.32 -24.44 1.53
CA VAL A 530 27.44 -24.84 2.63
C VAL A 530 26.07 -24.13 2.60
N LEU A 531 25.95 -22.91 2.05
CA LEU A 531 24.66 -22.21 1.98
C LEU A 531 23.67 -22.94 1.07
N GLY A 532 24.16 -23.64 0.04
CA GLY A 532 23.31 -24.44 -0.83
C GLY A 532 22.71 -25.69 -0.16
N LYS A 533 23.09 -26.00 1.09
CA LYS A 533 22.48 -27.06 1.92
C LYS A 533 21.32 -26.56 2.78
N MET A 534 21.04 -25.25 2.82
CA MET A 534 20.00 -24.68 3.66
C MET A 534 18.62 -24.90 3.05
N GLU A 535 17.95 -25.99 3.42
CA GLU A 535 16.71 -26.47 2.77
C GLU A 535 15.51 -25.52 2.93
N ASN A 536 15.52 -24.63 3.93
CA ASN A 536 14.42 -23.73 4.24
C ASN A 536 14.66 -22.28 3.80
N LEU A 537 15.86 -21.96 3.30
CA LEU A 537 16.18 -20.59 2.89
C LEU A 537 15.35 -20.19 1.67
N LYS A 538 14.56 -19.14 1.82
CA LYS A 538 13.66 -18.60 0.78
C LYS A 538 14.25 -17.36 0.12
N LEU A 539 14.98 -16.54 0.87
CA LEU A 539 15.57 -15.31 0.37
C LEU A 539 17.03 -15.20 0.79
N LEU A 540 17.89 -14.91 -0.19
CA LEU A 540 19.30 -14.60 0.01
C LEU A 540 19.62 -13.24 -0.62
N GLY A 541 19.83 -12.22 0.22
CA GLY A 541 20.18 -10.87 -0.18
C GLY A 541 21.68 -10.63 -0.11
N LEU A 542 22.35 -10.47 -1.25
CA LEU A 542 23.81 -10.31 -1.37
C LEU A 542 24.20 -9.11 -2.24
N ARG A 543 23.29 -8.16 -2.42
CA ARG A 543 23.47 -6.97 -3.25
C ARG A 543 24.66 -6.12 -2.79
N ASN A 544 25.37 -5.48 -3.73
CA ASN A 544 26.49 -4.57 -3.50
C ASN A 544 27.55 -5.19 -2.57
N ASN A 545 28.12 -6.30 -3.02
CA ASN A 545 29.27 -6.98 -2.42
C ASN A 545 30.38 -7.13 -3.47
N GLN A 546 31.36 -7.99 -3.22
CA GLN A 546 32.51 -8.27 -4.10
C GLN A 546 32.43 -9.67 -4.74
N ILE A 547 31.22 -10.23 -4.85
CA ILE A 547 31.00 -11.61 -5.30
C ILE A 547 31.27 -11.76 -6.80
N ALA A 548 32.21 -12.63 -7.16
CA ALA A 548 32.53 -12.94 -8.56
C ALA A 548 31.92 -14.27 -9.05
N GLU A 549 31.63 -15.20 -8.14
CA GLU A 549 31.17 -16.56 -8.49
C GLU A 549 29.94 -17.03 -7.70
N ILE A 550 29.15 -17.94 -8.31
CA ILE A 550 28.03 -18.63 -7.66
C ILE A 550 28.38 -20.13 -7.50
N PRO A 551 28.31 -20.70 -6.29
CA PRO A 551 28.57 -22.12 -6.04
C PRO A 551 27.50 -23.03 -6.67
N GLU A 552 27.87 -24.24 -7.10
CA GLU A 552 26.94 -25.17 -7.76
C GLU A 552 25.76 -25.57 -6.88
N SER A 553 25.99 -25.64 -5.57
CA SER A 553 24.97 -25.98 -4.58
C SER A 553 23.78 -25.01 -4.57
N LEU A 554 24.00 -23.71 -4.82
CA LEU A 554 22.92 -22.72 -4.87
C LEU A 554 21.93 -23.01 -6.01
N GLY A 555 22.42 -23.59 -7.11
CA GLY A 555 21.61 -24.03 -8.25
C GLY A 555 20.58 -25.12 -7.90
N LYS A 556 20.85 -25.89 -6.84
CA LYS A 556 20.06 -27.06 -6.42
C LYS A 556 19.04 -26.74 -5.33
N MET A 557 19.00 -25.50 -4.82
CA MET A 557 18.05 -25.12 -3.78
C MET A 557 16.64 -25.05 -4.33
N GLU A 558 15.74 -25.91 -3.84
CA GLU A 558 14.36 -26.00 -4.31
C GLU A 558 13.46 -24.92 -3.71
N LYS A 559 13.65 -24.58 -2.41
CA LYS A 559 12.84 -23.59 -1.69
C LYS A 559 13.34 -22.15 -1.79
N LEU A 560 14.53 -21.93 -2.35
CA LEU A 560 15.01 -20.58 -2.60
C LEU A 560 14.09 -19.93 -3.65
N GLN A 561 13.55 -18.78 -3.30
CA GLN A 561 12.61 -18.01 -4.12
C GLN A 561 13.25 -16.74 -4.66
N GLN A 562 14.12 -16.10 -3.88
CA GLN A 562 14.76 -14.84 -4.23
C GLN A 562 16.26 -14.86 -3.96
N LEU A 563 17.03 -14.37 -4.93
CA LEU A 563 18.47 -14.17 -4.84
C LEU A 563 18.81 -12.78 -5.40
N ASN A 564 19.31 -11.89 -4.56
CA ASN A 564 19.72 -10.55 -5.00
C ASN A 564 21.25 -10.45 -5.07
N LEU A 565 21.78 -10.44 -6.29
CA LEU A 565 23.22 -10.32 -6.58
C LEU A 565 23.58 -9.01 -7.29
N GLN A 566 22.67 -8.03 -7.36
CA GLN A 566 22.93 -6.76 -8.04
C GLN A 566 24.15 -6.05 -7.46
N GLY A 567 24.91 -5.32 -8.30
CA GLY A 567 26.06 -4.54 -7.84
C GLY A 567 27.29 -5.36 -7.43
N ASN A 568 27.35 -6.64 -7.80
CA ASN A 568 28.51 -7.51 -7.63
C ASN A 568 29.32 -7.65 -8.95
N PRO A 569 30.63 -7.92 -8.90
CA PRO A 569 31.49 -8.18 -10.06
C PRO A 569 31.27 -9.58 -10.68
N ILE A 570 30.02 -10.02 -10.78
CA ILE A 570 29.63 -11.31 -11.35
C ILE A 570 29.42 -11.18 -12.87
N PRO A 571 29.83 -12.16 -13.71
CA PRO A 571 29.67 -12.10 -15.18
C PRO A 571 28.21 -12.37 -15.63
N ILE A 572 27.25 -11.65 -15.06
CA ILE A 572 25.82 -11.70 -15.41
C ILE A 572 25.37 -10.28 -15.78
N PRO A 573 24.76 -10.07 -16.96
CA PRO A 573 24.19 -8.79 -17.34
C PRO A 573 23.19 -8.26 -16.30
N PRO A 574 23.23 -6.94 -15.96
CA PRO A 574 22.26 -6.28 -15.10
C PRO A 574 20.78 -6.62 -15.37
N GLU A 575 20.36 -6.79 -16.62
CA GLU A 575 18.97 -7.07 -17.00
C GLU A 575 18.47 -8.41 -16.45
N ILE A 576 19.39 -9.37 -16.33
CA ILE A 576 19.16 -10.70 -15.76
C ILE A 576 19.21 -10.65 -14.25
N LEU A 577 20.07 -9.82 -13.66
CA LEU A 577 20.12 -9.56 -12.21
C LEU A 577 18.96 -8.69 -11.70
N GLY A 578 18.13 -8.14 -12.59
CA GLY A 578 17.00 -7.26 -12.27
C GLY A 578 17.33 -5.77 -12.45
N ARG A 579 16.30 -4.91 -12.43
CA ARG A 579 16.51 -3.47 -12.67
C ARG A 579 17.32 -2.87 -11.52
N LYS A 580 18.44 -2.22 -11.83
CA LYS A 580 19.28 -1.48 -10.86
C LYS A 580 18.51 -0.43 -10.04
N GLU A 581 17.41 0.07 -10.62
CA GLU A 581 16.52 1.13 -10.10
C GLU A 581 15.67 0.67 -8.90
N PHE A 582 15.47 -0.65 -8.73
CA PHE A 582 14.61 -1.19 -7.69
C PHE A 582 15.40 -2.17 -6.83
N PHE A 583 15.88 -1.68 -5.69
CA PHE A 583 16.70 -2.44 -4.74
C PHE A 583 16.03 -3.73 -4.23
N TYR A 584 14.70 -3.80 -4.31
CA TYR A 584 13.86 -4.92 -3.87
C TYR A 584 13.31 -5.80 -5.00
N ALA A 585 13.72 -5.57 -6.26
CA ALA A 585 13.28 -6.36 -7.40
C ALA A 585 14.49 -7.03 -8.07
N PRO A 586 15.07 -8.08 -7.43
CA PRO A 586 16.07 -8.89 -8.07
C PRO A 586 15.49 -9.52 -9.35
N GLY A 587 16.38 -9.91 -10.24
CA GLY A 587 16.02 -10.70 -11.40
C GLY A 587 15.42 -12.05 -10.99
N ASP A 588 14.76 -12.71 -11.93
CA ASP A 588 14.21 -14.02 -11.68
C ASP A 588 15.32 -15.01 -11.27
N LEU A 589 15.13 -15.68 -10.14
CA LEU A 589 16.12 -16.58 -9.56
C LEU A 589 16.58 -17.65 -10.56
N ARG A 590 15.62 -18.27 -11.27
CA ARG A 590 15.95 -19.37 -12.18
C ARG A 590 16.68 -18.84 -13.40
N THR A 591 16.27 -17.71 -13.96
CA THR A 591 17.02 -17.06 -15.04
C THR A 591 18.45 -16.70 -14.64
N ILE A 592 18.66 -16.14 -13.44
CA ILE A 592 20.01 -15.78 -12.95
C ILE A 592 20.90 -17.02 -12.92
N LEU A 593 20.44 -18.09 -12.27
CA LEU A 593 21.20 -19.33 -12.13
C LEU A 593 21.42 -20.01 -13.48
N ASP A 594 20.38 -20.14 -14.31
CA ASP A 594 20.46 -20.75 -15.63
C ASP A 594 21.45 -20.03 -16.54
N PHE A 595 21.40 -18.69 -16.56
CA PHE A 595 22.31 -17.89 -17.38
C PHE A 595 23.75 -18.12 -16.92
N TYR A 596 24.01 -17.96 -15.61
CA TYR A 596 25.36 -18.07 -15.06
C TYR A 596 25.98 -19.44 -15.31
N PHE A 597 25.28 -20.54 -14.98
CA PHE A 597 25.86 -21.87 -15.13
C PHE A 597 26.03 -22.28 -16.61
N GLN A 598 25.24 -21.74 -17.53
CA GLN A 598 25.43 -22.00 -18.96
C GLN A 598 26.57 -21.21 -19.56
N THR A 599 26.82 -19.99 -19.07
CA THR A 599 27.93 -19.18 -19.58
C THR A 599 29.30 -19.61 -19.04
N ARG A 600 29.36 -20.49 -18.03
CA ARG A 600 30.61 -21.12 -17.57
C ARG A 600 31.22 -22.09 -18.56
N ASP A 601 30.44 -22.74 -19.44
CA ASP A 601 30.98 -23.61 -20.50
C ASP A 601 31.25 -22.78 -21.76
N PRO A 602 32.53 -22.54 -22.14
CA PRO A 602 32.87 -21.77 -23.33
C PRO A 602 32.31 -22.40 -24.62
N ASN A 603 32.05 -23.71 -24.62
CA ASN A 603 31.45 -24.40 -25.77
C ASN A 603 29.93 -24.19 -25.85
N ALA A 604 29.29 -23.66 -24.80
CA ALA A 604 27.87 -23.37 -24.74
C ALA A 604 27.54 -21.87 -24.94
N THR A 605 28.56 -21.02 -25.15
CA THR A 605 28.42 -19.57 -25.31
C THR A 605 28.69 -19.07 -26.72
N GLU A 606 28.14 -17.90 -27.05
CA GLU A 606 28.39 -17.16 -28.29
C GLU A 606 28.45 -15.64 -28.03
N GLU A 607 29.29 -14.94 -28.79
CA GLU A 607 29.34 -13.48 -28.81
C GLU A 607 28.47 -12.95 -29.95
N LEU A 608 27.44 -12.16 -29.63
CA LEU A 608 26.50 -11.62 -30.63
C LEU A 608 27.17 -10.65 -31.62
N ASN A 609 28.26 -9.96 -31.23
CA ASN A 609 28.99 -9.00 -32.05
C ASN A 609 28.07 -7.98 -32.76
N GLU A 610 27.07 -7.49 -32.02
CA GLU A 610 26.01 -6.64 -32.51
C GLU A 610 25.83 -5.45 -31.56
N ALA A 611 25.75 -4.22 -32.11
CA ALA A 611 25.65 -3.00 -31.32
C ALA A 611 24.65 -1.99 -31.89
N LYS A 612 24.24 -1.02 -31.06
CA LYS A 612 23.34 0.08 -31.44
C LYS A 612 24.10 1.42 -31.48
N LEU A 613 23.96 2.15 -32.58
CA LEU A 613 24.52 3.49 -32.80
C LEU A 613 23.37 4.46 -33.09
N LEU A 614 23.22 5.51 -32.28
CA LEU A 614 22.15 6.51 -32.45
C LEU A 614 22.75 7.84 -32.90
N ILE A 615 22.26 8.37 -34.04
CA ILE A 615 22.63 9.70 -34.53
C ILE A 615 21.52 10.68 -34.17
N VAL A 616 21.83 11.62 -33.27
CA VAL A 616 20.91 12.62 -32.74
C VAL A 616 21.46 14.03 -32.96
N GLY A 617 20.60 15.05 -32.91
CA GLY A 617 20.99 16.44 -33.12
C GLY A 617 19.92 17.26 -33.82
N GLU A 618 20.19 18.56 -34.01
CA GLU A 618 19.23 19.50 -34.57
C GLU A 618 18.77 19.16 -36.00
N GLY A 619 17.61 19.68 -36.39
CA GLY A 619 17.14 19.67 -37.77
C GLY A 619 18.20 20.20 -38.73
N GLU A 620 18.33 19.55 -39.89
CA GLU A 620 19.25 19.98 -40.96
C GLU A 620 20.76 19.89 -40.63
N ALA A 621 21.14 19.36 -39.46
CA ALA A 621 22.55 19.18 -39.07
C ALA A 621 23.37 18.24 -39.99
N GLY A 622 22.69 17.39 -40.76
CA GLY A 622 23.29 16.43 -41.71
C GLY A 622 23.32 14.99 -41.21
N LYS A 623 22.37 14.57 -40.38
CA LYS A 623 22.33 13.23 -39.75
C LYS A 623 22.21 12.11 -40.78
N THR A 624 21.21 12.22 -41.66
CA THR A 624 20.99 11.33 -42.80
C THR A 624 22.21 11.26 -43.73
N THR A 625 22.85 12.42 -43.97
CA THR A 625 24.09 12.49 -44.74
C THR A 625 25.22 11.72 -44.07
N LEU A 626 25.41 11.86 -42.75
CA LEU A 626 26.43 11.13 -42.00
C LEU A 626 26.14 9.62 -42.02
N ALA A 627 24.89 9.22 -41.80
CA ALA A 627 24.46 7.83 -41.84
C ALA A 627 24.77 7.17 -43.20
N ASN A 628 24.35 7.80 -44.30
CA ASN A 628 24.62 7.32 -45.65
C ASN A 628 26.12 7.27 -45.96
N LYS A 629 26.92 8.22 -45.47
CA LYS A 629 28.38 8.22 -45.64
C LYS A 629 29.10 7.15 -44.82
N LEU A 630 28.56 6.76 -43.67
CA LEU A 630 29.08 5.63 -42.90
C LEU A 630 28.85 4.29 -43.63
N LEU A 631 27.70 4.14 -44.30
CA LEU A 631 27.40 2.98 -45.15
C LEU A 631 28.23 2.96 -46.44
N ASN A 632 28.28 4.11 -47.12
CA ASN A 632 28.99 4.29 -48.38
C ASN A 632 29.79 5.61 -48.35
N PRO A 633 31.12 5.55 -48.12
CA PRO A 633 31.96 6.75 -48.08
C PRO A 633 31.93 7.61 -49.36
N ASN A 634 31.54 7.02 -50.50
CA ASN A 634 31.41 7.70 -51.79
C ASN A 634 30.02 8.30 -52.03
N TYR A 635 29.15 8.33 -51.02
CA TYR A 635 27.84 8.95 -51.13
C TYR A 635 27.96 10.45 -51.45
N GLU A 636 27.42 10.86 -52.60
CA GLU A 636 27.35 12.25 -53.07
C GLU A 636 26.07 12.93 -52.57
N LEU A 637 26.20 14.19 -52.13
CA LEU A 637 25.09 15.00 -51.64
C LEU A 637 24.12 15.32 -52.78
N LYS A 638 22.83 15.04 -52.59
CA LYS A 638 21.78 15.48 -53.54
C LYS A 638 21.38 16.93 -53.24
N GLU A 639 21.09 17.73 -54.27
CA GLU A 639 20.71 19.16 -54.11
C GLU A 639 19.44 19.38 -53.26
N ARG A 640 18.56 18.37 -53.17
CA ARG A 640 17.41 18.31 -52.26
C ARG A 640 17.26 16.89 -51.72
N GLU A 641 17.78 16.62 -50.53
CA GLU A 641 17.46 15.39 -49.78
C GLU A 641 16.19 15.63 -48.95
N PRO A 642 15.17 14.75 -49.05
CA PRO A 642 14.02 14.84 -48.17
C PRO A 642 14.49 14.60 -46.72
N SER A 643 13.94 15.37 -45.78
CA SER A 643 14.24 15.15 -44.35
C SER A 643 13.67 13.81 -43.90
N THR A 644 14.45 12.99 -43.18
CA THR A 644 13.97 11.74 -42.57
C THR A 644 12.70 11.98 -41.75
N GLU A 645 11.66 11.20 -42.03
CA GLU A 645 10.40 11.18 -41.28
C GLU A 645 10.50 10.09 -40.19
N GLY A 646 10.33 10.48 -38.92
CA GLY A 646 10.42 9.53 -37.81
C GLY A 646 11.84 9.01 -37.58
N ILE A 647 12.04 7.70 -37.70
CA ILE A 647 13.31 7.00 -37.47
C ILE A 647 13.59 6.06 -38.64
N ASP A 648 14.81 6.14 -39.18
CA ASP A 648 15.33 5.16 -40.13
C ASP A 648 16.41 4.29 -39.47
N VAL A 649 16.35 2.97 -39.68
CA VAL A 649 17.29 2.01 -39.10
C VAL A 649 18.06 1.32 -40.22
N MET A 650 19.34 1.68 -40.31
CA MET A 650 20.27 1.17 -41.30
C MET A 650 21.20 0.11 -40.70
N ARG A 651 21.65 -0.84 -41.53
CA ARG A 651 22.62 -1.85 -41.12
C ARG A 651 24.01 -1.51 -41.64
N TRP A 652 24.93 -1.27 -40.72
CA TRP A 652 26.34 -1.05 -41.03
C TRP A 652 27.18 -2.23 -40.57
N GLU A 653 27.91 -2.87 -41.48
CA GLU A 653 28.76 -4.02 -41.19
C GLU A 653 30.24 -3.72 -41.48
N PHE A 654 31.13 -4.20 -40.62
CA PHE A 654 32.58 -4.15 -40.84
C PHE A 654 33.28 -5.38 -40.25
N PRO A 655 34.43 -5.81 -40.81
CA PRO A 655 35.15 -6.97 -40.31
C PRO A 655 35.84 -6.69 -38.97
N GLN A 656 35.71 -7.59 -38.01
CA GLN A 656 36.53 -7.59 -36.79
C GLN A 656 37.92 -8.19 -37.05
N PRO A 657 38.91 -7.95 -36.16
CA PRO A 657 40.24 -8.57 -36.24
C PRO A 657 40.22 -10.11 -36.29
N ASN A 658 39.18 -10.75 -35.76
CA ASN A 658 38.97 -12.21 -35.76
C ASN A 658 38.34 -12.73 -37.09
N GLY A 659 38.06 -11.86 -38.06
CA GLY A 659 37.47 -12.20 -39.35
C GLY A 659 35.94 -12.34 -39.36
N LYS A 660 35.25 -12.24 -38.22
CA LYS A 660 33.77 -12.24 -38.16
C LYS A 660 33.20 -10.86 -38.51
N PRO A 661 32.04 -10.78 -39.17
CA PRO A 661 31.37 -9.50 -39.41
C PRO A 661 30.81 -8.95 -38.10
N PHE A 662 31.07 -7.68 -37.81
CA PHE A 662 30.44 -6.92 -36.74
C PHE A 662 29.21 -6.19 -37.27
N ARG A 663 28.08 -6.31 -36.59
CA ARG A 663 26.82 -5.69 -37.01
C ARG A 663 26.51 -4.46 -36.18
N VAL A 664 26.20 -3.35 -36.83
CA VAL A 664 25.74 -2.12 -36.15
C VAL A 664 24.38 -1.72 -36.69
N HIS A 665 23.42 -1.57 -35.78
CA HIS A 665 22.13 -0.95 -36.05
C HIS A 665 22.28 0.57 -35.90
N LEU A 666 22.28 1.26 -37.03
CA LEU A 666 22.44 2.70 -37.12
C LEU A 666 21.06 3.35 -37.17
N TRP A 667 20.70 4.07 -36.11
CA TRP A 667 19.43 4.76 -35.96
C TRP A 667 19.60 6.24 -36.37
N ASP A 668 19.06 6.63 -37.51
CA ASP A 668 18.97 8.02 -37.97
C ASP A 668 17.66 8.65 -37.47
N PHE A 669 17.77 9.58 -36.53
CA PHE A 669 16.62 10.29 -36.00
C PHE A 669 16.24 11.45 -36.93
N GLY A 670 14.96 11.56 -37.26
CA GLY A 670 14.42 12.72 -37.96
C GLY A 670 14.75 14.03 -37.24
N GLY A 671 15.14 15.06 -38.00
CA GLY A 671 15.53 16.36 -37.45
C GLY A 671 14.39 17.30 -37.06
N GLN A 672 13.15 16.83 -37.12
CA GLN A 672 11.99 17.62 -36.66
C GLN A 672 12.00 17.64 -35.13
N GLU A 673 11.50 18.70 -34.49
CA GLU A 673 11.40 18.78 -33.03
C GLU A 673 10.72 17.50 -32.51
N ILE A 674 11.53 16.58 -32.02
CA ILE A 674 11.06 15.28 -31.55
C ILE A 674 10.10 15.60 -30.40
N TYR A 675 8.90 15.02 -30.42
CA TYR A 675 8.02 15.10 -29.26
C TYR A 675 8.78 14.44 -28.13
N HIS A 676 9.31 15.24 -27.23
CA HIS A 676 10.33 14.81 -26.26
C HIS A 676 9.87 13.68 -25.35
N ALA A 677 8.55 13.50 -25.20
CA ALA A 677 7.92 12.35 -24.58
C ALA A 677 8.24 11.01 -25.28
N THR A 678 8.54 11.04 -26.58
CA THR A 678 8.88 9.85 -27.35
C THR A 678 10.34 9.41 -27.19
N HIS A 679 11.25 10.26 -26.73
CA HIS A 679 12.65 9.85 -26.55
C HIS A 679 12.84 8.63 -25.65
N GLN A 680 11.90 8.42 -24.71
CA GLN A 680 11.84 7.26 -23.82
C GLN A 680 11.61 5.92 -24.57
N PHE A 681 11.08 5.94 -25.80
CA PHE A 681 10.94 4.72 -26.61
C PHE A 681 12.27 4.20 -27.16
N PHE A 682 13.26 5.08 -27.35
CA PHE A 682 14.39 4.79 -28.26
C PHE A 682 15.76 5.11 -27.70
N LEU A 683 15.88 6.10 -26.80
CA LEU A 683 17.13 6.35 -26.09
C LEU A 683 17.26 5.26 -25.02
N THR A 684 18.10 4.28 -25.33
CA THR A 684 18.33 3.09 -24.51
C THR A 684 19.76 3.07 -24.01
N GLU A 685 20.01 2.27 -22.98
CA GLU A 685 21.36 2.01 -22.50
C GLU A 685 22.22 1.29 -23.56
N ARG A 686 23.50 1.11 -23.26
CA ARG A 686 24.42 0.25 -24.04
C ARG A 686 24.53 0.62 -25.52
N SER A 687 24.35 1.90 -25.81
CA SER A 687 24.41 2.42 -27.16
C SER A 687 25.57 3.40 -27.29
N LEU A 688 26.09 3.59 -28.50
CA LEU A 688 26.96 4.73 -28.78
C LEU A 688 26.12 5.86 -29.36
N TYR A 689 26.25 7.06 -28.79
CA TYR A 689 25.54 8.25 -29.27
C TYR A 689 26.46 9.14 -30.09
N VAL A 690 25.96 9.58 -31.23
CA VAL A 690 26.61 10.60 -32.06
C VAL A 690 25.71 11.83 -32.06
N LEU A 691 26.15 12.88 -31.37
CA LEU A 691 25.48 14.17 -31.38
C LEU A 691 26.05 15.03 -32.51
N LEU A 692 25.26 15.26 -33.56
CA LEU A 692 25.65 16.03 -34.73
C LEU A 692 25.17 17.49 -34.61
N VAL A 693 26.09 18.44 -34.73
CA VAL A 693 25.81 19.88 -34.70
C VAL A 693 26.23 20.58 -35.99
N ASP A 694 25.47 21.60 -36.40
CA ASP A 694 25.79 22.47 -37.53
C ASP A 694 26.47 23.75 -37.02
N ASN A 695 27.50 24.22 -37.72
CA ASN A 695 28.27 25.41 -37.32
C ASN A 695 27.69 26.73 -37.83
N ARG A 696 26.58 26.75 -38.59
CA ARG A 696 25.96 28.00 -39.12
C ARG A 696 25.15 28.81 -38.12
N ARG A 697 24.83 28.28 -36.94
CA ARG A 697 24.05 28.96 -35.88
C ARG A 697 24.81 28.83 -34.54
N GLN A 698 24.74 29.83 -33.65
CA GLN A 698 24.95 29.52 -32.23
C GLN A 698 24.00 28.35 -31.92
N ASN A 699 24.49 27.23 -31.39
CA ASN A 699 23.70 25.99 -31.24
C ASN A 699 22.95 26.03 -29.88
N PRO A 700 21.74 26.62 -29.77
CA PRO A 700 21.06 26.79 -28.49
C PRO A 700 20.67 25.46 -27.85
N ASN A 701 20.51 24.38 -28.65
CA ASN A 701 20.04 23.10 -28.15
C ASN A 701 21.17 22.09 -27.88
N LEU A 702 22.44 22.47 -27.96
CA LEU A 702 23.56 21.57 -27.64
C LEU A 702 23.45 21.04 -26.20
N CYS A 703 23.32 21.94 -25.22
CA CYS A 703 23.17 21.58 -23.81
C CYS A 703 21.87 20.80 -23.57
N TYR A 704 20.81 21.11 -24.32
CA TYR A 704 19.55 20.37 -24.26
C TYR A 704 19.74 18.90 -24.64
N TRP A 705 20.37 18.64 -25.81
CA TRP A 705 20.62 17.27 -26.27
C TRP A 705 21.54 16.50 -25.34
N LEU A 706 22.63 17.12 -24.86
CA LEU A 706 23.52 16.50 -23.89
C LEU A 706 22.79 16.12 -22.61
N SER A 707 21.96 17.01 -22.07
CA SER A 707 21.15 16.75 -20.87
C SER A 707 20.14 15.63 -21.09
N ILE A 708 19.46 15.59 -22.25
CA ILE A 708 18.51 14.51 -22.58
C ILE A 708 19.22 13.16 -22.73
N ILE A 709 20.37 13.12 -23.40
CA ILE A 709 21.15 11.90 -23.55
C ILE A 709 21.62 11.43 -22.17
N GLU A 710 22.16 12.30 -21.33
CA GLU A 710 22.57 11.92 -19.96
C GLU A 710 21.39 11.41 -19.12
N LEU A 711 20.23 12.07 -19.22
CA LEU A 711 19.03 11.72 -18.47
C LEU A 711 18.39 10.39 -18.94
N LEU A 712 18.41 10.08 -20.23
CA LEU A 712 17.71 8.90 -20.78
C LEU A 712 18.61 7.71 -21.14
N SER A 713 19.91 7.90 -21.38
CA SER A 713 20.82 6.82 -21.85
C SER A 713 21.65 6.13 -20.76
N LYS A 714 21.46 6.52 -19.49
CA LYS A 714 22.20 6.06 -18.30
C LYS A 714 23.73 6.07 -18.46
N GLY A 715 24.27 7.17 -18.98
CA GLY A 715 25.71 7.36 -19.10
C GLY A 715 26.36 6.65 -20.29
N SER A 716 25.56 6.23 -21.27
CA SER A 716 26.07 5.71 -22.54
C SER A 716 27.02 6.73 -23.20
N PRO A 717 28.11 6.26 -23.85
CA PRO A 717 29.14 7.14 -24.40
C PRO A 717 28.61 8.03 -25.52
N VAL A 718 29.08 9.27 -25.57
CA VAL A 718 28.67 10.29 -26.55
C VAL A 718 29.88 10.83 -27.31
N PHE A 719 29.79 10.82 -28.64
CA PHE A 719 30.70 11.54 -29.53
C PHE A 719 30.01 12.78 -30.10
N LEU A 720 30.66 13.94 -30.00
CA LEU A 720 30.18 15.19 -30.60
C LEU A 720 30.78 15.36 -31.99
N VAL A 721 29.96 15.39 -33.03
CA VAL A 721 30.40 15.61 -34.41
C VAL A 721 30.01 17.02 -34.84
N GLN A 722 30.99 17.83 -35.21
CA GLN A 722 30.78 19.20 -35.67
C GLN A 722 30.84 19.21 -37.20
N ASN A 723 29.72 19.52 -37.85
CA ASN A 723 29.65 19.61 -39.31
C ASN A 723 30.05 21.03 -39.79
N GLU A 724 31.32 21.19 -40.13
CA GLU A 724 31.97 22.41 -40.62
C GLU A 724 31.58 22.72 -42.08
N LYS A 725 30.27 22.94 -42.33
CA LYS A 725 29.77 23.35 -43.65
C LYS A 725 30.47 24.64 -44.10
N GLN A 726 30.96 24.67 -45.35
CA GLN A 726 31.70 25.81 -45.92
C GLN A 726 32.99 26.19 -45.15
N ASP A 727 33.57 25.24 -44.40
CA ASP A 727 34.79 25.41 -43.60
C ASP A 727 34.69 26.47 -42.48
N ILE A 728 33.47 26.74 -42.00
CA ILE A 728 33.23 27.57 -40.82
C ILE A 728 33.37 26.71 -39.56
N ARG A 729 34.29 27.11 -38.67
CA ARG A 729 34.58 26.42 -37.40
C ARG A 729 33.90 27.13 -36.24
N CYS A 730 33.14 26.38 -35.43
CA CYS A 730 32.57 26.87 -34.17
C CYS A 730 33.51 26.50 -33.01
N GLU A 731 33.93 27.47 -32.21
CA GLU A 731 34.72 27.20 -30.99
C GLU A 731 33.78 26.79 -29.84
N ILE A 732 33.55 25.48 -29.69
CA ILE A 732 32.84 24.91 -28.52
C ILE A 732 33.88 24.57 -27.46
N SER A 733 33.74 25.11 -26.24
CA SER A 733 34.62 24.78 -25.10
C SER A 733 34.32 23.37 -24.57
N LEU A 734 34.96 22.36 -25.15
CA LEU A 734 34.81 20.96 -24.78
C LEU A 734 35.27 20.66 -23.36
N SER A 735 36.26 21.39 -22.87
CA SER A 735 36.76 21.24 -21.50
C SER A 735 35.70 21.59 -20.45
N GLN A 736 34.82 22.56 -20.74
CA GLN A 736 33.68 22.90 -19.90
C GLN A 736 32.57 21.84 -20.05
N GLN A 737 32.23 21.47 -21.28
CA GLN A 737 31.19 20.47 -21.55
C GLN A 737 31.51 19.10 -20.92
N ARG A 738 32.78 18.66 -20.90
CA ARG A 738 33.18 17.39 -20.26
C ARG A 738 33.17 17.43 -18.72
N ARG A 739 33.19 18.61 -18.10
CA ARG A 739 32.99 18.73 -16.64
C ARG A 739 31.53 18.49 -16.28
N ASP A 740 30.64 19.04 -17.10
CA ASP A 740 29.20 19.00 -16.88
C ASP A 740 28.61 17.64 -17.35
N PHE A 741 29.16 17.05 -18.42
CA PHE A 741 28.69 15.78 -19.01
C PHE A 741 29.82 14.74 -19.08
N ARG A 742 29.88 13.82 -18.10
CA ARG A 742 30.99 12.84 -17.97
C ARG A 742 31.02 11.78 -19.08
N ASN A 743 29.89 11.53 -19.74
CA ASN A 743 29.76 10.56 -20.84
C ASN A 743 30.16 11.13 -22.21
N LEU A 744 30.48 12.42 -22.32
CA LEU A 744 31.02 13.04 -23.52
C LEU A 744 32.51 12.70 -23.68
N GLU A 745 32.83 11.68 -24.47
CA GLU A 745 34.19 11.14 -24.58
C GLU A 745 35.07 11.95 -25.55
N LYS A 746 34.57 12.22 -26.76
CA LYS A 746 35.36 12.77 -27.88
C LYS A 746 34.54 13.69 -28.78
N ASP A 747 35.25 14.55 -29.50
CA ASP A 747 34.71 15.44 -30.51
C ASP A 747 35.44 15.26 -31.85
N PHE A 748 34.70 15.47 -32.94
CA PHE A 748 35.20 15.30 -34.30
C PHE A 748 34.78 16.48 -35.18
N PRO A 749 35.70 17.38 -35.55
CA PRO A 749 35.46 18.35 -36.59
C PRO A 749 35.43 17.65 -37.95
N THR A 750 34.31 17.74 -38.65
CA THR A 750 34.08 17.05 -39.92
C THR A 750 33.46 17.99 -40.95
N ASN A 751 33.77 17.82 -42.22
CA ASN A 751 33.03 18.48 -43.30
C ASN A 751 32.43 17.37 -44.17
N LEU A 752 31.12 17.14 -44.00
CA LEU A 752 30.43 16.06 -44.71
C LEU A 752 30.40 16.29 -46.23
N ALA A 753 30.54 17.54 -46.72
CA ALA A 753 30.57 17.82 -48.15
C ALA A 753 31.89 17.40 -48.80
N THR A 754 33.02 17.58 -48.10
CA THR A 754 34.36 17.24 -48.63
C THR A 754 34.92 15.93 -48.09
N ASN A 755 34.17 15.22 -47.22
CA ASN A 755 34.61 14.05 -46.45
C ASN A 755 35.80 14.33 -45.50
N ARG A 756 36.17 15.59 -45.24
CA ARG A 756 37.24 15.92 -44.28
C ARG A 756 36.85 15.44 -42.89
N GLY A 757 37.74 14.69 -42.22
CA GLY A 757 37.52 14.15 -40.86
C GLY A 757 36.64 12.90 -40.78
N LEU A 758 35.97 12.49 -41.88
CA LEU A 758 35.05 11.34 -41.88
C LEU A 758 35.77 10.01 -41.59
N ALA A 759 36.97 9.81 -42.16
CA ALA A 759 37.73 8.57 -41.96
C ALA A 759 38.20 8.37 -40.51
N ASP A 760 38.58 9.45 -39.83
CA ASP A 760 38.99 9.40 -38.43
C ASP A 760 37.79 9.18 -37.50
N LEU A 761 36.65 9.82 -37.79
CA LEU A 761 35.38 9.55 -37.12
C LEU A 761 34.98 8.08 -37.26
N GLN A 762 34.99 7.55 -38.49
CA GLN A 762 34.62 6.16 -38.76
C GLN A 762 35.48 5.16 -37.99
N ARG A 763 36.82 5.38 -37.95
CA ARG A 763 37.75 4.54 -37.17
C ARG A 763 37.48 4.63 -35.66
N ALA A 764 37.19 5.82 -35.16
CA ALA A 764 36.87 6.01 -33.75
C ALA A 764 35.54 5.34 -33.36
N LEU A 765 34.52 5.44 -34.20
CA LEU A 765 33.23 4.75 -34.02
C LEU A 765 33.43 3.23 -33.99
N GLN A 766 34.13 2.65 -34.97
CA GLN A 766 34.40 1.21 -35.03
C GLN A 766 35.10 0.70 -33.77
N ASN A 767 36.16 1.38 -33.33
CA ASN A 767 36.92 1.00 -32.14
C ASN A 767 36.08 1.10 -30.85
N ARG A 768 35.29 2.18 -30.71
CA ARG A 768 34.50 2.38 -29.49
C ARG A 768 33.32 1.42 -29.41
N ILE A 769 32.63 1.18 -30.52
CA ILE A 769 31.53 0.23 -30.60
C ILE A 769 32.00 -1.19 -30.27
N ALA A 770 33.14 -1.62 -30.82
CA ALA A 770 33.71 -2.93 -30.56
C ALA A 770 34.18 -3.14 -29.10
N THR A 771 34.26 -2.07 -28.30
CA THR A 771 34.71 -2.07 -26.89
C THR A 771 33.62 -1.64 -25.91
N LEU A 772 32.35 -1.62 -26.35
CA LEU A 772 31.22 -1.42 -25.43
C LEU A 772 31.11 -2.62 -24.48
N GLU A 773 30.82 -2.36 -23.20
CA GLU A 773 30.87 -3.33 -22.10
C GLU A 773 30.06 -4.62 -22.37
N HIS A 774 28.89 -4.49 -22.99
CA HIS A 774 27.99 -5.61 -23.28
C HIS A 774 28.43 -6.47 -24.48
N ILE A 775 29.31 -5.98 -25.35
CA ILE A 775 29.73 -6.69 -26.57
C ILE A 775 30.60 -7.91 -26.24
N SER A 776 31.43 -7.78 -25.20
CA SER A 776 32.29 -8.87 -24.72
C SER A 776 31.60 -9.80 -23.73
N THR A 777 30.31 -9.61 -23.45
CA THR A 777 29.58 -10.49 -22.52
C THR A 777 29.09 -11.74 -23.27
N PRO A 778 29.63 -12.94 -22.97
CA PRO A 778 29.19 -14.17 -23.62
C PRO A 778 27.73 -14.48 -23.25
N ILE A 779 26.91 -14.83 -24.23
CA ILE A 779 25.53 -15.25 -24.00
C ILE A 779 25.36 -16.75 -24.30
N PRO A 780 24.38 -17.45 -23.70
CA PRO A 780 24.09 -18.83 -24.04
C PRO A 780 23.76 -19.00 -25.53
N LYS A 781 24.33 -20.01 -26.19
CA LYS A 781 24.08 -20.32 -27.62
C LYS A 781 22.59 -20.45 -27.95
N ARG A 782 21.79 -21.02 -27.05
CA ARG A 782 20.33 -21.11 -27.20
C ARG A 782 19.67 -19.72 -27.32
N TRP A 783 20.16 -18.71 -26.59
CA TRP A 783 19.65 -17.34 -26.67
C TRP A 783 20.08 -16.69 -28.00
N ALA A 784 21.33 -16.88 -28.42
CA ALA A 784 21.83 -16.42 -29.73
C ALA A 784 21.03 -17.03 -30.89
N ASN A 785 20.75 -18.34 -30.84
CA ASN A 785 19.95 -19.04 -31.83
C ASN A 785 18.52 -18.49 -31.94
N VAL A 786 17.84 -18.26 -30.81
CA VAL A 786 16.51 -17.61 -30.81
C VAL A 786 16.59 -16.23 -31.47
N ARG A 787 17.61 -15.43 -31.14
CA ARG A 787 17.85 -14.12 -31.74
C ARG A 787 18.02 -14.19 -33.26
N TYR A 788 18.78 -15.16 -33.79
CA TYR A 788 18.96 -15.37 -35.22
C TYR A 788 17.65 -15.83 -35.91
N VAL A 789 16.88 -16.70 -35.26
CA VAL A 789 15.58 -17.13 -35.79
C VAL A 789 14.60 -15.94 -35.86
N LEU A 790 14.52 -15.13 -34.80
CA LEU A 790 13.67 -13.93 -34.77
C LEU A 790 14.06 -12.92 -35.86
N GLU A 791 15.34 -12.82 -36.21
CA GLU A 791 15.79 -11.97 -37.33
C GLU A 791 15.21 -12.42 -38.68
N ASN A 792 15.16 -13.73 -38.93
CA ASN A 792 14.60 -14.26 -40.17
C ASN A 792 13.07 -14.10 -40.19
N TYR A 793 12.41 -14.25 -39.05
CA TYR A 793 10.98 -13.96 -38.91
C TYR A 793 10.67 -12.50 -39.17
N SER A 794 11.50 -11.59 -38.64
CA SER A 794 11.31 -10.16 -38.81
C SER A 794 11.40 -9.75 -40.28
N GLN A 795 12.00 -10.53 -41.19
CA GLN A 795 11.97 -10.24 -42.64
C GLN A 795 10.58 -10.44 -43.28
N ARG A 796 9.72 -11.28 -42.68
CA ARG A 796 8.42 -11.68 -43.25
C ARG A 796 7.22 -11.14 -42.49
N GLN A 797 7.36 -10.91 -41.20
CA GLN A 797 6.30 -10.47 -40.31
C GLN A 797 6.77 -9.30 -39.44
N THR A 798 5.83 -8.44 -39.03
CA THR A 798 6.11 -7.27 -38.19
C THR A 798 6.05 -7.60 -36.70
N HIS A 799 5.24 -8.59 -36.34
CA HIS A 799 4.99 -9.04 -34.98
C HIS A 799 4.66 -10.54 -34.97
N ILE A 800 4.74 -11.16 -33.80
CA ILE A 800 4.29 -12.53 -33.52
C ILE A 800 3.54 -12.56 -32.19
N GLU A 801 2.66 -13.53 -32.00
CA GLU A 801 2.06 -13.80 -30.70
C GLU A 801 3.10 -14.37 -29.72
N VAL A 802 2.93 -14.09 -28.43
CA VAL A 802 3.83 -14.60 -27.38
C VAL A 802 3.89 -16.14 -27.35
N GLY A 803 2.80 -16.82 -27.72
CA GLY A 803 2.77 -18.27 -27.86
C GLY A 803 3.70 -18.79 -28.97
N GLU A 804 3.78 -18.06 -30.09
CA GLU A 804 4.71 -18.38 -31.18
C GLU A 804 6.15 -18.11 -30.77
N PHE A 805 6.41 -17.01 -30.05
CA PHE A 805 7.72 -16.75 -29.45
C PHE A 805 8.16 -17.90 -28.51
N PHE A 806 7.27 -18.42 -27.67
CA PHE A 806 7.56 -19.59 -26.83
C PHE A 806 7.86 -20.84 -27.67
N ASN A 807 7.13 -21.08 -28.75
CA ASN A 807 7.41 -22.22 -29.65
C ASN A 807 8.79 -22.09 -30.30
N ILE A 808 9.19 -20.88 -30.71
CA ILE A 808 10.54 -20.60 -31.21
C ILE A 808 11.57 -20.95 -30.13
N CYS A 809 11.39 -20.47 -28.89
CA CYS A 809 12.30 -20.79 -27.79
C CYS A 809 12.41 -22.30 -27.55
N VAL A 810 11.28 -23.02 -27.49
CA VAL A 810 11.26 -24.48 -27.31
C VAL A 810 12.01 -25.20 -28.43
N SER A 811 11.85 -24.76 -29.69
CA SER A 811 12.57 -25.34 -30.83
C SER A 811 14.10 -25.18 -30.75
N GLN A 812 14.57 -24.18 -29.99
CA GLN A 812 16.00 -23.90 -29.77
C GLN A 812 16.52 -24.47 -28.44
N GLY A 813 15.77 -25.37 -27.80
CA GLY A 813 16.23 -26.13 -26.62
C GLY A 813 15.75 -25.62 -25.27
N PHE A 814 14.79 -24.69 -25.21
CA PHE A 814 14.14 -24.33 -23.94
C PHE A 814 13.09 -25.39 -23.53
N LYS A 815 12.94 -25.62 -22.23
CA LYS A 815 11.90 -26.52 -21.71
C LYS A 815 10.52 -25.86 -21.84
N LYS A 816 9.53 -26.58 -22.36
CA LYS A 816 8.15 -26.06 -22.51
C LYS A 816 7.51 -25.57 -21.20
N SER A 817 7.90 -26.16 -20.06
CA SER A 817 7.45 -25.76 -18.73
C SER A 817 8.08 -24.46 -18.23
N ASP A 818 9.22 -24.05 -18.80
CA ASP A 818 10.04 -22.93 -18.32
C ASP A 818 9.73 -21.64 -19.09
N LYS A 819 8.49 -21.15 -18.93
CA LYS A 819 8.05 -19.89 -19.54
C LYS A 819 8.83 -18.69 -18.98
N THR A 820 9.27 -18.76 -17.73
CA THR A 820 9.98 -17.68 -17.06
C THR A 820 11.34 -17.39 -17.69
N ALA A 821 12.12 -18.43 -18.02
CA ALA A 821 13.37 -18.25 -18.75
C ALA A 821 13.14 -17.65 -20.15
N MET A 822 12.08 -18.07 -20.86
CA MET A 822 11.74 -17.52 -22.18
C MET A 822 11.33 -16.04 -22.10
N LEU A 823 10.50 -15.68 -21.12
CA LEU A 823 10.12 -14.29 -20.86
C LEU A 823 11.34 -13.44 -20.48
N SER A 824 12.27 -13.99 -19.71
CA SER A 824 13.51 -13.27 -19.37
C SER A 824 14.40 -13.01 -20.60
N LEU A 825 14.52 -13.98 -21.51
CA LEU A 825 15.16 -13.75 -22.81
C LEU A 825 14.42 -12.65 -23.61
N SER A 826 13.09 -12.71 -23.66
CA SER A 826 12.31 -11.69 -24.36
C SER A 826 12.54 -10.29 -23.80
N LYS A 827 12.65 -10.17 -22.47
CA LYS A 827 13.00 -8.93 -21.78
C LYS A 827 14.41 -8.47 -22.13
N TYR A 828 15.39 -9.36 -22.11
CA TYR A 828 16.76 -9.05 -22.51
C TYR A 828 16.83 -8.51 -23.95
N LEU A 829 16.13 -9.14 -24.89
CA LEU A 829 16.04 -8.67 -26.27
C LEU A 829 15.27 -7.35 -26.41
N HIS A 830 14.28 -7.11 -25.54
CA HIS A 830 13.57 -5.82 -25.45
C HIS A 830 14.48 -4.70 -24.99
N ASP A 831 15.26 -4.93 -23.93
CA ASP A 831 16.18 -3.93 -23.36
C ASP A 831 17.32 -3.59 -24.34
N LEU A 832 17.72 -4.55 -25.20
CA LEU A 832 18.65 -4.31 -26.32
C LEU A 832 18.02 -3.56 -27.52
N GLY A 833 16.71 -3.35 -27.51
CA GLY A 833 15.97 -2.70 -28.60
C GLY A 833 15.85 -3.54 -29.86
N ILE A 834 16.02 -4.88 -29.76
CA ILE A 834 15.90 -5.81 -30.88
C ILE A 834 14.42 -6.14 -31.16
N ILE A 835 13.63 -6.28 -30.09
CA ILE A 835 12.18 -6.49 -30.14
C ILE A 835 11.48 -5.52 -29.18
N LEU A 836 10.16 -5.37 -29.27
CA LEU A 836 9.35 -4.76 -28.20
C LEU A 836 8.41 -5.79 -27.60
N HIS A 837 8.47 -5.98 -26.29
CA HIS A 837 7.57 -6.87 -25.57
C HIS A 837 7.31 -6.37 -24.13
N PHE A 838 6.07 -5.99 -23.85
CA PHE A 838 5.67 -5.37 -22.59
C PHE A 838 4.95 -6.37 -21.69
N GLN A 839 5.72 -7.16 -20.94
CA GLN A 839 5.24 -8.34 -20.21
C GLN A 839 4.22 -8.07 -19.10
N LYS A 840 4.18 -6.84 -18.58
CA LYS A 840 3.27 -6.43 -17.49
C LYS A 840 1.97 -5.80 -18.02
N ASP A 841 1.92 -5.50 -19.30
CA ASP A 841 0.82 -4.77 -19.90
C ASP A 841 -0.34 -5.74 -20.25
N PRO A 842 -1.60 -5.44 -19.93
CA PRO A 842 -2.71 -6.38 -20.13
C PRO A 842 -2.89 -6.86 -21.57
N ILE A 843 -2.59 -5.99 -22.54
CA ILE A 843 -2.78 -6.26 -23.97
C ILE A 843 -1.43 -6.59 -24.62
N LEU A 844 -0.42 -5.74 -24.40
CA LEU A 844 0.88 -5.85 -25.05
C LEU A 844 1.73 -7.04 -24.56
N LYS A 845 1.39 -7.69 -23.45
CA LYS A 845 2.05 -8.94 -23.01
C LYS A 845 1.82 -10.12 -23.94
N ASN A 846 0.80 -10.05 -24.80
CA ASN A 846 0.45 -11.15 -25.69
C ASN A 846 1.15 -11.05 -27.05
N ILE A 847 1.85 -9.95 -27.32
CA ILE A 847 2.45 -9.66 -28.62
C ILE A 847 3.93 -9.32 -28.49
N VAL A 848 4.73 -9.84 -29.41
CA VAL A 848 6.14 -9.50 -29.55
C VAL A 848 6.34 -8.78 -30.89
N ILE A 849 6.66 -7.49 -30.84
CA ILE A 849 6.93 -6.69 -32.03
C ILE A 849 8.37 -6.94 -32.47
N LEU A 850 8.54 -7.51 -33.66
CA LEU A 850 9.84 -7.90 -34.22
C LEU A 850 10.55 -6.77 -34.97
N ARG A 851 9.80 -5.72 -35.33
CA ARG A 851 10.29 -4.51 -36.01
C ARG A 851 9.95 -3.26 -35.18
N PRO A 852 10.75 -2.94 -34.14
CA PRO A 852 10.51 -1.78 -33.28
C PRO A 852 10.33 -0.47 -34.07
N GLU A 853 11.03 -0.31 -35.18
CA GLU A 853 10.98 0.87 -36.07
C GLU A 853 9.58 1.13 -36.66
N LEU A 854 8.77 0.08 -36.86
CA LEU A 854 7.40 0.23 -37.36
C LEU A 854 6.47 0.79 -36.28
N ALA A 855 6.59 0.30 -35.04
CA ALA A 855 5.81 0.81 -33.93
C ALA A 855 6.11 2.30 -33.68
N THR A 856 7.40 2.69 -33.82
CA THR A 856 7.80 4.10 -33.69
C THR A 856 7.23 4.94 -34.83
N ASN A 857 7.33 4.48 -36.08
CA ASN A 857 6.81 5.22 -37.22
C ASN A 857 5.28 5.36 -37.17
N ALA A 858 4.56 4.37 -36.64
CA ALA A 858 3.12 4.46 -36.40
C ALA A 858 2.75 5.56 -35.40
N VAL A 859 3.47 5.68 -34.28
CA VAL A 859 3.27 6.77 -33.31
C VAL A 859 3.56 8.12 -33.97
N TYR A 860 4.66 8.24 -34.73
CA TYR A 860 5.02 9.46 -35.45
C TYR A 860 3.96 9.89 -36.47
N LYS A 861 3.37 8.96 -37.22
CA LYS A 861 2.29 9.26 -38.18
C LYS A 861 1.09 9.93 -37.50
N LEU A 862 0.82 9.62 -36.23
CA LEU A 862 -0.28 10.23 -35.49
C LEU A 862 0.11 11.58 -34.90
N ILE A 863 1.21 11.64 -34.15
CA ILE A 863 1.56 12.83 -33.37
C ILE A 863 2.39 13.85 -34.14
N GLY A 864 2.86 13.55 -35.35
CA GLY A 864 3.76 14.40 -36.15
C GLY A 864 3.21 15.79 -36.48
N ASN A 865 4.09 16.75 -36.76
CA ASN A 865 3.69 18.10 -37.18
C ASN A 865 3.09 18.11 -38.59
N LYS A 866 2.15 19.04 -38.84
CA LYS A 866 1.54 19.26 -40.16
C LYS A 866 2.59 19.70 -41.18
N LYS A 867 2.73 18.97 -42.29
CA LYS A 867 3.49 19.42 -43.46
C LYS A 867 2.63 19.39 -44.72
N VAL A 868 2.93 20.32 -45.61
CA VAL A 868 2.49 20.30 -47.01
C VAL A 868 3.65 19.69 -47.77
N THR A 869 3.43 18.55 -48.41
CA THR A 869 4.44 17.95 -49.31
C THR A 869 4.66 18.87 -50.51
N ASP A 870 5.80 18.76 -51.20
CA ASP A 870 6.11 19.54 -52.41
C ASP A 870 5.05 19.38 -53.54
N ASN A 871 4.21 18.35 -53.44
CA ASN A 871 3.12 18.03 -54.36
C ASN A 871 1.76 18.61 -53.94
N GLY A 872 1.69 19.31 -52.81
CA GLY A 872 0.46 19.91 -52.28
C GLY A 872 -0.41 18.96 -51.42
N GLU A 873 0.03 17.73 -51.15
CA GLU A 873 -0.69 16.80 -50.26
C GLU A 873 -0.41 17.15 -48.78
N VAL A 874 -1.47 17.17 -47.97
CA VAL A 874 -1.42 17.46 -46.53
C VAL A 874 -1.24 16.13 -45.78
N THR A 875 -0.43 16.11 -44.71
CA THR A 875 -0.17 14.91 -43.89
C THR A 875 -1.44 14.16 -43.44
N ASP A 876 -1.36 12.83 -43.34
CA ASP A 876 -2.47 11.93 -42.96
C ASP A 876 -3.17 12.29 -41.64
N ASN A 877 -2.49 13.02 -40.75
CA ASN A 877 -3.00 13.46 -39.44
C ASN A 877 -3.57 14.89 -39.41
N ALA A 878 -3.74 15.54 -40.57
CA ALA A 878 -4.20 16.93 -40.66
C ALA A 878 -5.53 17.18 -39.94
N GLU A 879 -6.44 16.20 -39.97
CA GLU A 879 -7.72 16.26 -39.27
C GLU A 879 -7.54 16.26 -37.75
N ILE A 880 -6.63 15.44 -37.21
CA ILE A 880 -6.34 15.37 -35.76
C ILE A 880 -5.76 16.69 -35.27
N ILE A 881 -4.84 17.28 -36.04
CA ILE A 881 -4.23 18.59 -35.71
C ILE A 881 -5.30 19.69 -35.76
N ALA A 882 -6.15 19.69 -36.80
CA ALA A 882 -7.26 20.65 -36.90
C ALA A 882 -8.28 20.47 -35.75
N ASN A 883 -8.43 19.25 -35.25
CA ASN A 883 -9.24 18.91 -34.10
C ASN A 883 -8.50 19.05 -32.76
N CYS A 884 -7.35 19.73 -32.72
CA CYS A 884 -6.60 20.02 -31.48
C CYS A 884 -6.20 18.76 -30.71
N GLY A 885 -5.78 17.70 -31.39
CA GLY A 885 -5.33 16.45 -30.77
C GLY A 885 -6.45 15.46 -30.41
N TYR A 886 -7.71 15.77 -30.74
CA TYR A 886 -8.83 14.83 -30.60
C TYR A 886 -8.88 13.88 -31.79
N PHE A 887 -9.01 12.58 -31.52
CA PHE A 887 -9.09 11.55 -32.57
C PHE A 887 -9.97 10.37 -32.15
N THR A 888 -10.40 9.59 -33.15
CA THR A 888 -11.24 8.40 -32.98
C THR A 888 -10.55 7.17 -33.56
N ARG A 889 -11.11 5.97 -33.28
CA ARG A 889 -10.65 4.73 -33.92
C ARG A 889 -10.72 4.77 -35.45
N GLU A 890 -11.62 5.55 -36.03
CA GLU A 890 -11.72 5.65 -37.50
C GLU A 890 -10.58 6.49 -38.09
N ASN A 891 -10.16 7.55 -37.40
CA ASN A 891 -8.96 8.30 -37.79
C ASN A 891 -7.71 7.39 -37.72
N LEU A 892 -7.61 6.51 -36.70
CA LEU A 892 -6.51 5.55 -36.59
C LEU A 892 -6.44 4.58 -37.77
N LYS A 893 -7.59 4.04 -38.22
CA LYS A 893 -7.64 3.14 -39.38
C LYS A 893 -7.17 3.82 -40.67
N GLN A 894 -7.43 5.12 -40.82
CA GLN A 894 -6.98 5.89 -41.98
C GLN A 894 -5.46 6.12 -41.92
N ILE A 895 -4.94 6.59 -40.78
CA ILE A 895 -3.51 6.88 -40.59
C ILE A 895 -2.65 5.61 -40.65
N TRP A 896 -3.15 4.52 -40.08
CA TRP A 896 -2.51 3.20 -40.08
C TRP A 896 -3.11 2.26 -41.13
N GLY A 897 -3.55 2.82 -42.27
CA GLY A 897 -4.14 2.06 -43.37
C GLY A 897 -3.16 1.18 -44.16
N ASP A 898 -1.85 1.38 -43.98
CA ASP A 898 -0.82 0.56 -44.63
C ASP A 898 -0.96 -0.92 -44.23
N THR A 899 -0.69 -1.81 -45.19
CA THR A 899 -0.78 -3.27 -44.99
C THR A 899 0.05 -3.79 -43.81
N GLN A 900 1.15 -3.10 -43.47
CA GLN A 900 2.03 -3.45 -42.35
C GLN A 900 1.45 -3.20 -40.95
N TYR A 901 0.38 -2.41 -40.82
CA TYR A 901 -0.26 -2.07 -39.53
C TYR A 901 -1.64 -2.71 -39.32
N ARG A 902 -2.17 -3.42 -40.33
CA ARG A 902 -3.56 -3.90 -40.37
C ARG A 902 -4.01 -4.65 -39.12
N ASP A 903 -3.12 -5.44 -38.53
CA ASP A 903 -3.41 -6.31 -37.37
C ASP A 903 -2.83 -5.77 -36.05
N LEU A 904 -2.40 -4.50 -36.01
CA LEU A 904 -1.72 -3.87 -34.87
C LEU A 904 -2.42 -2.63 -34.31
N HIS A 905 -3.60 -2.25 -34.81
CA HIS A 905 -4.23 -0.96 -34.45
C HIS A 905 -4.53 -0.84 -32.95
N ASP A 906 -5.05 -1.90 -32.32
CA ASP A 906 -5.38 -1.88 -30.89
C ASP A 906 -4.11 -1.91 -30.03
N GLU A 907 -3.10 -2.67 -30.43
CA GLU A 907 -1.80 -2.75 -29.79
C GLU A 907 -1.05 -1.42 -29.88
N LEU A 908 -1.04 -0.77 -31.05
CA LEU A 908 -0.40 0.55 -31.23
C LEU A 908 -1.09 1.64 -30.41
N LEU A 909 -2.43 1.61 -30.34
CA LEU A 909 -3.17 2.51 -29.46
C LEU A 909 -2.86 2.23 -27.98
N HIS A 910 -2.76 0.96 -27.58
CA HIS A 910 -2.40 0.61 -26.21
C HIS A 910 -0.96 0.99 -25.88
N LEU A 911 -0.04 0.84 -26.83
CA LEU A 911 1.33 1.33 -26.74
C LEU A 911 1.37 2.84 -26.47
N MET A 912 0.58 3.63 -27.20
CA MET A 912 0.49 5.07 -26.93
C MET A 912 -0.06 5.39 -25.53
N LYS A 913 -1.05 4.63 -25.05
CA LYS A 913 -1.55 4.75 -23.67
C LYS A 913 -0.49 4.38 -22.64
N HIS A 914 0.23 3.26 -22.85
CA HIS A 914 1.31 2.77 -21.97
C HIS A 914 2.41 3.82 -21.76
N PHE A 915 2.79 4.52 -22.83
CA PHE A 915 3.79 5.59 -22.80
C PHE A 915 3.23 6.97 -22.44
N LYS A 916 1.97 7.03 -22.00
CA LYS A 916 1.30 8.25 -21.55
C LYS A 916 1.28 9.35 -22.61
N LEU A 917 1.03 8.97 -23.88
CA LEU A 917 0.93 9.89 -25.01
C LEU A 917 -0.52 10.27 -25.34
N CYS A 918 -1.49 9.49 -24.90
CA CYS A 918 -2.91 9.76 -25.09
C CYS A 918 -3.75 9.08 -24.00
N TYR A 919 -4.99 9.56 -23.83
CA TYR A 919 -6.00 8.93 -22.98
C TYR A 919 -7.35 8.88 -23.69
N GLU A 920 -8.22 8.00 -23.19
CA GLU A 920 -9.60 7.90 -23.64
C GLU A 920 -10.48 8.86 -22.84
N ILE A 921 -11.36 9.59 -23.53
CA ILE A 921 -12.21 10.59 -22.88
C ILE A 921 -13.26 9.88 -22.02
N PRO A 922 -13.37 10.18 -20.72
CA PRO A 922 -14.41 9.62 -19.86
C PRO A 922 -15.81 9.83 -20.44
N CYS A 923 -16.64 8.79 -20.40
CA CYS A 923 -18.02 8.79 -20.92
C CYS A 923 -18.15 8.95 -22.45
N LYS A 924 -17.06 8.97 -23.22
CA LYS A 924 -17.06 8.98 -24.69
C LYS A 924 -16.19 7.85 -25.25
N SER A 925 -16.71 6.62 -25.16
CA SER A 925 -16.04 5.41 -25.64
C SER A 925 -15.54 5.56 -27.09
N GLY A 926 -14.28 5.24 -27.34
CA GLY A 926 -13.66 5.31 -28.67
C GLY A 926 -13.22 6.70 -29.13
N GLN A 927 -13.26 7.71 -28.27
CA GLN A 927 -12.69 9.04 -28.50
C GLN A 927 -11.48 9.29 -27.58
N TYR A 928 -10.42 9.86 -28.13
CA TYR A 928 -9.13 10.00 -27.47
C TYR A 928 -8.58 11.41 -27.62
N ILE A 929 -7.71 11.81 -26.68
CA ILE A 929 -6.96 13.07 -26.72
C ILE A 929 -5.47 12.76 -26.64
N ALA A 930 -4.69 13.39 -27.52
CA ALA A 930 -3.22 13.45 -27.47
C ALA A 930 -2.77 14.81 -26.94
N PRO A 931 -2.41 14.97 -25.64
CA PRO A 931 -2.18 16.27 -25.01
C PRO A 931 -1.10 17.14 -25.68
N GLN A 932 -0.10 16.51 -26.30
CA GLN A 932 0.97 17.18 -27.05
C GLN A 932 0.48 17.97 -28.29
N LEU A 933 -0.72 17.67 -28.79
CA LEU A 933 -1.36 18.35 -29.92
C LEU A 933 -2.41 19.38 -29.48
N LEU A 934 -2.59 19.58 -28.17
CA LEU A 934 -3.48 20.61 -27.65
C LEU A 934 -2.94 22.02 -27.97
N PRO A 935 -3.82 23.03 -28.00
CA PRO A 935 -3.41 24.41 -28.18
C PRO A 935 -2.51 24.89 -27.05
N LEU A 936 -1.67 25.88 -27.37
CA LEU A 936 -0.85 26.63 -26.41
C LEU A 936 -1.67 27.60 -25.56
N GLU A 937 -2.74 28.14 -26.13
CA GLU A 937 -3.56 29.16 -25.49
C GLU A 937 -4.34 28.56 -24.32
N THR A 938 -4.24 29.22 -23.16
CA THR A 938 -5.00 28.88 -21.97
C THR A 938 -6.49 29.14 -22.21
N PRO A 939 -7.38 28.14 -22.01
CA PRO A 939 -8.82 28.34 -22.09
C PRO A 939 -9.32 29.29 -21.00
N ASP A 940 -10.41 30.00 -21.24
CA ASP A 940 -11.07 30.80 -20.20
C ASP A 940 -11.71 29.88 -19.14
N TYR A 941 -11.46 30.14 -17.86
CA TYR A 941 -12.10 29.46 -16.74
C TYR A 941 -12.20 30.36 -15.50
N GLU A 942 -13.18 30.08 -14.65
CA GLU A 942 -13.33 30.75 -13.35
C GLU A 942 -12.42 30.11 -12.30
N TRP A 943 -11.72 30.94 -11.52
CA TRP A 943 -10.84 30.52 -10.43
C TRP A 943 -11.08 31.37 -9.18
N ASP A 944 -11.07 30.72 -8.01
CA ASP A 944 -11.14 31.38 -6.72
C ASP A 944 -9.73 31.65 -6.19
N ASP A 945 -9.34 32.93 -6.15
CA ASP A 945 -8.04 33.34 -5.64
C ASP A 945 -7.95 33.34 -4.10
N SER A 946 -9.05 33.07 -3.38
CA SER A 946 -9.07 33.00 -1.92
C SER A 946 -8.64 31.62 -1.39
N ASP A 947 -7.88 31.63 -0.28
CA ASP A 947 -7.49 30.43 0.49
C ASP A 947 -6.84 29.27 -0.31
N ASN A 948 -5.93 29.60 -1.23
CA ASN A 948 -5.21 28.62 -2.05
C ASN A 948 -4.03 27.95 -1.30
N LEU A 949 -3.88 26.63 -1.45
CA LEU A 949 -2.58 25.97 -1.26
C LEU A 949 -1.76 26.16 -2.54
N ILE A 950 -0.55 26.70 -2.41
CA ILE A 950 0.36 26.94 -3.53
C ILE A 950 1.55 26.00 -3.37
N LEU A 951 2.00 25.37 -4.45
CA LEU A 951 3.21 24.55 -4.49
C LEU A 951 3.96 24.84 -5.79
N ARG A 952 5.29 24.86 -5.74
CA ARG A 952 6.13 25.04 -6.94
C ARG A 952 7.21 23.96 -7.00
N TYR A 953 7.44 23.44 -8.20
CA TYR A 953 8.60 22.61 -8.51
C TYR A 953 9.52 23.39 -9.42
N GLU A 954 10.79 23.53 -9.05
CA GLU A 954 11.83 24.10 -9.91
C GLU A 954 12.82 23.02 -10.33
N TYR A 955 13.28 23.05 -11.58
CA TYR A 955 14.18 22.04 -12.14
C TYR A 955 15.50 22.65 -12.57
N ASP A 956 16.61 21.96 -12.25
CA ASP A 956 17.92 22.31 -12.79
C ASP A 956 17.91 22.17 -14.32
N PHE A 957 17.32 21.09 -14.82
CA PHE A 957 17.00 20.87 -16.23
C PHE A 957 15.59 20.28 -16.31
N MET A 958 14.72 20.90 -17.12
CA MET A 958 13.32 20.47 -17.29
C MET A 958 13.13 19.74 -18.63
N PRO A 959 12.94 18.41 -18.63
CA PRO A 959 12.54 17.66 -19.81
C PRO A 959 11.17 18.11 -20.29
N LYS A 960 11.01 18.32 -21.61
CA LYS A 960 9.70 18.59 -22.21
C LYS A 960 8.78 17.37 -22.07
N GLY A 961 7.52 17.62 -21.75
CA GLY A 961 6.47 16.59 -21.70
C GLY A 961 6.17 16.02 -20.31
N ILE A 962 6.71 16.61 -19.23
CA ILE A 962 6.28 16.26 -17.86
C ILE A 962 4.80 16.57 -17.70
N ILE A 963 4.36 17.78 -18.09
CA ILE A 963 2.96 18.19 -17.93
C ILE A 963 1.99 17.39 -18.81
N THR A 964 2.37 17.05 -20.05
CA THR A 964 1.51 16.27 -20.94
C THR A 964 1.33 14.84 -20.43
N ARG A 965 2.37 14.20 -19.90
CA ARG A 965 2.27 12.90 -19.22
C ARG A 965 1.41 12.98 -17.95
N PHE A 966 1.55 14.06 -17.19
CA PHE A 966 0.73 14.32 -16.00
C PHE A 966 -0.76 14.47 -16.35
N ILE A 967 -1.07 15.18 -17.43
CA ILE A 967 -2.44 15.31 -17.95
C ILE A 967 -3.03 13.95 -18.30
N VAL A 968 -2.26 13.06 -18.95
CA VAL A 968 -2.71 11.70 -19.27
C VAL A 968 -3.05 10.92 -18.00
N GLU A 969 -2.23 10.99 -16.96
CA GLU A 969 -2.50 10.26 -15.69
C GLU A 969 -3.72 10.83 -14.95
N MET A 970 -3.89 12.15 -14.97
CA MET A 970 -4.94 12.84 -14.21
C MET A 970 -6.24 13.05 -14.99
N HIS A 971 -6.39 12.44 -16.18
CA HIS A 971 -7.49 12.69 -17.11
C HIS A 971 -8.91 12.48 -16.53
N LEU A 972 -9.05 11.57 -15.56
CA LEU A 972 -10.32 11.31 -14.87
C LEU A 972 -10.78 12.49 -14.01
N LEU A 973 -9.85 13.32 -13.55
CA LEU A 973 -10.13 14.49 -12.71
C LEU A 973 -10.22 15.80 -13.50
N ILE A 974 -10.02 15.79 -14.83
CA ILE A 974 -10.08 17.03 -15.62
C ILE A 974 -11.47 17.68 -15.47
N TYR A 975 -11.47 18.96 -15.15
CA TYR A 975 -12.67 19.75 -14.95
C TYR A 975 -13.44 19.92 -16.26
N ARG A 976 -14.75 19.63 -16.20
CA ARG A 976 -15.66 19.67 -17.35
C ARG A 976 -16.91 20.48 -17.00
N PRO A 977 -17.00 21.78 -17.34
CA PRO A 977 -18.20 22.57 -17.10
C PRO A 977 -19.40 22.03 -17.90
N GLN A 978 -20.58 22.08 -17.29
CA GLN A 978 -21.83 21.52 -17.80
C GLN A 978 -22.53 22.36 -18.89
N SER A 979 -21.86 23.35 -19.48
CA SER A 979 -22.47 24.22 -20.50
C SER A 979 -22.13 23.79 -21.93
N ASP A 980 -23.11 23.91 -22.83
CA ASP A 980 -23.01 23.64 -24.26
C ASP A 980 -21.94 24.51 -24.94
N LEU A 981 -20.68 24.09 -24.88
CA LEU A 981 -19.61 24.66 -25.70
C LEU A 981 -19.70 24.10 -27.13
N PRO A 982 -19.53 24.96 -28.15
CA PRO A 982 -19.68 24.55 -29.54
C PRO A 982 -18.57 23.54 -29.87
N LYS A 983 -18.97 22.35 -30.36
CA LYS A 983 -18.12 21.23 -30.83
C LYS A 983 -17.67 20.20 -29.78
N GLY A 984 -18.35 20.05 -28.64
CA GLY A 984 -18.13 18.89 -27.75
C GLY A 984 -16.80 18.90 -26.98
N ARG A 985 -16.16 20.07 -26.87
CA ARG A 985 -14.91 20.36 -26.15
C ARG A 985 -15.24 20.81 -24.73
N GLY A 986 -15.54 19.87 -23.85
CA GLY A 986 -15.89 20.14 -22.45
C GLY A 986 -14.70 20.18 -21.49
N ASP A 987 -13.52 19.74 -21.88
CA ASP A 987 -12.37 19.56 -20.97
C ASP A 987 -11.53 20.85 -20.88
N ILE A 988 -11.31 21.37 -19.66
CA ILE A 988 -10.44 22.54 -19.44
C ILE A 988 -8.98 22.07 -19.31
N VAL A 989 -8.36 21.87 -20.48
CA VAL A 989 -6.99 21.37 -20.64
C VAL A 989 -6.34 21.99 -21.87
N TRP A 990 -5.06 22.34 -21.76
CA TRP A 990 -4.23 22.84 -22.86
C TRP A 990 -2.84 22.20 -22.77
N ARG A 991 -1.95 22.53 -23.71
CA ARG A 991 -0.67 21.82 -23.82
C ARG A 991 0.21 21.97 -22.58
N ASP A 992 0.18 23.15 -21.98
CA ASP A 992 1.09 23.56 -20.90
C ASP A 992 0.37 23.60 -19.54
N GLY A 993 -0.86 23.08 -19.43
CA GLY A 993 -1.57 23.08 -18.16
C GLY A 993 -2.97 22.47 -18.19
N VAL A 994 -3.53 22.29 -16.99
CA VAL A 994 -4.81 21.61 -16.78
C VAL A 994 -5.52 22.08 -15.52
N ILE A 995 -6.85 22.08 -15.58
CA ILE A 995 -7.70 22.26 -14.41
C ILE A 995 -8.28 20.92 -14.00
N LEU A 996 -8.05 20.54 -12.74
CA LEU A 996 -8.51 19.32 -12.12
C LEU A 996 -9.59 19.63 -11.07
N THR A 997 -10.53 18.72 -10.88
CA THR A 997 -11.56 18.82 -9.86
C THR A 997 -11.82 17.45 -9.24
N ASP A 998 -12.12 17.44 -7.96
CA ASP A 998 -12.87 16.34 -7.33
C ASP A 998 -14.21 16.88 -6.81
N LYS A 999 -14.87 16.14 -5.90
CA LYS A 999 -16.17 16.55 -5.33
C LYS A 999 -16.09 17.78 -4.41
N TYR A 1000 -14.90 18.17 -3.94
CA TYR A 1000 -14.71 19.12 -2.86
C TYR A 1000 -13.69 20.23 -3.17
N ALA A 1001 -12.71 19.96 -4.03
CA ALA A 1001 -11.61 20.85 -4.37
C ALA A 1001 -11.37 20.95 -5.89
N LYS A 1002 -10.71 22.05 -6.28
CA LYS A 1002 -10.27 22.34 -7.64
C LYS A 1002 -8.78 22.65 -7.62
N ALA A 1003 -8.04 22.19 -8.63
CA ALA A 1003 -6.61 22.41 -8.76
C ALA A 1003 -6.24 22.95 -10.15
N GLU A 1004 -5.32 23.90 -10.18
CA GLU A 1004 -4.68 24.44 -11.37
C GLU A 1004 -3.23 23.97 -11.38
N VAL A 1005 -2.80 23.33 -12.48
CA VAL A 1005 -1.43 22.86 -12.66
C VAL A 1005 -0.90 23.40 -13.99
N ILE A 1006 0.17 24.20 -13.95
CA ILE A 1006 0.72 24.92 -15.11
C ILE A 1006 2.23 24.69 -15.20
N GLU A 1007 2.71 24.40 -16.40
CA GLU A 1007 4.12 24.33 -16.76
C GLU A 1007 4.61 25.68 -17.31
N ASN A 1008 5.61 26.26 -16.64
CA ASN A 1008 6.35 27.43 -17.11
C ASN A 1008 7.72 26.98 -17.60
N TYR A 1009 7.78 26.45 -18.83
CA TYR A 1009 8.99 25.80 -19.37
C TYR A 1009 10.24 26.71 -19.36
N HIS A 1010 10.09 28.00 -19.69
CA HIS A 1010 11.22 28.95 -19.71
C HIS A 1010 11.80 29.23 -18.32
N GLN A 1011 10.97 29.15 -17.28
CA GLN A 1011 11.37 29.30 -15.89
C GLN A 1011 11.79 27.96 -15.27
N ARG A 1012 11.65 26.85 -16.01
CA ARG A 1012 11.86 25.49 -15.50
C ARG A 1012 11.03 25.25 -14.24
N GLU A 1013 9.76 25.63 -14.28
CA GLU A 1013 8.86 25.60 -13.13
C GLU A 1013 7.56 24.85 -13.46
N ILE A 1014 7.03 24.06 -12.52
CA ILE A 1014 5.61 23.67 -12.48
C ILE A 1014 4.96 24.34 -11.29
N ARG A 1015 3.92 25.13 -11.54
CA ARG A 1015 3.12 25.82 -10.52
C ARG A 1015 1.81 25.09 -10.29
N ILE A 1016 1.50 24.83 -9.03
CA ILE A 1016 0.26 24.19 -8.59
C ILE A 1016 -0.47 25.11 -7.62
N ARG A 1017 -1.78 25.30 -7.83
CA ARG A 1017 -2.66 25.98 -6.89
C ARG A 1017 -3.90 25.12 -6.64
N VAL A 1018 -4.31 24.96 -5.38
CA VAL A 1018 -5.48 24.16 -5.00
C VAL A 1018 -6.40 24.96 -4.09
N SER A 1019 -7.68 25.05 -4.46
CA SER A 1019 -8.75 25.71 -3.71
C SER A 1019 -9.89 24.73 -3.39
N GLY A 1020 -10.73 25.09 -2.41
CA GLY A 1020 -11.89 24.31 -2.00
C GLY A 1020 -11.69 23.43 -0.75
N ASN A 1021 -12.72 22.67 -0.39
CA ASN A 1021 -12.75 21.80 0.78
C ASN A 1021 -11.90 20.55 0.54
N HIS A 1022 -11.19 20.06 1.56
CA HIS A 1022 -10.27 18.91 1.42
C HIS A 1022 -9.09 19.13 0.42
N LYS A 1023 -8.71 20.39 0.15
CA LYS A 1023 -7.57 20.77 -0.73
C LYS A 1023 -6.25 20.01 -0.47
N LYS A 1024 -5.97 19.60 0.77
CA LYS A 1024 -4.81 18.76 1.12
C LYS A 1024 -4.81 17.40 0.40
N SER A 1025 -5.97 16.76 0.31
CA SER A 1025 -6.09 15.43 -0.31
C SER A 1025 -5.88 15.49 -1.83
N LEU A 1026 -6.42 16.51 -2.49
CA LEU A 1026 -6.23 16.70 -3.93
C LEU A 1026 -4.77 17.07 -4.24
N LEU A 1027 -4.17 17.94 -3.41
CA LEU A 1027 -2.75 18.29 -3.52
C LEU A 1027 -1.84 17.06 -3.34
N ASP A 1028 -2.09 16.23 -2.33
CA ASP A 1028 -1.31 15.00 -2.08
C ASP A 1028 -1.36 14.05 -3.29
N ARG A 1029 -2.54 13.88 -3.89
CA ARG A 1029 -2.70 13.10 -5.13
C ARG A 1029 -1.91 13.68 -6.30
N ILE A 1030 -1.95 15.00 -6.49
CA ILE A 1030 -1.18 15.69 -7.54
C ILE A 1030 0.33 15.51 -7.32
N ARG A 1031 0.80 15.69 -6.08
CA ARG A 1031 2.22 15.52 -5.71
C ARG A 1031 2.67 14.08 -5.95
N HIS A 1032 1.87 13.10 -5.58
CA HIS A 1032 2.17 11.68 -5.79
C HIS A 1032 2.32 11.33 -7.28
N GLU A 1033 1.43 11.82 -8.15
CA GLU A 1033 1.54 11.57 -9.60
C GLU A 1033 2.76 12.24 -10.24
N LEU A 1034 3.09 13.47 -9.83
CA LEU A 1034 4.30 14.14 -10.30
C LEU A 1034 5.55 13.40 -9.83
N TRP A 1035 5.59 12.96 -8.57
CA TRP A 1035 6.68 12.14 -8.05
C TRP A 1035 6.87 10.85 -8.86
N LYS A 1036 5.80 10.14 -9.23
CA LYS A 1036 5.90 8.94 -10.11
C LYS A 1036 6.51 9.27 -11.47
N ILE A 1037 6.18 10.42 -12.05
CA ILE A 1037 6.77 10.88 -13.31
C ILE A 1037 8.25 11.23 -13.12
N HIS A 1038 8.62 11.92 -12.05
CA HIS A 1038 10.02 12.24 -11.73
C HIS A 1038 10.85 10.97 -11.51
N ALA A 1039 10.31 10.01 -10.78
CA ALA A 1039 10.94 8.72 -10.52
C ALA A 1039 11.28 7.95 -11.81
N THR A 1040 10.56 8.19 -12.92
CA THR A 1040 10.90 7.58 -14.23
C THR A 1040 12.25 8.03 -14.80
N TYR A 1041 12.85 9.09 -14.25
CA TYR A 1041 14.16 9.60 -14.65
C TYR A 1041 15.30 9.23 -13.67
N ASP A 1042 15.00 8.43 -12.64
CA ASP A 1042 15.96 8.02 -11.59
C ASP A 1042 16.54 9.23 -10.82
N ASP A 1043 17.62 9.05 -10.06
CA ASP A 1043 18.30 10.10 -9.27
C ASP A 1043 18.91 11.25 -10.11
N ARG A 1044 18.74 11.22 -11.44
CA ARG A 1044 19.39 12.16 -12.38
C ARG A 1044 18.56 13.40 -12.65
N LEU A 1045 17.23 13.34 -12.51
CA LEU A 1045 16.41 14.56 -12.58
C LEU A 1045 16.57 15.34 -11.27
N LYS A 1046 17.25 16.48 -11.33
CA LYS A 1046 17.42 17.36 -10.17
C LYS A 1046 16.33 18.41 -10.16
N TYR A 1047 15.54 18.40 -9.09
CA TYR A 1047 14.45 19.34 -8.86
C TYR A 1047 14.36 19.71 -7.37
N GLN A 1048 13.70 20.82 -7.10
CA GLN A 1048 13.42 21.33 -5.75
C GLN A 1048 11.93 21.59 -5.62
N GLU A 1049 11.36 21.17 -4.48
CA GLU A 1049 9.98 21.43 -4.13
C GLU A 1049 9.92 22.64 -3.18
N PHE A 1050 9.07 23.60 -3.49
CA PHE A 1050 8.92 24.84 -2.75
C PHE A 1050 7.51 25.01 -2.19
N ILE A 1051 7.43 25.29 -0.89
CA ILE A 1051 6.18 25.58 -0.18
C ILE A 1051 6.12 27.04 0.27
N PRO A 1052 4.92 27.65 0.31
CA PRO A 1052 4.73 29.05 0.67
C PRO A 1052 4.88 29.29 2.17
N CYS A 1053 5.36 30.48 2.51
CA CYS A 1053 5.34 30.99 3.87
C CYS A 1053 3.91 31.23 4.34
N ASN A 1054 3.61 30.91 5.59
CA ASN A 1054 2.31 31.10 6.23
C ASN A 1054 2.25 32.35 7.14
N CYS A 1055 3.22 33.28 7.03
CA CYS A 1055 3.16 34.55 7.76
C CYS A 1055 1.98 35.41 7.28
N GLN A 1056 1.58 36.40 8.07
CA GLN A 1056 0.42 37.26 7.79
C GLN A 1056 0.49 37.97 6.41
N GLN A 1057 1.70 38.25 5.90
CA GLN A 1057 1.90 38.88 4.59
C GLN A 1057 1.89 37.87 3.42
N CYS A 1058 2.19 36.60 3.69
CA CYS A 1058 2.24 35.55 2.67
C CYS A 1058 0.96 34.70 2.62
N GLN A 1059 0.23 34.60 3.72
CA GLN A 1059 -1.04 33.86 3.78
C GLN A 1059 -2.07 34.48 2.82
N GLY A 1060 -2.57 33.68 1.87
CA GLY A 1060 -3.52 34.12 0.84
C GLY A 1060 -2.92 34.98 -0.27
N SER A 1061 -1.60 35.22 -0.26
CA SER A 1061 -0.91 35.93 -1.34
C SER A 1061 -0.72 35.04 -2.56
N GLN A 1062 -0.91 35.60 -3.76
CA GLN A 1062 -0.57 34.93 -5.03
C GLN A 1062 0.95 34.87 -5.30
N ASP A 1063 1.72 35.65 -4.56
CA ASP A 1063 3.18 35.64 -4.58
C ASP A 1063 3.72 35.62 -3.14
N PRO A 1064 3.69 34.47 -2.45
CA PRO A 1064 4.27 34.32 -1.11
C PRO A 1064 5.80 34.20 -1.17
N HIS A 1065 6.49 34.39 -0.05
CA HIS A 1065 7.86 33.89 0.08
C HIS A 1065 7.84 32.35 0.07
N LEU A 1066 8.83 31.71 -0.54
CA LEU A 1066 8.86 30.27 -0.74
C LEU A 1066 10.07 29.66 -0.05
N TYR A 1067 9.87 28.52 0.59
CA TYR A 1067 10.92 27.73 1.21
C TYR A 1067 11.08 26.39 0.51
N ASP A 1068 12.34 26.00 0.33
CA ASP A 1068 12.75 24.67 -0.10
C ASP A 1068 12.33 23.64 0.96
N PHE A 1069 11.45 22.72 0.56
CA PHE A 1069 10.82 21.73 1.43
C PHE A 1069 11.85 20.80 2.10
N GLU A 1070 12.88 20.38 1.36
CA GLU A 1070 13.94 19.49 1.89
C GLU A 1070 14.83 20.22 2.89
N LYS A 1071 15.08 21.53 2.71
CA LYS A 1071 15.77 22.34 3.73
C LYS A 1071 14.93 22.46 5.00
N LEU A 1072 13.62 22.65 4.91
CA LEU A 1072 12.73 22.68 6.08
C LEU A 1072 12.74 21.33 6.81
N ARG A 1073 12.67 20.21 6.07
CA ARG A 1073 12.78 18.86 6.61
C ARG A 1073 14.09 18.65 7.37
N ARG A 1074 15.23 19.04 6.78
CA ARG A 1074 16.54 18.99 7.45
C ARG A 1074 16.61 19.89 8.68
N ARG A 1075 15.95 21.05 8.68
CA ARG A 1075 15.86 21.90 9.87
C ARG A 1075 15.11 21.20 11.00
N LEU A 1076 13.97 20.56 10.72
CA LEU A 1076 13.24 19.77 11.72
C LEU A 1076 14.10 18.61 12.27
N ALA A 1077 14.80 17.89 11.40
CA ALA A 1077 15.71 16.80 11.79
C ALA A 1077 16.88 17.30 12.66
N ASN A 1078 17.34 18.53 12.46
CA ASN A 1078 18.40 19.17 13.25
C ASN A 1078 17.86 20.06 14.39
N HIS A 1079 16.60 19.87 14.80
CA HIS A 1079 15.95 20.60 15.90
C HIS A 1079 15.91 22.13 15.75
N ARG A 1080 15.91 22.65 14.52
CA ARG A 1080 15.74 24.08 14.21
C ARG A 1080 14.31 24.37 13.78
N TYR A 1081 13.45 24.74 14.74
CA TYR A 1081 12.00 24.83 14.52
C TYR A 1081 11.50 26.14 13.92
N GLU A 1082 12.36 27.15 13.76
CA GLU A 1082 11.97 28.46 13.22
C GLU A 1082 12.79 28.82 11.98
N VAL A 1083 12.20 29.60 11.07
CA VAL A 1083 12.86 30.18 9.89
C VAL A 1083 12.31 31.60 9.64
N GLU A 1084 13.16 32.51 9.19
CA GLU A 1084 12.76 33.90 8.87
C GLU A 1084 12.16 33.98 7.47
N CYS A 1085 11.07 34.74 7.33
CA CYS A 1085 10.44 35.04 6.04
C CYS A 1085 11.05 36.28 5.39
N ASP A 1086 11.66 36.14 4.21
CA ASP A 1086 12.33 37.28 3.52
C ASP A 1086 11.39 38.41 3.07
N LYS A 1087 10.06 38.19 3.05
CA LYS A 1087 9.09 39.24 2.73
C LYS A 1087 8.63 40.04 3.93
N SER A 1088 8.39 39.35 5.05
CA SER A 1088 7.83 39.96 6.27
C SER A 1088 8.86 40.20 7.37
N TYR A 1089 10.04 39.60 7.23
CA TYR A 1089 11.12 39.54 8.23
C TYR A 1089 10.67 38.96 9.58
N GLN A 1090 9.59 38.15 9.57
CA GLN A 1090 9.07 37.45 10.76
C GLN A 1090 9.61 36.03 10.83
N MET A 1091 9.92 35.57 12.05
CA MET A 1091 10.19 34.17 12.33
C MET A 1091 8.88 33.36 12.26
N VAL A 1092 8.86 32.32 11.45
CA VAL A 1092 7.73 31.39 11.30
C VAL A 1092 8.13 29.99 11.74
N GLN A 1093 7.17 29.27 12.31
CA GLN A 1093 7.37 27.90 12.79
C GLN A 1093 7.40 26.92 11.61
N VAL A 1094 8.50 26.18 11.47
CA VAL A 1094 8.73 25.21 10.39
C VAL A 1094 7.67 24.11 10.39
N ARG A 1095 7.25 23.61 11.56
CA ARG A 1095 6.19 22.58 11.65
C ARG A 1095 4.87 23.06 11.06
N ARG A 1096 4.49 24.31 11.35
CA ARG A 1096 3.25 24.92 10.86
C ARG A 1096 3.31 25.21 9.35
N LEU A 1097 4.50 25.47 8.80
CA LEU A 1097 4.67 25.60 7.35
C LEU A 1097 4.40 24.28 6.63
N MET A 1098 4.82 23.16 7.23
CA MET A 1098 4.72 21.83 6.63
C MET A 1098 3.39 21.11 6.91
N GLU A 1099 2.55 21.62 7.82
CA GLU A 1099 1.28 21.01 8.24
C GLU A 1099 0.29 20.77 7.07
N ASP A 1100 0.36 21.61 6.04
CA ASP A 1100 -0.49 21.49 4.84
C ASP A 1100 0.13 20.61 3.73
N PHE A 1101 1.39 20.19 3.91
CA PHE A 1101 2.20 19.47 2.93
C PHE A 1101 2.76 18.19 3.56
N PRO A 1102 1.99 17.08 3.55
CA PRO A 1102 2.41 15.84 4.21
C PRO A 1102 3.72 15.30 3.61
N ASP A 1103 4.66 14.87 4.46
CA ASP A 1103 5.92 14.24 4.05
C ASP A 1103 5.72 12.75 3.81
N ASN A 1104 5.05 12.43 2.70
CA ASN A 1104 4.65 11.08 2.35
C ASN A 1104 5.67 10.35 1.47
N LEU A 1105 6.86 10.91 1.19
CA LEU A 1105 7.84 10.33 0.26
C LEU A 1105 8.22 8.89 0.65
N GLN A 1106 8.54 8.65 1.92
CA GLN A 1106 8.86 7.30 2.41
C GLN A 1106 7.65 6.35 2.32
N GLN A 1107 6.44 6.86 2.59
CA GLN A 1107 5.22 6.07 2.47
C GLN A 1107 4.86 5.76 1.02
N TRP A 1108 5.12 6.67 0.07
CA TRP A 1108 4.92 6.43 -1.35
C TRP A 1108 5.94 5.43 -1.89
N GLU A 1109 7.21 5.55 -1.49
CA GLU A 1109 8.24 4.56 -1.79
C GLU A 1109 7.87 3.18 -1.22
N GLU A 1110 7.35 3.13 0.01
CA GLU A 1110 6.93 1.90 0.68
C GLU A 1110 5.62 1.32 0.11
N LYS A 1111 4.67 2.17 -0.29
CA LYS A 1111 3.40 1.76 -0.91
C LYS A 1111 3.60 1.30 -2.35
N GLU A 1112 4.49 1.92 -3.12
CA GLU A 1112 4.89 1.42 -4.44
C GLU A 1112 5.79 0.18 -4.34
N ARG A 1113 6.60 0.07 -3.27
CA ARG A 1113 7.26 -1.19 -2.88
C ARG A 1113 6.24 -2.30 -2.67
N LEU A 1114 5.15 -2.04 -1.94
CA LEU A 1114 4.06 -3.01 -1.70
C LEU A 1114 3.19 -3.26 -2.94
N SER A 1115 2.94 -2.26 -3.80
CA SER A 1115 2.16 -2.40 -5.04
C SER A 1115 2.89 -3.27 -6.08
N GLY A 1116 4.22 -3.16 -6.15
CA GLY A 1116 5.08 -4.03 -6.96
C GLY A 1116 5.27 -5.44 -6.39
N ILE A 1117 5.01 -5.62 -5.09
CA ILE A 1117 5.02 -6.91 -4.37
C ILE A 1117 3.64 -7.61 -4.44
N ASN A 1118 2.55 -6.89 -4.68
CA ASN A 1118 1.18 -7.43 -4.73
C ASN A 1118 0.83 -8.33 -5.96
N GLN A 1119 1.83 -8.96 -6.59
CA GLN A 1119 1.61 -10.16 -7.42
C GLN A 1119 2.40 -11.40 -6.97
N LEU A 1120 3.09 -11.36 -5.83
CA LEU A 1120 3.58 -12.55 -5.14
C LEU A 1120 3.35 -12.36 -3.64
N ASP A 1121 2.30 -13.03 -3.15
CA ASP A 1121 1.91 -13.28 -1.76
C ASP A 1121 2.26 -12.23 -0.69
N SER A 1122 1.19 -11.66 -0.14
CA SER A 1122 1.13 -11.00 1.16
C SER A 1122 1.78 -11.83 2.26
N GLY A 1123 2.90 -11.35 2.81
CA GLY A 1123 3.53 -11.90 4.01
C GLY A 1123 4.77 -11.09 4.40
N ASP A 1124 4.66 -10.40 5.53
CA ASP A 1124 5.75 -9.92 6.38
C ASP A 1124 6.70 -8.81 5.83
N THR A 1125 6.29 -7.55 6.03
CA THR A 1125 7.21 -6.44 6.31
C THR A 1125 7.01 -6.01 7.77
N SER A 1126 7.73 -6.63 8.70
CA SER A 1126 7.77 -6.23 10.10
C SER A 1126 8.62 -4.98 10.26
N SER A 1127 7.99 -3.81 10.19
CA SER A 1127 8.41 -2.73 11.08
C SER A 1127 8.13 -3.23 12.49
N ILE A 1128 9.11 -3.20 13.38
CA ILE A 1128 8.87 -3.44 14.81
C ILE A 1128 8.06 -2.24 15.30
N GLN A 1129 6.74 -2.30 15.11
CA GLN A 1129 5.79 -1.62 15.96
C GLN A 1129 5.77 -2.44 17.25
N LEU A 1130 6.12 -1.82 18.38
CA LEU A 1130 5.63 -2.31 19.66
C LEU A 1130 4.10 -2.25 19.64
N ASN A 1131 3.48 -3.32 19.17
CA ASN A 1131 2.08 -3.59 19.44
C ASN A 1131 2.00 -4.00 20.90
N ILE A 1132 1.56 -3.08 21.74
CA ILE A 1132 1.09 -3.40 23.09
C ILE A 1132 -0.13 -4.32 22.91
N ASN A 1133 0.09 -5.62 22.98
CA ASN A 1133 -0.92 -6.65 22.82
C ASN A 1133 -0.86 -7.57 24.04
N ILE A 1134 -1.94 -7.68 24.79
CA ILE A 1134 -2.08 -8.62 25.91
C ILE A 1134 -3.26 -9.52 25.60
N ASP A 1135 -2.97 -10.73 25.13
CA ASP A 1135 -3.48 -11.96 25.75
C ASP A 1135 -2.66 -13.15 25.26
N GLY A 1136 -2.02 -13.84 26.21
CA GLY A 1136 -1.25 -15.04 25.97
C GLY A 1136 -2.13 -16.28 25.88
N LYS A 1137 -2.74 -16.53 24.72
CA LYS A 1137 -2.91 -17.85 24.08
C LYS A 1137 -3.44 -17.62 22.66
N LYS A 1138 -2.67 -18.12 21.68
CA LYS A 1138 -2.80 -17.83 20.24
C LYS A 1138 -4.24 -17.85 19.72
N MET A 1139 -4.78 -16.66 19.47
CA MET A 1139 -5.87 -16.40 18.54
C MET A 1139 -5.33 -15.48 17.43
N THR A 1140 -5.41 -15.96 16.19
CA THR A 1140 -5.25 -15.16 14.98
C THR A 1140 -6.42 -14.19 14.85
N GLN A 1141 -6.18 -12.90 15.10
CA GLN A 1141 -7.04 -11.81 14.63
C GLN A 1141 -6.17 -10.66 14.13
N ASN A 1142 -6.32 -10.36 12.84
CA ASN A 1142 -5.71 -9.23 12.14
C ASN A 1142 -6.42 -7.91 12.53
N TYR A 1143 -5.64 -6.87 12.79
CA TYR A 1143 -6.10 -5.48 12.84
C TYR A 1143 -6.64 -5.01 11.47
N PRO A 1144 -7.60 -4.08 11.40
CA PRO A 1144 -7.73 -3.21 10.23
C PRO A 1144 -7.35 -1.76 10.57
N GLN A 1145 -6.31 -1.26 9.88
CA GLN A 1145 -6.23 0.14 9.50
C GLN A 1145 -7.20 0.44 8.35
N ASN A 1146 -7.67 1.69 8.31
CA ASN A 1146 -8.48 2.28 7.26
C ASN A 1146 -7.72 2.44 5.93
N ASN A 1147 -8.48 2.25 4.85
CA ASN A 1147 -8.48 2.94 3.54
C ASN A 1147 -7.33 2.70 2.52
N ASN A 1148 -7.60 1.84 1.52
CA ASN A 1148 -7.87 2.26 0.13
C ASN A 1148 -8.31 1.10 -0.79
N PHE A 1149 -9.31 1.39 -1.64
CA PHE A 1149 -9.89 0.61 -2.76
C PHE A 1149 -8.86 0.26 -3.87
N PRO A 1150 -9.02 -0.83 -4.67
CA PRO A 1150 -9.87 -0.80 -5.89
C PRO A 1150 -10.51 -2.13 -6.38
N GLY A 1151 -11.60 -1.98 -7.15
CA GLY A 1151 -11.71 -2.56 -8.51
C GLY A 1151 -11.96 -4.06 -8.68
N ALA A 1152 -13.19 -4.41 -9.03
CA ALA A 1152 -13.61 -5.71 -9.54
C ALA A 1152 -12.94 -6.10 -10.90
N GLN A 1153 -12.60 -7.38 -11.10
CA GLN A 1153 -13.10 -8.22 -12.21
C GLN A 1153 -12.56 -9.69 -12.19
N ILE A 1154 -13.48 -10.62 -11.94
CA ILE A 1154 -13.86 -11.85 -12.68
C ILE A 1154 -12.78 -12.61 -13.49
N GLY A 1155 -12.61 -13.91 -13.18
CA GLY A 1155 -11.97 -14.90 -14.08
C GLY A 1155 -11.82 -16.35 -13.57
N SER A 1156 -12.94 -17.09 -13.49
CA SER A 1156 -13.14 -18.54 -13.69
C SER A 1156 -12.08 -19.67 -13.43
N VAL A 1157 -12.46 -20.57 -12.49
CA VAL A 1157 -12.75 -22.04 -12.64
C VAL A 1157 -11.63 -23.03 -13.04
N ALA A 1158 -11.35 -23.98 -12.12
CA ALA A 1158 -11.35 -25.44 -12.38
C ALA A 1158 -11.38 -26.25 -11.06
N ILE A 1159 -12.13 -27.36 -11.06
CA ILE A 1159 -12.53 -28.24 -9.94
C ILE A 1159 -11.78 -29.59 -10.03
N ALA A 1160 -11.72 -30.30 -8.89
CA ALA A 1160 -11.62 -31.76 -8.65
C ALA A 1160 -10.25 -32.25 -8.11
N ASN A 1161 -10.18 -32.61 -6.82
CA ASN A 1161 -10.43 -33.93 -6.19
C ASN A 1161 -9.17 -34.83 -6.19
N GLU A 1162 -8.64 -35.23 -5.02
CA GLU A 1162 -8.97 -36.52 -4.38
C GLU A 1162 -8.11 -36.79 -3.12
N VAL A 1163 -8.74 -37.50 -2.20
CA VAL A 1163 -8.25 -38.05 -0.92
C VAL A 1163 -7.19 -39.13 -1.15
N LYS A 1164 -6.15 -39.18 -0.30
CA LYS A 1164 -5.52 -40.46 0.09
C LYS A 1164 -4.85 -40.39 1.47
N ASP A 1165 -5.44 -41.14 2.38
CA ASP A 1165 -4.80 -41.66 3.60
C ASP A 1165 -3.57 -42.50 3.26
N SER A 1166 -2.50 -42.35 4.05
CA SER A 1166 -1.68 -43.50 4.43
C SER A 1166 -1.08 -43.25 5.81
N ALA A 1167 -1.40 -44.18 6.70
CA ALA A 1167 -1.05 -44.17 8.10
C ALA A 1167 0.19 -45.04 8.38
N GLN A 1168 0.87 -44.65 9.48
CA GLN A 1168 1.65 -45.46 10.42
C GLN A 1168 3.10 -45.87 10.10
N GLN A 1169 4.00 -45.37 10.96
CA GLN A 1169 4.85 -46.07 11.95
C GLN A 1169 6.06 -45.13 12.23
N THR A 1170 6.52 -44.77 13.43
CA THR A 1170 6.51 -45.37 14.78
C THR A 1170 7.14 -44.37 15.77
N ALA A 1171 6.77 -44.47 17.06
CA ALA A 1171 7.48 -44.01 18.28
C ALA A 1171 7.76 -42.51 18.48
N SER A 1172 7.81 -41.91 19.67
CA SER A 1172 7.34 -42.16 21.04
C SER A 1172 7.83 -40.94 21.83
N GLY A 1173 6.99 -40.34 22.68
CA GLY A 1173 7.43 -39.29 23.61
C GLY A 1173 6.40 -38.18 23.90
N GLY A 1174 5.16 -38.53 24.23
CA GLY A 1174 4.12 -37.56 24.60
C GLY A 1174 3.86 -37.56 26.10
N ILE A 1175 3.99 -36.40 26.73
CA ILE A 1175 3.65 -36.15 28.13
C ILE A 1175 2.13 -36.33 28.33
N HIS A 1176 1.77 -37.20 29.26
CA HIS A 1176 0.41 -37.36 29.79
C HIS A 1176 -0.07 -36.06 30.47
N ILE A 1177 -1.25 -35.57 30.10
CA ILE A 1177 -2.09 -34.74 30.98
C ILE A 1177 -3.46 -35.41 31.04
N ASP A 1178 -3.64 -36.24 32.06
CA ASP A 1178 -4.92 -36.77 32.50
C ASP A 1178 -5.00 -36.45 33.99
N ASN A 1179 -5.91 -35.57 34.41
CA ASN A 1179 -6.45 -35.49 35.78
C ASN A 1179 -7.48 -34.35 35.91
N ALA A 1180 -8.74 -34.63 35.55
CA ALA A 1180 -9.88 -34.01 36.22
C ALA A 1180 -10.69 -35.12 36.91
N ASN A 1181 -10.94 -34.99 38.21
CA ASN A 1181 -11.71 -35.94 39.02
C ASN A 1181 -13.21 -35.73 38.76
N THR A 1182 -13.99 -36.79 38.51
CA THR A 1182 -15.44 -36.72 38.26
C THR A 1182 -16.19 -35.97 39.37
N VAL A 1183 -15.72 -36.04 40.61
CA VAL A 1183 -16.30 -35.30 41.75
C VAL A 1183 -16.14 -33.77 41.60
N GLU A 1184 -15.04 -33.29 41.02
CA GLU A 1184 -14.82 -31.86 40.76
C GLU A 1184 -15.66 -31.35 39.58
N LEU A 1185 -15.81 -32.19 38.53
CA LEU A 1185 -16.67 -31.87 37.38
C LEU A 1185 -18.13 -31.72 37.81
N LEU A 1186 -18.64 -32.64 38.62
CA LEU A 1186 -20.02 -32.59 39.12
C LEU A 1186 -20.28 -31.41 40.06
N LYS A 1187 -19.27 -30.98 40.84
CA LYS A 1187 -19.35 -29.73 41.65
C LYS A 1187 -19.46 -28.49 40.76
N LEU A 1188 -18.67 -28.43 39.69
CA LEU A 1188 -18.69 -27.32 38.74
C LEU A 1188 -20.05 -27.24 38.01
N ILE A 1189 -20.59 -28.38 37.58
CA ILE A 1189 -21.92 -28.49 36.97
C ILE A 1189 -23.03 -28.04 37.94
N SER A 1190 -22.92 -28.40 39.22
CA SER A 1190 -23.89 -27.97 40.25
C SER A 1190 -23.88 -26.45 40.43
N SER A 1191 -22.68 -25.84 40.48
CA SER A 1191 -22.52 -24.38 40.52
C SER A 1191 -23.09 -23.71 39.27
N MET A 1192 -22.85 -24.28 38.08
CA MET A 1192 -23.42 -23.78 36.83
C MET A 1192 -24.95 -23.79 36.84
N ARG A 1193 -25.56 -24.85 37.40
CA ARG A 1193 -27.02 -24.97 37.53
C ARG A 1193 -27.62 -23.93 38.47
N GLU A 1194 -26.98 -23.64 39.60
CA GLU A 1194 -27.41 -22.59 40.54
C GLU A 1194 -27.33 -21.19 39.90
N THR A 1195 -26.24 -20.90 39.17
CA THR A 1195 -26.09 -19.62 38.46
C THR A 1195 -27.14 -19.47 37.35
N ALA A 1196 -27.41 -20.53 36.58
CA ALA A 1196 -28.41 -20.52 35.52
C ALA A 1196 -29.85 -20.29 36.04
N MET A 1197 -30.17 -20.68 37.28
CA MET A 1197 -31.52 -20.45 37.87
C MET A 1197 -31.90 -18.96 37.99
N GLN A 1198 -30.91 -18.07 37.99
CA GLN A 1198 -31.07 -16.62 38.13
C GLN A 1198 -31.43 -15.92 36.81
N PHE A 1199 -31.46 -16.65 35.69
CA PHE A 1199 -31.71 -16.09 34.36
C PHE A 1199 -33.21 -16.03 34.00
N PRO A 1200 -33.60 -15.15 33.05
CA PRO A 1200 -34.97 -15.06 32.53
C PRO A 1200 -35.52 -16.41 32.02
N GLU A 1201 -36.82 -16.67 32.21
CA GLU A 1201 -37.46 -17.98 31.93
C GLU A 1201 -37.21 -18.52 30.53
N ASP A 1202 -37.21 -17.64 29.54
CA ASP A 1202 -37.10 -17.95 28.11
C ASP A 1202 -35.70 -18.41 27.66
N ILE A 1203 -34.65 -18.12 28.43
CA ILE A 1203 -33.27 -18.57 28.15
C ILE A 1203 -32.81 -19.61 29.19
N ARG A 1204 -33.33 -19.52 30.41
CA ARG A 1204 -33.01 -20.43 31.52
C ARG A 1204 -33.34 -21.88 31.19
N GLU A 1205 -34.50 -22.17 30.57
CA GLU A 1205 -34.89 -23.55 30.27
C GLU A 1205 -33.91 -24.23 29.30
N ASP A 1206 -33.49 -23.53 28.25
CA ASP A 1206 -32.53 -24.04 27.26
C ASP A 1206 -31.15 -24.30 27.87
N ILE A 1207 -30.65 -23.37 28.70
CA ILE A 1207 -29.35 -23.54 29.39
C ILE A 1207 -29.40 -24.68 30.41
N ILE A 1208 -30.50 -24.84 31.16
CA ILE A 1208 -30.63 -25.92 32.15
C ILE A 1208 -30.69 -27.30 31.47
N ILE A 1209 -31.35 -27.40 30.31
CA ILE A 1209 -31.38 -28.63 29.50
C ILE A 1209 -29.96 -28.98 29.03
N ASP A 1210 -29.20 -28.01 28.51
CA ASP A 1210 -27.82 -28.26 28.08
C ASP A 1210 -26.91 -28.65 29.26
N ILE A 1211 -27.09 -28.06 30.45
CA ILE A 1211 -26.35 -28.44 31.68
C ILE A 1211 -26.71 -29.88 32.11
N GLN A 1212 -27.99 -30.30 32.02
CA GLN A 1212 -28.42 -31.66 32.33
C GLN A 1212 -27.87 -32.70 31.34
N ASP A 1213 -27.79 -32.34 30.06
CA ASP A 1213 -27.19 -33.20 29.03
C ASP A 1213 -25.68 -33.37 29.27
N VAL A 1214 -24.97 -32.32 29.66
CA VAL A 1214 -23.55 -32.37 30.04
C VAL A 1214 -23.34 -33.24 31.30
N GLU A 1215 -24.20 -33.10 32.32
CA GLU A 1215 -24.14 -33.92 33.54
C GLU A 1215 -24.37 -35.40 33.24
N THR A 1216 -25.33 -35.72 32.38
CA THR A 1216 -25.66 -37.09 31.98
C THR A 1216 -24.49 -37.75 31.26
N GLU A 1217 -23.77 -37.00 30.43
CA GLU A 1217 -22.62 -37.49 29.68
C GLU A 1217 -21.37 -37.65 30.59
N ILE A 1218 -21.13 -36.71 31.53
CA ILE A 1218 -20.01 -36.78 32.47
C ILE A 1218 -20.15 -37.92 33.49
N ASN A 1219 -21.38 -38.34 33.80
CA ASN A 1219 -21.63 -39.50 34.67
C ASN A 1219 -21.31 -40.86 34.00
N LYS A 1220 -21.02 -40.89 32.69
CA LYS A 1220 -20.53 -42.09 32.00
C LYS A 1220 -19.02 -42.26 32.18
N PRO A 1221 -18.46 -43.48 32.02
CA PRO A 1221 -17.02 -43.70 31.94
C PRO A 1221 -16.37 -42.81 30.85
N LYS A 1222 -15.18 -42.25 31.12
CA LYS A 1222 -14.50 -41.27 30.24
C LYS A 1222 -14.28 -41.76 28.80
N ASP A 1223 -14.09 -43.07 28.62
CA ASP A 1223 -13.93 -43.75 27.35
C ASP A 1223 -15.24 -43.84 26.52
N GLN A 1224 -16.39 -43.52 27.13
CA GLN A 1224 -17.72 -43.56 26.51
C GLN A 1224 -18.35 -42.17 26.31
N TRP A 1225 -17.61 -41.09 26.55
CA TRP A 1225 -18.10 -39.73 26.36
C TRP A 1225 -18.35 -39.41 24.89
N ASP A 1226 -19.58 -39.00 24.55
CA ASP A 1226 -19.90 -38.39 23.26
C ASP A 1226 -19.35 -36.95 23.22
N ARG A 1227 -18.07 -36.82 22.83
CA ARG A 1227 -17.36 -35.54 22.74
C ARG A 1227 -18.05 -34.52 21.80
N PRO A 1228 -18.58 -34.91 20.63
CA PRO A 1228 -19.39 -34.01 19.80
C PRO A 1228 -20.61 -33.45 20.52
N ARG A 1229 -21.34 -34.29 21.26
CA ARG A 1229 -22.52 -33.86 22.03
C ARG A 1229 -22.13 -32.94 23.19
N LEU A 1230 -21.10 -33.29 23.97
CA LEU A 1230 -20.54 -32.42 25.02
C LEU A 1230 -20.13 -31.05 24.45
N LYS A 1231 -19.41 -31.01 23.33
CA LYS A 1231 -18.98 -29.76 22.69
C LYS A 1231 -20.17 -28.91 22.24
N LYS A 1232 -21.24 -29.54 21.75
CA LYS A 1232 -22.47 -28.85 21.33
C LYS A 1232 -23.20 -28.25 22.53
N CYS A 1233 -23.45 -29.01 23.59
CA CYS A 1233 -24.14 -28.53 24.79
C CYS A 1233 -23.34 -27.45 25.52
N LEU A 1234 -22.02 -27.64 25.69
CA LEU A 1234 -21.15 -26.63 26.30
C LEU A 1234 -21.13 -25.32 25.50
N LYS A 1235 -21.12 -25.37 24.17
CA LYS A 1235 -21.27 -24.18 23.32
C LYS A 1235 -22.66 -23.55 23.44
N GLY A 1236 -23.71 -24.36 23.59
CA GLY A 1236 -25.08 -23.91 23.84
C GLY A 1236 -25.19 -23.08 25.12
N ILE A 1237 -24.60 -23.58 26.22
CA ILE A 1237 -24.56 -22.88 27.52
C ILE A 1237 -23.82 -21.54 27.40
N VAL A 1238 -22.64 -21.51 26.76
CA VAL A 1238 -21.87 -20.26 26.56
C VAL A 1238 -22.61 -19.27 25.66
N ALA A 1239 -23.26 -19.73 24.59
CA ALA A 1239 -24.05 -18.88 23.70
C ALA A 1239 -25.30 -18.33 24.40
N GLY A 1240 -25.97 -19.13 25.24
CA GLY A 1240 -27.09 -18.71 26.07
C GLY A 1240 -26.67 -17.65 27.09
N ALA A 1241 -25.52 -17.84 27.74
CA ALA A 1241 -24.93 -16.84 28.65
C ALA A 1241 -24.57 -15.53 27.93
N ALA A 1242 -24.03 -15.61 26.71
CA ALA A 1242 -23.66 -14.44 25.90
C ALA A 1242 -24.88 -13.69 25.34
N ALA A 1243 -25.97 -14.38 25.03
CA ALA A 1243 -27.20 -13.78 24.48
C ALA A 1243 -27.92 -12.85 25.47
N ILE A 1244 -27.67 -13.00 26.76
CA ILE A 1244 -28.25 -12.17 27.83
C ILE A 1244 -27.57 -10.78 27.92
N GLY A 1245 -26.37 -10.62 27.33
CA GLY A 1245 -25.55 -9.42 27.45
C GLY A 1245 -25.02 -9.20 28.89
N VAL A 1246 -24.04 -8.31 29.08
CA VAL A 1246 -23.30 -8.07 30.35
C VAL A 1246 -24.18 -7.51 31.51
N GLY A 1247 -25.51 -7.55 31.40
CA GLY A 1247 -26.46 -6.91 32.31
C GLY A 1247 -27.01 -7.76 33.47
N ILE A 1248 -26.75 -9.08 33.52
CA ILE A 1248 -27.20 -9.95 34.62
C ILE A 1248 -25.98 -10.53 35.35
N SER A 1249 -25.89 -10.31 36.67
CA SER A 1249 -24.86 -10.91 37.54
C SER A 1249 -24.87 -12.44 37.38
N GLY A 1250 -23.72 -13.03 37.05
CA GLY A 1250 -23.55 -14.48 36.86
C GLY A 1250 -23.45 -14.98 35.41
N ALA A 1251 -23.72 -14.16 34.38
CA ALA A 1251 -23.58 -14.58 32.98
C ALA A 1251 -22.12 -14.86 32.56
N VAL A 1252 -21.21 -13.98 32.99
CA VAL A 1252 -19.76 -14.16 32.79
C VAL A 1252 -19.25 -15.34 33.63
N ASP A 1253 -19.73 -15.50 34.86
CA ASP A 1253 -19.35 -16.61 35.74
C ASP A 1253 -19.82 -17.97 35.19
N LEU A 1254 -21.02 -18.03 34.59
CA LEU A 1254 -21.51 -19.23 33.92
C LEU A 1254 -20.68 -19.55 32.67
N ALA A 1255 -20.36 -18.55 31.85
CA ALA A 1255 -19.50 -18.74 30.67
C ALA A 1255 -18.11 -19.24 31.08
N ASN A 1256 -17.48 -18.62 32.09
CA ASN A 1256 -16.18 -19.03 32.60
C ASN A 1256 -16.21 -20.44 33.23
N SER A 1257 -17.24 -20.76 34.02
CA SER A 1257 -17.40 -22.10 34.58
C SER A 1257 -17.62 -23.17 33.49
N THR A 1258 -18.28 -22.80 32.39
CA THR A 1258 -18.48 -23.69 31.23
C THR A 1258 -17.18 -23.90 30.44
N ILE A 1259 -16.35 -22.86 30.30
CA ILE A 1259 -15.01 -22.97 29.69
C ILE A 1259 -14.10 -23.86 30.54
N ASP A 1260 -14.04 -23.62 31.86
CA ASP A 1260 -13.26 -24.44 32.79
C ASP A 1260 -13.71 -25.91 32.76
N LEU A 1261 -15.03 -26.15 32.69
CA LEU A 1261 -15.56 -27.49 32.50
C LEU A 1261 -15.10 -28.10 31.17
N GLY A 1262 -15.13 -27.32 30.08
CA GLY A 1262 -14.65 -27.70 28.75
C GLY A 1262 -13.18 -28.09 28.72
N GLU A 1263 -12.30 -27.26 29.28
CA GLU A 1263 -10.86 -27.54 29.36
C GLU A 1263 -10.59 -28.83 30.16
N LYS A 1264 -11.27 -29.01 31.30
CA LYS A 1264 -11.15 -30.21 32.14
C LYS A 1264 -11.66 -31.50 31.49
N VAL A 1265 -12.56 -31.41 30.51
CA VAL A 1265 -13.03 -32.55 29.71
C VAL A 1265 -12.34 -32.67 28.34
N GLY A 1266 -11.33 -31.83 28.07
CA GLY A 1266 -10.55 -31.85 26.82
C GLY A 1266 -11.31 -31.32 25.60
N ILE A 1267 -12.23 -30.37 25.81
CA ILE A 1267 -13.05 -29.71 24.78
C ILE A 1267 -12.82 -28.19 24.86
N GLU A 1268 -12.15 -27.65 23.85
CA GLU A 1268 -11.93 -26.21 23.74
C GLU A 1268 -13.22 -25.49 23.30
N ILE A 1269 -13.67 -24.53 24.12
CA ILE A 1269 -14.87 -23.73 23.90
C ILE A 1269 -14.43 -22.27 23.76
N GLN A 1270 -14.71 -21.67 22.61
CA GLN A 1270 -14.51 -20.25 22.38
C GLN A 1270 -15.78 -19.48 22.75
N VAL A 1271 -15.65 -18.48 23.63
CA VAL A 1271 -16.75 -17.57 23.99
C VAL A 1271 -16.85 -16.47 22.94
N PRO A 1272 -18.04 -16.19 22.37
CA PRO A 1272 -18.27 -14.94 21.68
C PRO A 1272 -18.21 -13.82 22.72
N TRP A 1273 -17.17 -12.99 22.69
CA TRP A 1273 -17.09 -11.81 23.56
C TRP A 1273 -18.34 -10.93 23.33
N ALA A 1274 -19.16 -10.77 24.36
CA ALA A 1274 -20.24 -9.77 24.36
C ALA A 1274 -19.59 -8.38 24.49
N ARG A 1275 -19.54 -7.64 23.38
CA ARG A 1275 -19.19 -6.20 23.35
C ARG A 1275 -20.42 -5.34 23.63
#